data_AF-A0A8C8D6G1-F1
#
_entry.id   AF-A0A8C8D6G1-F1
#
_cell.length_a   1.000
_cell.length_b   1.000
_cell.length_c   1.000
_cell.angle_alpha   90.00
_cell.angle_beta   90.00
_cell.angle_gamma   90.00
#
_symmetry.space_group_name_H-M   'P 1'
#
loop_
_entity.id
_entity.type
_entity.pdbx_description
1 polymer ?
#
loop_
_entity_poly.entity_id
_entity_poly.type
_entity_poly.pdbx_seq_one_letter_code
_entity_poly.pdbx_strand_id
1 'polypeptide(L)'
;VPRRKWVVEQTEIVTLNQLFLSQSWIPNIIRKRVCTTFVEDSLRYITMQNVFGLCKANVVNGALCQCGGMRETHGSNATGDYFGAAIVSQWDSSQHSSEYPTDAFGELEFAGAGRRQSHFLRLSCDTPPQIVYSLMTAHWGVPSPNLVVSVVGSGGCEKVKPWVREVLRQGLVKAAQSTGAWIVAGGLREGVGRCVGEAVRDHAAAASCLSQKKVIAVGVAPWGLVHNREQLVNTQGSFPARYYVQNASRDSCCLDNNYQAFLLVDDGSVGRRGGETAFRSMMEDYISHQRTGIWDSGSIEIPVLCMLISGEAAMLKRVDLSLRKATPWLVLNGSGPAADLICELLDALSAVPMSCTSPPPEGEGSESPSAELRERTRERVKRHFPAEADREKLVDRALSIYQNRDLITVFHGEQDSPDDFDTVLLKALVRASKRVSSDASEYTEELKLAVAWNRVDIANSELFNGDIQWRYEDLEDSMTDALINNKPQFVRLFNENGLNILDYLTYQRLEGLYRSLSNSSLAYTLLQRHLTERQSLARSLPTVPCSPDEPTPLKSPISGPSSAKELSLYEVSRLLWDILGDVCQPFYYGPLGLDQSTSTWRTLKQVNKLLLGDCLYREQGCVHPWASLFIWAVLQNRSEMAVYFWEMAGESVLSALAGCKILRELSKLESETAAKLSLKELAQKFENLANEVFSECYQSSESRSFNLLIRQSLVWGEATCLEMATAADARLFFSHDGLQSLLSQIWWGDMERSTEVWKLILTFFLPPLIYTNLISFRLVEEGKTEQVPHGQDTDSLDGVDATMFSLTDMMDEDAEEYAAVRVNLKGAPSSNPKRPFVLLRWREFWFAPVTAFLGNVLMYFLFLSLFAYVLLLDFKPPPPHGPSTLEFVLYFWVFTLVCEEFRQTFFRGSTTLYQRMKLYIQDMWNKCDITAISLFALGMCCRMFPWSYEFGRAVMAVDYMVFTLRLIHIFAIHKQLGPKIIIVEKMVRDVFFFLFFLAVWLMAYGVANQALLYSYDPRPGWIFRRVFYRPYLHIFGHIPIHEMDADKLEEGIECTNNVTLIEAGAEPCTSTYANWLVVILLVIFLLVTNILLVNLLIAMFSYTFSKVQEHSDTHWKFQRYNLIAEYHSRPCLAPPFIILSHLHLFIKRHIRRIPSVKIKHFVLDIRGRQASRLNTWEAIQKENILSAQNKREREKDSERLKRTSVKVDSVLKQMAEIRDHGHRLRILEAELEYCSSALSWMVQALSQSNLIKPTRPPPTLRGKVIS
;
A
#
# COMPACT_ATOMS: atom_id res chain seq x y z
N VAL A 1 33.83 13.66 0.68
CA VAL A 1 33.22 14.93 1.15
C VAL A 1 31.92 15.20 0.39
N PRO A 2 30.72 14.97 0.97
CA PRO A 2 29.48 15.46 0.36
C PRO A 2 28.45 16.06 1.35
N ARG A 3 28.78 16.28 2.63
CA ARG A 3 27.80 16.78 3.63
C ARG A 3 27.47 18.29 3.56
N ARG A 4 28.26 19.12 2.88
CA ARG A 4 28.07 20.59 2.88
C ARG A 4 27.09 21.14 1.84
N LYS A 5 26.76 20.40 0.75
CA LYS A 5 25.74 20.86 -0.21
C LYS A 5 24.31 20.74 0.34
N TRP A 6 24.03 19.65 1.06
CA TRP A 6 22.73 19.40 1.71
C TRP A 6 22.26 20.51 2.64
N VAL A 7 23.18 21.18 3.35
CA VAL A 7 22.83 22.24 4.31
C VAL A 7 22.42 23.55 3.62
N VAL A 8 22.96 23.84 2.43
CA VAL A 8 22.65 25.07 1.69
C VAL A 8 21.31 24.95 0.97
N GLU A 9 21.04 23.83 0.28
CA GLU A 9 19.73 23.58 -0.32
C GLU A 9 18.62 23.46 0.74
N GLN A 10 18.88 22.85 1.90
CA GLN A 10 17.90 22.84 2.99
C GLN A 10 17.64 24.24 3.57
N THR A 11 18.63 25.13 3.66
CA THR A 11 18.39 26.48 4.18
C THR A 11 17.59 27.34 3.21
N GLU A 12 17.87 27.29 1.90
CA GLU A 12 17.07 28.02 0.91
C GLU A 12 15.62 27.50 0.82
N ILE A 13 15.42 26.18 0.82
CA ILE A 13 14.08 25.56 0.81
C ILE A 13 13.32 25.86 2.13
N VAL A 14 14.00 25.88 3.29
CA VAL A 14 13.37 26.28 4.55
C VAL A 14 13.00 27.76 4.56
N THR A 15 13.82 28.66 3.99
CA THR A 15 13.45 30.08 3.89
C THR A 15 12.31 30.36 2.91
N LEU A 16 12.24 29.64 1.79
CA LEU A 16 11.10 29.72 0.86
C LEU A 16 9.82 29.18 1.50
N ASN A 17 9.89 28.01 2.16
CA ASN A 17 8.73 27.46 2.87
C ASN A 17 8.30 28.32 4.06
N GLN A 18 9.23 29.00 4.76
CA GLN A 18 8.88 29.96 5.83
C GLN A 18 8.20 31.22 5.30
N LEU A 19 8.58 31.72 4.11
CA LEU A 19 7.86 32.81 3.44
C LEU A 19 6.44 32.38 3.04
N PHE A 20 6.27 31.18 2.46
CA PHE A 20 4.96 30.62 2.10
C PHE A 20 4.07 30.22 3.29
N LEU A 21 4.67 29.91 4.46
CA LEU A 21 3.94 29.70 5.72
C LEU A 21 3.36 30.98 6.30
N SER A 22 3.92 32.15 5.97
CA SER A 22 3.25 33.42 6.25
C SER A 22 2.12 33.61 5.23
N GLN A 23 0.86 33.70 5.69
CA GLN A 23 -0.29 34.01 4.84
C GLN A 23 -0.31 35.50 4.37
N SER A 24 0.85 36.16 4.37
CA SER A 24 1.05 37.58 4.05
C SER A 24 0.73 37.91 2.58
N TRP A 25 0.67 36.90 1.71
CA TRP A 25 0.29 37.05 0.30
C TRP A 25 -1.22 37.23 0.08
N ILE A 26 -2.07 36.74 1.00
CA ILE A 26 -3.55 36.80 0.87
C ILE A 26 -4.04 38.25 0.69
N PRO A 27 -3.70 39.23 1.55
CA PRO A 27 -4.13 40.63 1.37
C PRO A 27 -3.50 41.33 0.15
N ASN A 28 -2.39 40.82 -0.39
CA ASN A 28 -1.75 41.39 -1.60
C ASN A 28 -2.50 41.01 -2.88
N ILE A 29 -3.01 39.77 -2.93
CA ILE A 29 -3.67 39.19 -4.10
C ILE A 29 -5.20 39.35 -4.03
N ILE A 30 -5.81 39.04 -2.88
CA ILE A 30 -7.27 39.00 -2.72
C ILE A 30 -7.79 40.37 -2.26
N ARG A 31 -8.87 40.83 -2.92
CA ARG A 31 -9.49 42.14 -2.71
C ARG A 31 -10.87 42.00 -2.08
N LYS A 32 -11.30 43.06 -1.39
CA LYS A 32 -12.68 43.32 -0.92
C LYS A 32 -13.25 44.54 -1.65
N ARG A 33 -14.57 44.74 -1.63
CA ARG A 33 -15.22 45.96 -2.14
C ARG A 33 -15.71 46.87 -1.03
N VAL A 34 -15.73 48.17 -1.31
CA VAL A 34 -16.27 49.21 -0.41
C VAL A 34 -17.03 50.22 -1.28
N CYS A 35 -18.25 50.60 -0.88
CA CYS A 35 -19.05 51.58 -1.61
C CYS A 35 -18.44 52.99 -1.52
N THR A 36 -18.01 53.52 -2.66
CA THR A 36 -17.25 54.77 -2.79
C THR A 36 -18.06 55.95 -3.32
N THR A 37 -19.35 55.76 -3.63
CA THR A 37 -20.25 56.86 -4.03
C THR A 37 -21.56 56.78 -3.25
N PHE A 38 -21.97 57.87 -2.61
CA PHE A 38 -23.28 57.95 -1.94
C PHE A 38 -24.39 58.25 -2.96
N VAL A 39 -25.28 57.27 -3.19
CA VAL A 39 -26.53 57.43 -3.96
C VAL A 39 -27.70 57.35 -3.00
N GLU A 40 -28.59 58.33 -2.93
CA GLU A 40 -29.66 58.40 -1.92
C GLU A 40 -30.83 57.42 -2.21
N ASP A 41 -31.31 56.71 -1.19
CA ASP A 41 -32.47 55.80 -1.29
C ASP A 41 -33.79 56.52 -0.96
N SER A 42 -34.40 57.12 -1.98
CA SER A 42 -35.67 57.85 -1.88
C SER A 42 -36.91 56.95 -1.86
N LEU A 43 -36.80 55.65 -2.18
CA LEU A 43 -37.94 54.75 -2.38
C LEU A 43 -38.56 54.24 -1.06
N ARG A 44 -37.80 54.21 0.04
CA ARG A 44 -38.28 53.68 1.34
C ARG A 44 -39.27 54.59 2.08
N TYR A 45 -39.47 55.83 1.66
CA TYR A 45 -40.31 56.81 2.39
C TYR A 45 -41.83 56.50 2.30
N ILE A 46 -42.27 55.72 1.30
CA ILE A 46 -43.71 55.52 1.01
C ILE A 46 -44.28 54.25 1.66
N THR A 47 -43.47 53.20 1.88
CA THR A 47 -43.95 51.90 2.40
C THR A 47 -44.04 51.78 3.93
N MET A 48 -43.52 52.77 4.68
CA MET A 48 -43.41 52.69 6.15
C MET A 48 -44.69 53.06 6.93
N GLN A 49 -45.81 53.35 6.26
CA GLN A 49 -47.03 53.81 6.93
C GLN A 49 -48.06 52.71 7.30
N ASN A 50 -47.90 51.46 6.82
CA ASN A 50 -48.92 50.41 6.94
C ASN A 50 -48.49 49.09 7.64
N VAL A 51 -47.26 48.96 8.19
CA VAL A 51 -46.78 47.65 8.72
C VAL A 51 -46.22 47.68 10.15
N PHE A 52 -45.78 48.81 10.70
CA PHE A 52 -45.17 48.85 12.05
C PHE A 52 -45.88 49.80 13.02
N GLY A 53 -46.66 49.22 13.93
CA GLY A 53 -47.11 49.89 15.15
C GLY A 53 -46.02 49.85 16.23
N LEU A 54 -45.74 51.01 16.84
CA LEU A 54 -44.81 51.24 17.96
C LEU A 54 -43.33 50.90 17.74
N CYS A 55 -42.61 51.84 17.13
CA CYS A 55 -41.34 52.32 17.68
C CYS A 55 -41.13 53.80 17.31
N LYS A 56 -41.18 54.71 18.29
CA LYS A 56 -40.75 56.11 18.09
C LYS A 56 -39.22 56.16 18.12
N ALA A 57 -38.60 56.11 16.95
CA ALA A 57 -37.23 56.56 16.74
C ALA A 57 -37.27 57.76 15.77
N ASN A 58 -36.52 58.82 16.07
CA ASN A 58 -36.44 60.00 15.20
C ASN A 58 -35.66 59.63 13.93
N VAL A 59 -36.36 59.32 12.84
CA VAL A 59 -35.75 59.15 11.52
C VAL A 59 -35.43 60.54 10.97
N VAL A 60 -34.14 60.84 10.84
CA VAL A 60 -33.65 62.02 10.12
C VAL A 60 -33.69 61.71 8.62
N ASN A 61 -34.26 62.62 7.83
CA ASN A 61 -34.38 62.48 6.38
C ASN A 61 -33.00 62.37 5.70
N GLY A 62 -32.87 61.51 4.67
CA GLY A 62 -31.73 61.49 3.74
C GLY A 62 -30.43 60.78 4.19
N ALA A 63 -30.51 59.91 5.20
CA ALA A 63 -29.34 59.29 5.84
C ALA A 63 -28.88 57.93 5.27
N LEU A 64 -29.61 57.31 4.35
CA LEU A 64 -29.31 55.97 3.81
C LEU A 64 -28.90 56.01 2.34
N CYS A 65 -27.79 55.36 2.01
CA CYS A 65 -27.40 55.09 0.65
C CYS A 65 -28.19 53.89 0.09
N GLN A 66 -28.45 53.87 -1.22
CA GLN A 66 -29.01 52.70 -1.91
C GLN A 66 -28.18 51.43 -1.67
N CYS A 67 -26.87 51.50 -1.45
CA CYS A 67 -26.06 50.33 -1.08
C CYS A 67 -26.48 49.69 0.27
N GLY A 68 -27.31 50.37 1.08
CA GLY A 68 -27.77 49.96 2.39
C GLY A 68 -26.93 50.49 3.57
N GLY A 69 -25.82 51.18 3.28
CA GLY A 69 -25.00 51.87 4.28
C GLY A 69 -25.62 53.17 4.77
N MET A 70 -25.36 53.52 6.03
CA MET A 70 -25.65 54.87 6.56
C MET A 70 -24.61 55.87 6.03
N ARG A 71 -25.00 57.13 5.85
CA ARG A 71 -24.11 58.22 5.35
C ARG A 71 -22.80 58.30 6.13
N GLU A 72 -22.82 58.07 7.44
CA GLU A 72 -21.64 58.06 8.34
C GLU A 72 -20.68 56.87 8.11
N THR A 73 -21.14 55.78 7.49
CA THR A 73 -20.31 54.59 7.19
C THR A 73 -19.52 54.72 5.88
N HIS A 74 -19.76 55.79 5.11
CA HIS A 74 -18.99 56.12 3.91
C HIS A 74 -17.81 57.04 4.26
N GLY A 75 -16.64 56.79 3.66
CA GLY A 75 -15.50 57.69 3.80
C GLY A 75 -15.79 59.07 3.20
N SER A 76 -15.10 60.11 3.67
CA SER A 76 -15.27 61.51 3.22
C SER A 76 -15.16 61.69 1.70
N ASN A 77 -14.39 60.85 1.02
CA ASN A 77 -14.27 60.86 -0.45
C ASN A 77 -15.57 60.46 -1.17
N ALA A 78 -16.46 59.70 -0.52
CA ALA A 78 -17.70 59.19 -1.08
C ALA A 78 -18.92 60.09 -0.83
N THR A 79 -18.78 61.05 0.08
CA THR A 79 -19.78 62.06 0.45
C THR A 79 -19.42 63.46 -0.05
N GLY A 80 -18.27 63.62 -0.73
CA GLY A 80 -17.88 64.88 -1.37
C GLY A 80 -18.63 65.12 -2.68
N ASP A 81 -19.20 66.32 -2.83
CA ASP A 81 -19.98 66.75 -4.01
C ASP A 81 -19.12 66.95 -5.27
N TYR A 82 -18.53 65.87 -5.78
CA TYR A 82 -18.00 65.84 -7.15
C TYR A 82 -19.15 65.58 -8.13
N PHE A 83 -19.21 66.39 -9.19
CA PHE A 83 -20.32 66.62 -10.13
C PHE A 83 -21.06 65.40 -10.74
N GLY A 84 -20.62 64.16 -10.54
CA GLY A 84 -21.25 62.95 -11.07
C GLY A 84 -22.39 62.37 -10.20
N ALA A 85 -22.41 62.63 -8.90
CA ALA A 85 -23.33 61.93 -7.98
C ALA A 85 -24.82 62.28 -8.19
N ALA A 86 -25.13 63.47 -8.71
CA ALA A 86 -26.50 63.96 -8.87
C ALA A 86 -27.26 63.42 -10.11
N ILE A 87 -26.59 62.66 -10.99
CA ILE A 87 -27.16 62.20 -12.27
C ILE A 87 -27.61 60.72 -12.20
N VAL A 88 -27.12 59.94 -11.22
CA VAL A 88 -27.37 58.49 -11.15
C VAL A 88 -28.56 58.19 -10.23
N SER A 89 -29.63 57.62 -10.80
CA SER A 89 -30.83 57.22 -10.05
C SER A 89 -30.77 55.82 -9.43
N GLN A 90 -29.85 54.97 -9.87
CA GLN A 90 -29.77 53.56 -9.47
C GLN A 90 -28.33 53.13 -9.17
N TRP A 91 -28.11 52.63 -7.97
CA TRP A 91 -26.83 52.09 -7.52
C TRP A 91 -26.52 50.70 -8.12
N ASP A 92 -25.30 50.55 -8.61
CA ASP A 92 -24.71 49.30 -9.11
C ASP A 92 -23.28 49.09 -8.55
N SER A 93 -22.98 47.87 -8.11
CA SER A 93 -21.70 47.52 -7.47
C SER A 93 -20.48 47.82 -8.35
N SER A 94 -20.56 47.56 -9.66
CA SER A 94 -19.40 47.68 -10.55
C SER A 94 -18.92 49.12 -10.78
N GLN A 95 -19.83 50.10 -10.67
CA GLN A 95 -19.56 51.51 -10.91
C GLN A 95 -19.43 52.34 -9.63
N HIS A 96 -20.05 51.88 -8.54
CA HIS A 96 -20.26 52.66 -7.31
C HIS A 96 -19.47 52.12 -6.09
N SER A 97 -18.63 51.11 -6.31
CA SER A 97 -17.71 50.57 -5.31
C SER A 97 -16.29 50.47 -5.85
N SER A 98 -15.29 50.46 -4.96
CA SER A 98 -13.88 50.26 -5.33
C SER A 98 -13.24 49.12 -4.53
N GLU A 99 -12.18 48.57 -5.09
CA GLU A 99 -11.46 47.44 -4.51
C GLU A 99 -10.31 47.85 -3.59
N TYR A 100 -10.19 47.15 -2.47
CA TYR A 100 -9.16 47.34 -1.44
C TYR A 100 -8.55 45.98 -1.04
N PRO A 101 -7.35 45.92 -0.45
CA PRO A 101 -6.81 44.70 0.16
C PRO A 101 -7.80 44.05 1.14
N THR A 102 -7.93 42.72 1.11
CA THR A 102 -8.77 41.99 2.08
C THR A 102 -8.24 42.13 3.51
N ASP A 103 -9.15 42.33 4.45
CA ASP A 103 -8.91 42.59 5.88
C ASP A 103 -9.56 41.56 6.82
N ALA A 104 -10.11 40.47 6.27
CA ALA A 104 -10.83 39.45 7.03
C ALA A 104 -10.56 38.06 6.41
N PHE A 105 -9.62 37.32 7.01
CA PHE A 105 -9.25 35.97 6.61
C PHE A 105 -8.65 35.20 7.80
N GLY A 106 -8.75 33.87 7.75
CA GLY A 106 -8.05 32.97 8.67
C GLY A 106 -8.91 31.78 9.12
N GLU A 107 -8.83 31.46 10.41
CA GLU A 107 -9.60 30.39 11.05
C GLU A 107 -10.68 30.95 11.97
N LEU A 108 -11.83 30.28 12.01
CA LEU A 108 -13.04 30.66 12.72
C LEU A 108 -13.32 29.63 13.83
N GLU A 109 -13.42 30.10 15.07
CA GLU A 109 -13.85 29.33 16.25
C GLU A 109 -15.22 29.86 16.71
N PHE A 110 -16.24 29.02 16.67
CA PHE A 110 -17.59 29.36 17.14
C PHE A 110 -17.68 29.20 18.67
N ALA A 111 -18.01 30.28 19.38
CA ALA A 111 -18.09 30.27 20.83
C ALA A 111 -19.13 29.25 21.34
N GLY A 112 -18.68 28.27 22.13
CA GLY A 112 -19.52 27.21 22.71
C GLY A 112 -19.77 25.98 21.84
N ALA A 113 -19.25 25.92 20.60
CA ALA A 113 -19.53 24.84 19.64
C ALA A 113 -18.38 23.82 19.46
N GLY A 114 -17.60 23.56 20.52
CA GLY A 114 -16.51 22.56 20.50
C GLY A 114 -15.28 22.97 19.68
N ARG A 115 -14.22 22.16 19.70
CA ARG A 115 -12.96 22.42 18.98
C ARG A 115 -13.04 22.05 17.49
N ARG A 116 -13.95 22.66 16.74
CA ARG A 116 -13.97 22.60 15.26
C ARG A 116 -13.59 23.98 14.71
N GLN A 117 -12.39 24.08 14.14
CA GLN A 117 -11.96 25.24 13.35
C GLN A 117 -12.57 25.13 11.95
N SER A 118 -13.05 26.25 11.42
CA SER A 118 -13.48 26.40 10.03
C SER A 118 -12.63 27.49 9.37
N HIS A 119 -12.27 27.37 8.10
CA HIS A 119 -11.56 28.47 7.43
C HIS A 119 -12.54 29.55 6.95
N PHE A 120 -12.12 30.80 6.90
CA PHE A 120 -12.93 31.89 6.32
C PHE A 120 -12.09 32.86 5.51
N LEU A 121 -12.69 33.43 4.46
CA LEU A 121 -12.08 34.40 3.57
C LEU A 121 -13.11 35.41 3.07
N ARG A 122 -12.85 36.70 3.25
CA ARG A 122 -13.56 37.80 2.59
C ARG A 122 -12.94 38.09 1.22
N LEU A 123 -13.77 38.08 0.18
CA LEU A 123 -13.35 38.25 -1.21
C LEU A 123 -14.37 39.08 -2.02
N SER A 124 -13.91 39.85 -3.00
CA SER A 124 -14.76 40.62 -3.89
C SER A 124 -15.54 39.71 -4.84
N CYS A 125 -16.76 40.09 -5.21
CA CYS A 125 -17.58 39.41 -6.22
C CYS A 125 -16.87 39.17 -7.57
N ASP A 126 -15.87 39.98 -7.92
CA ASP A 126 -15.15 39.90 -9.20
C ASP A 126 -13.80 39.14 -9.09
N THR A 127 -13.50 38.56 -7.92
CA THR A 127 -12.27 37.78 -7.70
C THR A 127 -12.23 36.54 -8.59
N PRO A 128 -11.14 36.26 -9.33
CA PRO A 128 -11.08 35.09 -10.20
C PRO A 128 -11.07 33.78 -9.39
N PRO A 129 -11.92 32.79 -9.75
CA PRO A 129 -12.12 31.58 -8.95
C PRO A 129 -10.90 30.66 -8.85
N GLN A 130 -9.98 30.71 -9.82
CA GLN A 130 -8.73 29.95 -9.82
C GLN A 130 -7.93 30.15 -8.53
N ILE A 131 -7.82 31.40 -8.06
CA ILE A 131 -7.05 31.75 -6.85
C ILE A 131 -7.70 31.09 -5.63
N VAL A 132 -9.03 31.14 -5.54
CA VAL A 132 -9.80 30.54 -4.44
C VAL A 132 -9.70 29.01 -4.46
N TYR A 133 -9.79 28.37 -5.63
CA TYR A 133 -9.62 26.92 -5.76
C TYR A 133 -8.22 26.46 -5.33
N SER A 134 -7.17 27.16 -5.77
CA SER A 134 -5.78 26.86 -5.35
C SER A 134 -5.55 27.10 -3.85
N LEU A 135 -6.19 28.12 -3.27
CA LEU A 135 -6.14 28.39 -1.83
C LEU A 135 -6.84 27.29 -1.01
N MET A 136 -8.01 26.81 -1.46
CA MET A 136 -8.73 25.71 -0.81
C MET A 136 -7.94 24.40 -0.85
N THR A 137 -7.37 24.05 -2.00
CA THR A 137 -6.67 22.76 -2.19
C THR A 137 -5.25 22.75 -1.63
N ALA A 138 -4.43 23.76 -1.92
CA ALA A 138 -3.03 23.78 -1.51
C ALA A 138 -2.79 24.37 -0.10
N HIS A 139 -3.56 25.38 0.32
CA HIS A 139 -3.32 26.06 1.61
C HIS A 139 -4.25 25.60 2.74
N TRP A 140 -5.55 25.40 2.48
CA TRP A 140 -6.48 24.85 3.48
C TRP A 140 -6.45 23.32 3.54
N GLY A 141 -5.73 22.65 2.62
CA GLY A 141 -5.62 21.19 2.59
C GLY A 141 -6.94 20.47 2.31
N VAL A 142 -7.91 21.15 1.69
CA VAL A 142 -9.19 20.55 1.30
C VAL A 142 -8.94 19.65 0.08
N PRO A 143 -9.18 18.33 0.15
CA PRO A 143 -8.93 17.45 -1.00
C PRO A 143 -9.82 17.83 -2.18
N SER A 144 -9.26 17.71 -3.39
CA SER A 144 -9.97 17.95 -4.65
C SER A 144 -11.23 17.07 -4.75
N PRO A 145 -12.39 17.63 -5.15
CA PRO A 145 -13.64 16.88 -5.21
C PRO A 145 -13.69 15.96 -6.43
N ASN A 146 -14.33 14.80 -6.29
CA ASN A 146 -14.73 13.95 -7.43
C ASN A 146 -16.09 14.36 -8.04
N LEU A 147 -16.81 15.25 -7.34
CA LEU A 147 -18.14 15.78 -7.67
C LEU A 147 -18.36 17.05 -6.84
N VAL A 148 -19.03 18.06 -7.39
CA VAL A 148 -19.57 19.18 -6.60
C VAL A 148 -21.08 19.20 -6.70
N VAL A 149 -21.76 19.14 -5.55
CA VAL A 149 -23.20 19.35 -5.46
C VAL A 149 -23.48 20.73 -4.89
N SER A 150 -24.01 21.60 -5.74
CA SER A 150 -24.36 22.97 -5.42
C SER A 150 -25.84 23.04 -4.99
N VAL A 151 -26.09 23.12 -3.68
CA VAL A 151 -27.45 23.22 -3.14
C VAL A 151 -27.93 24.67 -3.20
N VAL A 152 -29.02 24.89 -3.92
CA VAL A 152 -29.59 26.20 -4.25
C VAL A 152 -31.06 26.20 -3.84
N GLY A 153 -31.48 27.20 -3.07
CA GLY A 153 -32.86 27.31 -2.60
C GLY A 153 -33.19 28.71 -2.10
N SER A 154 -34.42 28.93 -1.64
CA SER A 154 -34.80 30.23 -1.05
C SER A 154 -33.98 30.51 0.23
N GLY A 155 -33.56 31.77 0.36
CA GLY A 155 -32.94 32.32 1.57
C GLY A 155 -33.96 32.84 2.60
N GLY A 156 -35.27 32.67 2.35
CA GLY A 156 -36.33 33.10 3.25
C GLY A 156 -36.54 32.19 4.46
N CYS A 157 -37.38 32.65 5.38
CA CYS A 157 -37.74 31.92 6.61
C CYS A 157 -38.81 30.82 6.41
N GLU A 158 -39.08 30.41 5.17
CA GLU A 158 -40.03 29.34 4.89
C GLU A 158 -39.51 27.99 5.41
N LYS A 159 -40.40 27.22 6.07
CA LYS A 159 -40.03 25.93 6.63
C LYS A 159 -39.97 24.87 5.52
N VAL A 160 -38.76 24.45 5.17
CA VAL A 160 -38.51 23.28 4.31
C VAL A 160 -39.30 22.06 4.82
N LYS A 161 -40.01 21.39 3.89
CA LYS A 161 -40.87 20.22 4.18
C LYS A 161 -40.06 19.09 4.85
N PRO A 162 -40.66 18.27 5.76
CA PRO A 162 -39.92 17.25 6.51
C PRO A 162 -39.22 16.22 5.63
N TRP A 163 -39.87 15.71 4.58
CA TRP A 163 -39.30 14.71 3.68
C TRP A 163 -38.08 15.24 2.91
N VAL A 164 -38.09 16.52 2.51
CA VAL A 164 -36.94 17.17 1.85
C VAL A 164 -35.74 17.24 2.80
N ARG A 165 -35.97 17.47 4.10
CA ARG A 165 -34.91 17.40 5.11
C ARG A 165 -34.35 15.98 5.26
N GLU A 166 -35.18 14.95 5.08
CA GLU A 166 -34.73 13.56 5.10
C GLU A 166 -33.90 13.23 3.86
N VAL A 167 -34.30 13.65 2.65
CA VAL A 167 -33.49 13.51 1.43
C VAL A 167 -32.14 14.22 1.57
N LEU A 168 -32.10 15.41 2.19
CA LEU A 168 -30.84 16.09 2.52
C LEU A 168 -29.98 15.33 3.54
N ARG A 169 -30.61 14.70 4.56
CA ARG A 169 -29.91 14.00 5.65
C ARG A 169 -29.41 12.62 5.27
N GLN A 170 -30.25 11.79 4.66
CA GLN A 170 -29.96 10.40 4.31
C GLN A 170 -29.46 10.23 2.88
N GLY A 171 -29.98 11.00 1.91
CA GLY A 171 -29.55 10.95 0.51
C GLY A 171 -28.25 11.75 0.30
N LEU A 172 -28.35 13.07 0.28
CA LEU A 172 -27.25 13.96 -0.12
C LEU A 172 -25.95 13.75 0.68
N VAL A 173 -26.03 13.63 2.01
CA VAL A 173 -24.82 13.51 2.84
C VAL A 173 -24.15 12.12 2.68
N LYS A 174 -24.93 11.06 2.47
CA LYS A 174 -24.44 9.69 2.15
C LYS A 174 -23.81 9.64 0.76
N ALA A 175 -24.44 10.28 -0.22
CA ALA A 175 -23.91 10.48 -1.56
C ALA A 175 -22.55 11.20 -1.52
N ALA A 176 -22.48 12.33 -0.81
CA ALA A 176 -21.27 13.14 -0.70
C ALA A 176 -20.12 12.43 0.03
N GLN A 177 -20.43 11.66 1.09
CA GLN A 177 -19.41 10.89 1.82
C GLN A 177 -18.82 9.75 0.98
N SER A 178 -19.65 9.01 0.24
CA SER A 178 -19.20 7.86 -0.56
C SER A 178 -18.30 8.30 -1.72
N THR A 179 -18.80 9.25 -2.52
CA THR A 179 -18.10 9.85 -3.67
C THR A 179 -16.88 10.70 -3.28
N GLY A 180 -16.92 11.37 -2.12
CA GLY A 180 -15.96 12.42 -1.78
C GLY A 180 -16.32 13.77 -2.43
N ALA A 181 -17.61 14.10 -2.49
CA ALA A 181 -18.10 15.34 -3.07
C ALA A 181 -17.95 16.55 -2.14
N TRP A 182 -17.84 17.74 -2.73
CA TRP A 182 -18.07 19.00 -2.00
C TRP A 182 -19.55 19.38 -2.06
N ILE A 183 -20.13 19.72 -0.91
CA ILE A 183 -21.46 20.32 -0.82
C ILE A 183 -21.29 21.84 -0.73
N VAL A 184 -21.66 22.56 -1.80
CA VAL A 184 -21.62 24.03 -1.82
C VAL A 184 -23.02 24.56 -1.54
N ALA A 185 -23.19 25.34 -0.47
CA ALA A 185 -24.49 25.88 -0.08
C ALA A 185 -24.37 27.30 0.50
N GLY A 186 -25.51 27.89 0.89
CA GLY A 186 -25.53 29.17 1.59
C GLY A 186 -24.92 29.04 2.99
N GLY A 187 -23.86 29.81 3.30
CA GLY A 187 -23.15 29.73 4.59
C GLY A 187 -23.87 30.39 5.79
N LEU A 188 -25.05 30.97 5.56
CA LEU A 188 -25.90 31.58 6.59
C LEU A 188 -26.81 30.53 7.24
N ARG A 189 -27.12 30.71 8.52
CA ARG A 189 -27.98 29.81 9.33
C ARG A 189 -29.48 29.99 9.04
N GLU A 190 -29.84 30.14 7.77
CA GLU A 190 -31.19 30.40 7.27
C GLU A 190 -31.60 29.42 6.15
N GLY A 191 -32.91 29.32 5.90
CA GLY A 191 -33.50 28.55 4.80
C GLY A 191 -32.91 27.14 4.62
N VAL A 192 -32.58 26.80 3.38
CA VAL A 192 -31.98 25.51 3.00
C VAL A 192 -30.55 25.34 3.53
N GLY A 193 -29.76 26.43 3.61
CA GLY A 193 -28.37 26.39 4.08
C GLY A 193 -28.25 25.85 5.51
N ARG A 194 -29.19 26.22 6.37
CA ARG A 194 -29.34 25.66 7.72
C ARG A 194 -29.69 24.17 7.71
N CYS A 195 -30.61 23.72 6.85
CA CYS A 195 -30.98 22.30 6.80
C CYS A 195 -29.82 21.41 6.31
N VAL A 196 -28.99 21.90 5.38
CA VAL A 196 -27.74 21.24 4.97
C VAL A 196 -26.74 21.20 6.13
N GLY A 197 -26.57 22.29 6.88
CA GLY A 197 -25.72 22.34 8.06
C GLY A 197 -26.15 21.36 9.16
N GLU A 198 -27.46 21.31 9.47
CA GLU A 198 -28.04 20.36 10.41
C GLU A 198 -27.86 18.89 9.93
N ALA A 199 -28.05 18.60 8.64
CA ALA A 199 -27.81 17.28 8.06
C ALA A 199 -26.34 16.83 8.19
N VAL A 200 -25.38 17.70 7.83
CA VAL A 200 -23.94 17.41 7.95
C VAL A 200 -23.53 17.22 9.41
N ARG A 201 -24.12 17.99 10.34
CA ARG A 201 -23.89 17.83 11.78
C ARG A 201 -24.40 16.50 12.30
N ASP A 202 -25.64 16.15 12.00
CA ASP A 202 -26.30 14.95 12.52
C ASP A 202 -25.59 13.70 12.00
N HIS A 203 -25.17 13.71 10.73
CA HIS A 203 -24.33 12.66 10.17
C HIS A 203 -22.94 12.62 10.81
N ALA A 204 -22.30 13.77 11.06
CA ALA A 204 -21.01 13.83 11.75
C ALA A 204 -21.08 13.50 13.25
N ALA A 205 -22.28 13.33 13.82
CA ALA A 205 -22.51 12.81 15.16
C ALA A 205 -22.88 11.30 15.15
N ALA A 206 -23.52 10.82 14.08
CA ALA A 206 -23.84 9.41 13.87
C ALA A 206 -22.65 8.58 13.32
N ALA A 207 -21.79 9.20 12.52
CA ALA A 207 -20.60 8.57 11.95
C ALA A 207 -19.55 8.28 13.03
N SER A 208 -19.04 7.05 13.05
CA SER A 208 -17.97 6.66 13.95
C SER A 208 -16.65 7.37 13.59
N CYS A 209 -15.80 7.63 14.59
CA CYS A 209 -14.48 8.28 14.42
C CYS A 209 -13.50 7.52 13.50
N LEU A 210 -13.89 6.35 12.97
CA LEU A 210 -13.11 5.50 12.06
C LEU A 210 -13.39 5.81 10.57
N SER A 211 -14.40 6.63 10.25
CA SER A 211 -14.69 7.05 8.88
C SER A 211 -13.60 7.98 8.32
N GLN A 212 -12.71 7.45 7.48
CA GLN A 212 -11.62 8.21 6.87
C GLN A 212 -12.08 9.36 5.95
N LYS A 213 -13.30 9.28 5.37
CA LYS A 213 -13.87 10.35 4.52
C LYS A 213 -14.81 11.24 5.35
N LYS A 214 -14.38 12.47 5.64
CA LYS A 214 -15.19 13.53 6.27
C LYS A 214 -15.93 14.32 5.18
N VAL A 215 -17.23 14.52 5.33
CA VAL A 215 -18.05 15.29 4.37
C VAL A 215 -17.64 16.77 4.38
N ILE A 216 -17.33 17.33 3.21
CA ILE A 216 -16.85 18.71 3.04
C ILE A 216 -18.02 19.60 2.61
N ALA A 217 -18.42 20.50 3.50
CA ALA A 217 -19.42 21.52 3.22
C ALA A 217 -18.76 22.90 3.16
N VAL A 218 -19.01 23.62 2.06
CA VAL A 218 -18.47 24.96 1.77
C VAL A 218 -19.62 25.97 1.77
N GLY A 219 -19.55 26.94 2.68
CA GLY A 219 -20.57 27.97 2.86
C GLY A 219 -20.22 29.23 2.09
N VAL A 220 -20.95 29.53 1.02
CA VAL A 220 -20.84 30.82 0.32
C VAL A 220 -21.89 31.77 0.90
N ALA A 221 -21.50 32.95 1.35
CA ALA A 221 -22.41 33.93 1.96
C ALA A 221 -22.04 35.37 1.57
N PRO A 222 -23.02 36.27 1.40
CA PRO A 222 -22.74 37.68 1.15
C PRO A 222 -22.30 38.38 2.46
N TRP A 223 -21.14 39.03 2.43
CA TRP A 223 -20.58 39.82 3.54
C TRP A 223 -21.51 40.95 4.01
N GLY A 224 -22.36 41.45 3.10
CA GLY A 224 -23.39 42.44 3.37
C GLY A 224 -24.44 42.02 4.41
N LEU A 225 -24.66 40.72 4.61
CA LEU A 225 -25.68 40.18 5.55
C LEU A 225 -25.11 39.62 6.85
N VAL A 226 -23.82 39.28 6.91
CA VAL A 226 -23.24 38.57 8.07
C VAL A 226 -23.36 39.42 9.35
N HIS A 227 -24.15 38.94 10.30
CA HIS A 227 -24.28 39.55 11.62
C HIS A 227 -22.96 39.44 12.42
N ASN A 228 -22.65 40.41 13.28
CA ASN A 228 -21.40 40.48 14.07
C ASN A 228 -20.08 40.41 13.25
N ARG A 229 -20.11 40.76 11.95
CA ARG A 229 -18.95 40.69 11.03
C ARG A 229 -17.70 41.45 11.48
N GLU A 230 -17.85 42.45 12.36
CA GLU A 230 -16.72 43.19 12.97
C GLU A 230 -15.76 42.27 13.75
N GLN A 231 -16.26 41.16 14.32
CA GLN A 231 -15.45 40.16 15.03
C GLN A 231 -14.48 39.40 14.10
N LEU A 232 -14.66 39.50 12.79
CA LEU A 232 -13.89 38.79 11.76
C LEU A 232 -12.84 39.69 11.08
N VAL A 233 -12.85 41.00 11.33
CA VAL A 233 -11.98 41.97 10.67
C VAL A 233 -10.65 42.10 11.43
N ASN A 234 -9.56 41.70 10.79
CA ASN A 234 -8.20 41.86 11.27
C ASN A 234 -7.22 41.90 10.07
N THR A 235 -6.51 43.02 9.90
CA THR A 235 -5.58 43.24 8.78
C THR A 235 -4.41 42.25 8.71
N GLN A 236 -4.06 41.60 9.83
CA GLN A 236 -2.98 40.59 9.89
C GLN A 236 -3.49 39.14 9.74
N GLY A 237 -4.80 38.96 9.57
CA GLY A 237 -5.46 37.65 9.64
C GLY A 237 -5.66 37.15 11.08
N SER A 238 -6.61 36.24 11.28
CA SER A 238 -7.01 35.77 12.62
C SER A 238 -6.96 34.25 12.74
N PHE A 239 -6.15 33.74 13.68
CA PHE A 239 -5.89 32.31 13.87
C PHE A 239 -5.95 31.92 15.35
N PRO A 240 -7.15 31.73 15.95
CA PRO A 240 -8.49 31.83 15.36
C PRO A 240 -9.23 33.14 15.71
N ALA A 241 -10.14 33.57 14.84
CA ALA A 241 -11.20 34.53 15.12
C ALA A 241 -12.31 33.86 15.94
N ARG A 242 -12.70 34.46 17.08
CA ARG A 242 -13.83 33.97 17.88
C ARG A 242 -15.11 34.68 17.48
N TYR A 243 -16.10 33.91 17.04
CA TYR A 243 -17.39 34.42 16.59
C TYR A 243 -18.52 34.00 17.54
N TYR A 244 -19.31 34.99 17.96
CA TYR A 244 -20.38 34.81 18.94
C TYR A 244 -21.77 34.87 18.28
N VAL A 245 -22.46 33.73 18.28
CA VAL A 245 -23.84 33.58 17.79
C VAL A 245 -24.82 33.90 18.92
N GLN A 246 -25.48 35.05 18.87
CA GLN A 246 -26.54 35.43 19.83
C GLN A 246 -27.92 35.01 19.30
N ASN A 247 -28.66 34.18 20.03
CA ASN A 247 -29.98 33.67 19.60
C ASN A 247 -31.14 34.68 19.83
N ALA A 248 -30.93 35.99 19.63
CA ALA A 248 -31.80 37.05 20.18
C ALA A 248 -32.92 37.56 19.26
N SER A 249 -32.89 37.34 17.94
CA SER A 249 -33.98 37.73 17.03
C SER A 249 -34.11 36.81 15.82
N ARG A 250 -35.34 36.70 15.26
CA ARG A 250 -35.62 35.89 14.05
C ARG A 250 -35.04 36.48 12.77
N ASP A 251 -34.53 37.72 12.81
CA ASP A 251 -34.09 38.49 11.65
C ASP A 251 -32.55 38.64 11.60
N SER A 252 -31.81 37.80 12.32
CA SER A 252 -30.34 37.88 12.45
C SER A 252 -29.61 36.81 11.62
N CYS A 253 -29.10 37.22 10.45
CA CYS A 253 -28.36 36.36 9.52
C CYS A 253 -26.94 36.01 10.07
N CYS A 254 -26.88 35.04 10.99
CA CYS A 254 -25.61 34.53 11.53
C CYS A 254 -24.98 33.48 10.59
N LEU A 255 -23.65 33.31 10.67
CA LEU A 255 -22.98 32.15 10.05
C LEU A 255 -23.42 30.85 10.72
N ASP A 256 -23.60 29.79 9.93
CA ASP A 256 -23.83 28.44 10.45
C ASP A 256 -22.52 27.84 10.98
N ASN A 257 -22.54 26.95 11.97
CA ASN A 257 -21.34 26.40 12.60
C ASN A 257 -20.91 25.01 12.05
N ASN A 258 -21.61 24.48 11.05
CA ASN A 258 -21.43 23.09 10.58
C ASN A 258 -20.63 22.97 9.27
N TYR A 259 -20.26 24.08 8.64
CA TYR A 259 -19.45 24.13 7.41
C TYR A 259 -17.94 24.13 7.73
N GLN A 260 -17.12 23.62 6.81
CA GLN A 260 -15.66 23.57 6.99
C GLN A 260 -14.94 24.83 6.50
N ALA A 261 -15.51 25.51 5.50
CA ALA A 261 -14.93 26.68 4.86
C ALA A 261 -16.02 27.71 4.51
N PHE A 262 -15.72 28.99 4.71
CA PHE A 262 -16.60 30.12 4.41
C PHE A 262 -15.97 31.05 3.36
N LEU A 263 -16.70 31.27 2.27
CA LEU A 263 -16.38 32.24 1.23
C LEU A 263 -17.36 33.41 1.38
N LEU A 264 -16.86 34.52 1.94
CA LEU A 264 -17.64 35.71 2.27
C LEU A 264 -17.51 36.72 1.12
N VAL A 265 -18.49 36.68 0.21
CA VAL A 265 -18.49 37.48 -1.04
C VAL A 265 -18.92 38.90 -0.74
N ASP A 266 -18.16 39.87 -1.21
CA ASP A 266 -18.35 41.30 -0.95
C ASP A 266 -18.60 42.06 -2.25
N ASP A 267 -19.82 42.58 -2.40
CA ASP A 267 -20.27 43.45 -3.49
C ASP A 267 -20.31 44.93 -3.07
N GLY A 268 -19.84 45.26 -1.86
CA GLY A 268 -19.91 46.61 -1.29
C GLY A 268 -21.29 47.01 -0.77
N SER A 269 -22.28 46.12 -0.76
CA SER A 269 -23.62 46.37 -0.21
C SER A 269 -23.76 45.94 1.26
N VAL A 270 -24.80 46.44 1.92
CA VAL A 270 -25.18 46.08 3.29
C VAL A 270 -26.68 45.78 3.33
N GLY A 271 -27.06 44.66 3.95
CA GLY A 271 -28.48 44.27 4.08
C GLY A 271 -29.16 43.78 2.79
N ARG A 272 -28.45 43.65 1.66
CA ARG A 272 -28.99 43.12 0.39
C ARG A 272 -28.63 41.63 0.21
N ARG A 273 -29.51 40.86 -0.45
CA ARG A 273 -29.31 39.45 -0.85
C ARG A 273 -28.88 39.38 -2.33
N GLY A 274 -28.06 38.39 -2.69
CA GLY A 274 -27.82 38.00 -4.09
C GLY A 274 -26.44 38.35 -4.66
N GLY A 275 -25.64 39.20 -4.00
CA GLY A 275 -24.28 39.55 -4.45
C GLY A 275 -23.33 38.36 -4.55
N GLU A 276 -23.61 37.28 -3.83
CA GLU A 276 -22.85 36.02 -3.86
C GLU A 276 -23.13 35.15 -5.10
N THR A 277 -24.23 35.40 -5.83
CA THR A 277 -24.69 34.49 -6.89
C THR A 277 -23.81 34.49 -8.13
N ALA A 278 -23.26 35.65 -8.51
CA ALA A 278 -22.37 35.80 -9.67
C ALA A 278 -21.04 35.08 -9.45
N PHE A 279 -20.33 35.40 -8.35
CA PHE A 279 -19.09 34.74 -7.96
C PHE A 279 -19.27 33.21 -7.87
N ARG A 280 -20.35 32.75 -7.23
CA ARG A 280 -20.62 31.32 -7.08
C ARG A 280 -20.81 30.62 -8.43
N SER A 281 -21.49 31.25 -9.40
CA SER A 281 -21.64 30.71 -10.76
C SER A 281 -20.33 30.74 -11.58
N MET A 282 -19.40 31.65 -11.29
CA MET A 282 -18.05 31.61 -11.88
C MET A 282 -17.18 30.52 -11.25
N MET A 283 -17.31 30.29 -9.94
CA MET A 283 -16.60 29.23 -9.23
C MET A 283 -17.09 27.83 -9.63
N GLU A 284 -18.40 27.63 -9.74
CA GLU A 284 -19.02 26.38 -10.23
C GLU A 284 -18.50 26.02 -11.64
N ASP A 285 -18.48 26.99 -12.55
CA ASP A 285 -17.99 26.87 -13.93
C ASP A 285 -16.46 26.69 -14.03
N TYR A 286 -15.67 27.32 -13.15
CA TYR A 286 -14.23 27.07 -13.12
C TYR A 286 -13.90 25.64 -12.63
N ILE A 287 -14.66 25.14 -11.65
CA ILE A 287 -14.45 23.79 -11.10
C ILE A 287 -14.83 22.71 -12.12
N SER A 288 -15.87 22.91 -12.93
CA SER A 288 -16.30 21.90 -13.90
C SER A 288 -15.22 21.57 -14.94
N HIS A 289 -14.37 22.53 -15.29
CA HIS A 289 -13.26 22.33 -16.24
C HIS A 289 -11.96 21.81 -15.59
N GLN A 290 -11.94 21.55 -14.27
CA GLN A 290 -10.80 20.90 -13.62
C GLN A 290 -10.88 19.38 -13.79
N ARG A 291 -9.73 18.69 -13.75
CA ARG A 291 -9.68 17.23 -13.88
C ARG A 291 -9.61 16.54 -12.53
N THR A 292 -10.21 15.35 -12.47
CA THR A 292 -10.16 14.46 -11.32
C THR A 292 -8.81 13.73 -11.23
N GLY A 293 -8.51 13.18 -10.05
CA GLY A 293 -7.33 12.32 -9.83
C GLY A 293 -6.13 13.02 -9.18
N ILE A 294 -5.10 12.23 -8.86
CA ILE A 294 -3.88 12.72 -8.22
C ILE A 294 -2.97 13.31 -9.32
N TRP A 295 -2.63 14.61 -9.19
CA TRP A 295 -1.88 15.42 -10.18
C TRP A 295 -2.50 15.52 -11.58
N ASP A 296 -3.77 15.92 -11.65
CA ASP A 296 -4.46 16.34 -12.89
C ASP A 296 -4.41 15.32 -14.05
N SER A 297 -4.15 14.06 -13.71
CA SER A 297 -3.83 12.98 -14.64
C SER A 297 -5.04 12.12 -15.03
N GLY A 298 -6.17 12.28 -14.33
CA GLY A 298 -7.42 11.66 -14.71
C GLY A 298 -7.98 12.23 -16.02
N SER A 299 -8.63 11.38 -16.80
CA SER A 299 -9.27 11.76 -18.06
C SER A 299 -10.61 12.50 -17.87
N ILE A 300 -11.16 12.49 -16.64
CA ILE A 300 -12.53 12.90 -16.33
C ILE A 300 -12.51 14.29 -15.67
N GLU A 301 -13.27 15.22 -16.26
CA GLU A 301 -13.57 16.54 -15.71
C GLU A 301 -14.49 16.46 -14.48
N ILE A 302 -14.34 17.34 -13.49
CA ILE A 302 -15.12 17.27 -12.24
C ILE A 302 -16.59 17.61 -12.52
N PRO A 303 -17.55 16.68 -12.39
CA PRO A 303 -18.96 17.01 -12.59
C PRO A 303 -19.45 18.01 -11.52
N VAL A 304 -20.23 18.99 -11.95
CA VAL A 304 -20.88 19.98 -11.08
C VAL A 304 -22.39 19.92 -11.29
N LEU A 305 -23.13 19.53 -10.25
CA LEU A 305 -24.59 19.43 -10.27
C LEU A 305 -25.21 20.51 -9.39
N CYS A 306 -26.19 21.25 -9.93
CA CYS A 306 -27.01 22.16 -9.14
C CYS A 306 -28.28 21.45 -8.63
N MET A 307 -28.64 21.64 -7.37
CA MET A 307 -29.83 21.03 -6.75
C MET A 307 -30.79 22.14 -6.31
N LEU A 308 -31.99 22.20 -6.89
CA LEU A 308 -33.00 23.23 -6.61
C LEU A 308 -33.98 22.78 -5.53
N ILE A 309 -34.00 23.46 -4.39
CA ILE A 309 -34.81 23.14 -3.20
C ILE A 309 -35.66 24.35 -2.80
N SER A 310 -36.90 24.42 -3.28
CA SER A 310 -37.73 25.64 -3.26
C SER A 310 -37.04 26.86 -3.92
N GLY A 311 -37.79 27.91 -4.24
CA GLY A 311 -37.18 29.11 -4.82
C GLY A 311 -38.17 30.22 -5.15
N GLU A 312 -37.66 31.45 -5.03
CA GLU A 312 -38.31 32.68 -5.50
C GLU A 312 -38.01 32.89 -7.00
N ALA A 313 -38.73 33.79 -7.69
CA ALA A 313 -38.58 33.93 -9.14
C ALA A 313 -37.20 34.50 -9.57
N ALA A 314 -36.47 35.17 -8.65
CA ALA A 314 -35.07 35.51 -8.83
C ALA A 314 -34.18 34.29 -9.14
N MET A 315 -34.54 33.11 -8.62
CA MET A 315 -33.79 31.86 -8.84
C MET A 315 -33.92 31.36 -10.28
N LEU A 316 -35.03 31.63 -10.96
CA LEU A 316 -35.21 31.28 -12.38
C LEU A 316 -34.17 31.98 -13.29
N LYS A 317 -33.72 33.19 -12.91
CA LYS A 317 -32.60 33.87 -13.59
C LYS A 317 -31.31 33.09 -13.46
N ARG A 318 -31.03 32.51 -12.28
CA ARG A 318 -29.83 31.70 -12.04
C ARG A 318 -29.90 30.37 -12.79
N VAL A 319 -31.06 29.71 -12.79
CA VAL A 319 -31.26 28.45 -13.54
C VAL A 319 -31.00 28.66 -15.03
N ASP A 320 -31.61 29.68 -15.67
CA ASP A 320 -31.36 29.99 -17.09
C ASP A 320 -29.88 30.29 -17.40
N LEU A 321 -29.22 31.11 -16.57
CA LEU A 321 -27.78 31.41 -16.74
C LEU A 321 -26.89 30.16 -16.60
N SER A 322 -27.25 29.25 -15.71
CA SER A 322 -26.48 28.02 -15.44
C SER A 322 -26.70 26.98 -16.55
N LEU A 323 -27.95 26.79 -17.00
CA LEU A 323 -28.27 25.87 -18.11
C LEU A 323 -27.59 26.29 -19.43
N ARG A 324 -27.40 27.60 -19.67
CA ARG A 324 -26.61 28.12 -20.80
C ARG A 324 -25.12 27.74 -20.74
N LYS A 325 -24.59 27.46 -19.55
CA LYS A 325 -23.24 26.91 -19.31
C LYS A 325 -23.20 25.38 -19.31
N ALA A 326 -24.27 24.71 -19.77
CA ALA A 326 -24.42 23.25 -19.77
C ALA A 326 -24.37 22.56 -18.39
N THR A 327 -24.47 23.29 -17.28
CA THR A 327 -24.49 22.67 -15.94
C THR A 327 -25.84 21.96 -15.68
N PRO A 328 -25.87 20.70 -15.24
CA PRO A 328 -27.11 20.00 -14.92
C PRO A 328 -27.81 20.46 -13.64
N TRP A 329 -29.12 20.25 -13.61
CA TRP A 329 -30.01 20.59 -12.49
C TRP A 329 -30.86 19.40 -12.02
N LEU A 330 -30.78 19.11 -10.72
CA LEU A 330 -31.68 18.21 -10.00
C LEU A 330 -32.76 19.01 -9.28
N VAL A 331 -34.02 18.83 -9.66
CA VAL A 331 -35.17 19.58 -9.13
C VAL A 331 -36.03 18.65 -8.29
N LEU A 332 -36.29 18.98 -7.03
CA LEU A 332 -37.21 18.19 -6.19
C LEU A 332 -38.64 18.64 -6.39
N ASN A 333 -39.47 17.75 -6.93
CA ASN A 333 -40.89 18.02 -7.15
C ASN A 333 -41.64 18.16 -5.82
N GLY A 334 -42.59 19.10 -5.75
CA GLY A 334 -43.33 19.41 -4.54
C GLY A 334 -42.49 20.06 -3.44
N SER A 335 -41.35 20.68 -3.76
CA SER A 335 -40.48 21.35 -2.77
C SER A 335 -40.78 22.84 -2.59
N GLY A 336 -41.34 23.51 -3.60
CA GLY A 336 -41.67 24.95 -3.55
C GLY A 336 -41.83 25.58 -4.94
N PRO A 337 -42.32 26.84 -5.02
CA PRO A 337 -42.99 27.37 -6.21
C PRO A 337 -42.12 27.44 -7.48
N ALA A 338 -40.82 27.74 -7.39
CA ALA A 338 -39.93 27.69 -8.56
C ALA A 338 -39.63 26.26 -9.04
N ALA A 339 -39.51 25.30 -8.13
CA ALA A 339 -39.25 23.89 -8.46
C ALA A 339 -40.50 23.25 -9.08
N ASP A 340 -41.64 23.46 -8.43
CA ASP A 340 -42.94 22.92 -8.83
C ASP A 340 -43.37 23.46 -10.21
N LEU A 341 -43.09 24.74 -10.50
CA LEU A 341 -43.27 25.33 -11.84
C LEU A 341 -42.42 24.63 -12.92
N ILE A 342 -41.14 24.31 -12.62
CA ILE A 342 -40.26 23.63 -13.58
C ILE A 342 -40.75 22.20 -13.82
N CYS A 343 -41.13 21.46 -12.76
CA CYS A 343 -41.70 20.12 -12.88
C CYS A 343 -43.01 20.14 -13.70
N GLU A 344 -43.95 21.04 -13.39
CA GLU A 344 -45.19 21.20 -14.16
C GLU A 344 -44.91 21.44 -15.66
N LEU A 345 -43.90 22.25 -16.00
CA LEU A 345 -43.51 22.56 -17.39
C LEU A 345 -42.90 21.36 -18.13
N LEU A 346 -42.22 20.46 -17.41
CA LEU A 346 -41.65 19.24 -17.97
C LEU A 346 -42.73 18.15 -18.15
N ASP A 347 -43.55 17.92 -17.11
CA ASP A 347 -44.58 16.87 -17.08
C ASP A 347 -45.70 17.11 -18.11
N ALA A 348 -46.12 18.36 -18.30
CA ALA A 348 -47.30 18.66 -19.12
C ALA A 348 -47.11 18.53 -20.64
N LEU A 349 -45.90 18.20 -21.10
CA LEU A 349 -45.57 18.06 -22.53
C LEU A 349 -44.96 16.70 -22.88
N SER A 350 -44.74 15.82 -21.90
CA SER A 350 -44.53 14.38 -22.15
C SER A 350 -45.85 13.66 -22.46
N ALA A 351 -46.97 14.20 -21.97
CA ALA A 351 -48.33 13.68 -22.15
C ALA A 351 -48.97 13.97 -23.53
N VAL A 352 -48.19 14.27 -24.57
CA VAL A 352 -48.66 14.42 -25.96
C VAL A 352 -48.20 13.21 -26.78
N PRO A 353 -49.07 12.24 -27.09
CA PRO A 353 -48.75 11.16 -28.02
C PRO A 353 -48.57 11.72 -29.44
N MET A 354 -47.51 11.28 -30.12
CA MET A 354 -47.36 11.43 -31.57
C MET A 354 -48.41 10.59 -32.30
N SER A 355 -49.60 11.15 -32.52
CA SER A 355 -50.64 10.53 -33.37
C SER A 355 -51.47 11.58 -34.11
N CYS A 356 -50.88 12.20 -35.12
CA CYS A 356 -51.60 12.98 -36.15
C CYS A 356 -51.01 12.65 -37.53
N THR A 357 -51.16 11.39 -37.94
CA THR A 357 -50.78 10.92 -39.29
C THR A 357 -51.88 11.26 -40.30
N SER A 358 -52.06 12.55 -40.58
CA SER A 358 -52.74 13.03 -41.78
C SER A 358 -52.32 14.47 -42.08
N PRO A 359 -51.95 14.82 -43.32
CA PRO A 359 -51.65 16.21 -43.68
C PRO A 359 -52.95 17.05 -43.66
N PRO A 360 -52.93 18.27 -43.09
CA PRO A 360 -54.07 19.17 -43.17
C PRO A 360 -54.19 19.77 -44.58
N PRO A 361 -55.40 20.02 -45.09
CA PRO A 361 -55.59 20.77 -46.32
C PRO A 361 -55.27 22.26 -46.10
N GLU A 362 -54.80 22.92 -47.14
CA GLU A 362 -54.42 24.33 -47.13
C GLU A 362 -55.64 25.25 -46.97
N GLY A 363 -55.59 26.22 -46.03
CA GLY A 363 -56.62 27.25 -45.92
C GLY A 363 -56.71 27.93 -44.55
N GLU A 364 -56.09 29.11 -44.44
CA GLU A 364 -56.34 30.18 -43.46
C GLU A 364 -56.05 29.93 -41.95
N GLY A 365 -55.21 30.79 -41.36
CA GLY A 365 -55.09 30.93 -39.89
C GLY A 365 -53.90 30.23 -39.22
N SER A 366 -52.66 30.48 -39.67
CA SER A 366 -51.45 29.94 -39.02
C SER A 366 -51.08 30.65 -37.71
N GLU A 367 -51.84 30.43 -36.63
CA GLU A 367 -51.34 30.69 -35.28
C GLU A 367 -50.40 29.57 -34.86
N SER A 368 -49.11 29.91 -34.72
CA SER A 368 -48.04 28.96 -34.43
C SER A 368 -48.21 28.25 -33.07
N PRO A 369 -47.86 26.95 -32.93
CA PRO A 369 -47.95 26.21 -31.65
C PRO A 369 -47.08 26.82 -30.52
N SER A 370 -46.14 27.70 -30.84
CA SER A 370 -45.39 28.51 -29.86
C SER A 370 -46.23 29.56 -29.13
N ALA A 371 -47.35 30.03 -29.71
CA ALA A 371 -48.23 31.02 -29.08
C ALA A 371 -49.02 30.38 -27.92
N GLU A 372 -49.67 29.24 -28.19
CA GLU A 372 -50.42 28.49 -27.18
C GLU A 372 -49.52 28.00 -26.04
N LEU A 373 -48.30 27.55 -26.34
CA LEU A 373 -47.30 27.19 -25.32
C LEU A 373 -46.98 28.39 -24.42
N ARG A 374 -46.73 29.57 -25.00
CA ARG A 374 -46.40 30.80 -24.25
C ARG A 374 -47.56 31.27 -23.36
N GLU A 375 -48.80 31.09 -23.80
CA GLU A 375 -49.99 31.41 -23.00
C GLU A 375 -50.17 30.42 -21.83
N ARG A 376 -50.06 29.11 -22.07
CA ARG A 376 -50.09 28.09 -21.01
C ARG A 376 -48.97 28.30 -19.98
N THR A 377 -47.76 28.69 -20.40
CA THR A 377 -46.66 29.08 -19.49
C THR A 377 -47.00 30.35 -18.70
N ARG A 378 -47.59 31.37 -19.33
CA ARG A 378 -48.04 32.61 -18.67
C ARG A 378 -49.05 32.35 -17.55
N GLU A 379 -50.01 31.44 -17.76
CA GLU A 379 -50.97 31.05 -16.72
C GLU A 379 -50.30 30.36 -15.52
N ARG A 380 -49.33 29.48 -15.78
CA ARG A 380 -48.60 28.74 -14.72
C ARG A 380 -47.66 29.64 -13.93
N VAL A 381 -46.97 30.56 -14.60
CA VAL A 381 -46.19 31.62 -13.94
C VAL A 381 -47.10 32.49 -13.06
N LYS A 382 -48.29 32.87 -13.55
CA LYS A 382 -49.29 33.63 -12.77
C LYS A 382 -49.80 32.85 -11.54
N ARG A 383 -49.91 31.52 -11.63
CA ARG A 383 -50.30 30.65 -10.50
C ARG A 383 -49.23 30.60 -9.40
N HIS A 384 -47.97 30.44 -9.78
CA HIS A 384 -46.86 30.28 -8.83
C HIS A 384 -46.28 31.61 -8.31
N PHE A 385 -46.31 32.68 -9.13
CA PHE A 385 -45.73 33.99 -8.80
C PHE A 385 -46.76 35.13 -9.00
N PRO A 386 -47.81 35.21 -8.15
CA PRO A 386 -48.83 36.25 -8.29
C PRO A 386 -48.32 37.68 -8.01
N ALA A 387 -47.27 37.81 -7.19
CA ALA A 387 -46.80 39.09 -6.63
C ALA A 387 -45.80 39.87 -7.53
N GLU A 388 -45.25 39.27 -8.59
CA GLU A 388 -44.24 39.94 -9.43
C GLU A 388 -44.85 40.80 -10.56
N ALA A 389 -44.19 41.92 -10.84
CA ALA A 389 -44.53 42.86 -11.90
C ALA A 389 -43.96 42.46 -13.29
N ASP A 390 -42.75 41.90 -13.32
CA ASP A 390 -41.95 41.66 -14.54
C ASP A 390 -42.27 40.33 -15.25
N ARG A 391 -43.56 40.02 -15.39
CA ARG A 391 -44.09 38.68 -15.74
C ARG A 391 -43.62 38.15 -17.11
N GLU A 392 -43.54 39.00 -18.12
CA GLU A 392 -43.08 38.60 -19.47
C GLU A 392 -41.65 38.04 -19.43
N LYS A 393 -40.76 38.68 -18.67
CA LYS A 393 -39.35 38.26 -18.52
C LYS A 393 -39.24 36.91 -17.81
N LEU A 394 -40.20 36.55 -16.94
CA LEU A 394 -40.27 35.21 -16.33
C LEU A 394 -40.74 34.16 -17.32
N VAL A 395 -41.73 34.46 -18.16
CA VAL A 395 -42.24 33.55 -19.20
C VAL A 395 -41.14 33.24 -20.22
N ASP A 396 -40.42 34.26 -20.68
CA ASP A 396 -39.32 34.08 -21.64
C ASP A 396 -38.17 33.24 -21.05
N ARG A 397 -37.86 33.42 -19.75
CA ARG A 397 -36.91 32.55 -19.03
C ARG A 397 -37.42 31.13 -18.86
N ALA A 398 -38.69 30.93 -18.52
CA ALA A 398 -39.28 29.60 -18.36
C ALA A 398 -39.26 28.82 -19.69
N LEU A 399 -39.46 29.49 -20.82
CA LEU A 399 -39.30 28.91 -22.16
C LEU A 399 -37.83 28.58 -22.48
N SER A 400 -36.88 29.45 -22.11
CA SER A 400 -35.44 29.18 -22.23
C SER A 400 -34.98 27.98 -21.39
N ILE A 401 -35.54 27.81 -20.19
CA ILE A 401 -35.32 26.64 -19.33
C ILE A 401 -35.89 25.38 -20.01
N TYR A 402 -37.11 25.43 -20.54
CA TYR A 402 -37.74 24.30 -21.25
C TYR A 402 -36.95 23.84 -22.50
N GLN A 403 -36.37 24.76 -23.26
CA GLN A 403 -35.48 24.43 -24.40
C GLN A 403 -34.24 23.61 -23.99
N ASN A 404 -33.87 23.62 -22.71
CA ASN A 404 -32.71 22.92 -22.16
C ASN A 404 -33.13 21.77 -21.20
N ARG A 405 -34.33 21.20 -21.39
CA ARG A 405 -34.91 20.15 -20.53
C ARG A 405 -34.00 18.93 -20.29
N ASP A 406 -33.15 18.58 -21.25
CA ASP A 406 -32.31 17.37 -21.18
C ASP A 406 -31.22 17.47 -20.09
N LEU A 407 -30.90 18.69 -19.64
CA LEU A 407 -30.02 18.98 -18.50
C LEU A 407 -30.75 18.98 -17.14
N ILE A 408 -32.07 18.76 -17.13
CA ILE A 408 -32.91 18.84 -15.94
C ILE A 408 -33.46 17.46 -15.60
N THR A 409 -33.18 16.99 -14.39
CA THR A 409 -33.78 15.78 -13.82
C THR A 409 -34.68 16.12 -12.65
N VAL A 410 -35.86 15.53 -12.64
CA VAL A 410 -36.84 15.67 -11.56
C VAL A 410 -36.68 14.50 -10.59
N PHE A 411 -36.64 14.79 -9.29
CA PHE A 411 -36.74 13.80 -8.21
C PHE A 411 -38.18 13.81 -7.67
N HIS A 412 -38.85 12.67 -7.71
CA HIS A 412 -40.25 12.52 -7.32
C HIS A 412 -40.35 11.95 -5.90
N GLY A 413 -40.50 12.83 -4.91
CA GLY A 413 -40.52 12.45 -3.48
C GLY A 413 -41.67 11.53 -3.02
N GLU A 414 -42.57 11.10 -3.91
CA GLU A 414 -43.62 10.10 -3.64
C GLU A 414 -43.33 8.71 -4.26
N GLN A 415 -42.38 8.63 -5.20
CA GLN A 415 -42.00 7.42 -5.94
C GLN A 415 -40.57 6.98 -5.61
N ASP A 416 -39.63 7.93 -5.56
CA ASP A 416 -38.21 7.68 -5.33
C ASP A 416 -37.92 7.61 -3.82
N SER A 417 -37.27 6.54 -3.35
CA SER A 417 -36.86 6.45 -1.95
C SER A 417 -35.59 7.30 -1.70
N PRO A 418 -35.37 7.83 -0.48
CA PRO A 418 -34.17 8.63 -0.18
C PRO A 418 -32.87 7.81 -0.26
N ASP A 419 -32.93 6.47 -0.27
CA ASP A 419 -31.78 5.61 -0.53
C ASP A 419 -31.34 5.64 -2.00
N ASP A 420 -32.29 5.83 -2.93
CA ASP A 420 -32.05 5.74 -4.37
C ASP A 420 -31.50 7.06 -4.94
N PHE A 421 -31.37 8.09 -4.10
CA PHE A 421 -30.82 9.41 -4.43
C PHE A 421 -29.47 9.29 -5.15
N ASP A 422 -28.61 8.35 -4.76
CA ASP A 422 -27.31 8.09 -5.39
C ASP A 422 -27.44 7.67 -6.88
N THR A 423 -28.47 6.89 -7.23
CA THR A 423 -28.69 6.42 -8.60
C THR A 423 -29.33 7.51 -9.47
N VAL A 424 -30.26 8.30 -8.91
CA VAL A 424 -30.83 9.47 -9.57
C VAL A 424 -29.75 10.53 -9.82
N LEU A 425 -28.83 10.72 -8.87
CA LEU A 425 -27.68 11.62 -8.99
C LEU A 425 -26.74 11.24 -10.16
N LEU A 426 -26.45 9.94 -10.33
CA LEU A 426 -25.70 9.44 -11.48
C LEU A 426 -26.46 9.70 -12.78
N LYS A 427 -27.72 9.26 -12.86
CA LYS A 427 -28.59 9.42 -14.05
C LYS A 427 -28.73 10.89 -14.47
N ALA A 428 -28.71 11.83 -13.52
CA ALA A 428 -28.71 13.26 -13.79
C ALA A 428 -27.46 13.77 -14.51
N LEU A 429 -26.27 13.41 -14.01
CA LEU A 429 -24.99 13.82 -14.61
C LEU A 429 -24.74 13.15 -15.96
N VAL A 430 -25.13 11.89 -16.06
CA VAL A 430 -25.07 11.07 -17.27
C VAL A 430 -25.94 11.67 -18.37
N ARG A 431 -27.19 12.04 -18.08
CA ARG A 431 -28.04 12.76 -19.06
C ARG A 431 -27.42 14.09 -19.51
N ALA A 432 -26.63 14.73 -18.66
CA ALA A 432 -25.97 15.99 -18.96
C ALA A 432 -24.74 15.84 -19.86
N SER A 433 -23.88 14.84 -19.60
CA SER A 433 -22.65 14.61 -20.39
C SER A 433 -22.96 14.32 -21.85
N LYS A 434 -24.07 13.64 -22.15
CA LYS A 434 -24.61 13.39 -23.52
C LYS A 434 -24.63 14.62 -24.43
N ARG A 435 -24.82 15.82 -23.87
CA ARG A 435 -24.89 17.07 -24.65
C ARG A 435 -23.52 17.66 -24.98
N VAL A 436 -22.49 17.31 -24.21
CA VAL A 436 -21.13 17.88 -24.33
C VAL A 436 -20.27 17.02 -25.26
N SER A 437 -20.42 15.69 -25.22
CA SER A 437 -19.67 14.74 -26.07
C SER A 437 -20.56 14.08 -27.14
N SER A 438 -20.72 14.74 -28.28
CA SER A 438 -21.54 14.26 -29.41
C SER A 438 -21.09 12.93 -30.04
N ASP A 439 -19.85 12.50 -29.79
CA ASP A 439 -19.21 11.34 -30.46
C ASP A 439 -18.90 10.15 -29.53
N ALA A 440 -19.18 10.26 -28.22
CA ALA A 440 -18.87 9.22 -27.24
C ALA A 440 -20.09 8.33 -26.92
N SER A 441 -19.88 7.03 -26.77
CA SER A 441 -20.92 6.08 -26.35
C SER A 441 -21.47 6.40 -24.96
N GLU A 442 -22.80 6.51 -24.85
CA GLU A 442 -23.55 6.81 -23.62
C GLU A 442 -23.04 6.03 -22.38
N TYR A 443 -22.91 4.71 -22.52
CA TYR A 443 -22.48 3.79 -21.47
C TYR A 443 -20.99 3.93 -21.07
N THR A 444 -20.11 4.41 -21.95
CA THR A 444 -18.68 4.57 -21.60
C THR A 444 -18.44 5.74 -20.63
N GLU A 445 -19.19 6.83 -20.76
CA GLU A 445 -19.12 7.95 -19.82
C GLU A 445 -19.83 7.63 -18.51
N GLU A 446 -20.94 6.87 -18.55
CA GLU A 446 -21.56 6.26 -17.36
C GLU A 446 -20.56 5.42 -16.57
N LEU A 447 -19.83 4.54 -17.27
CA LEU A 447 -18.84 3.67 -16.64
C LEU A 447 -17.66 4.44 -16.05
N LYS A 448 -17.10 5.42 -16.79
CA LYS A 448 -16.03 6.30 -16.30
C LYS A 448 -16.43 7.02 -15.02
N LEU A 449 -17.65 7.58 -14.95
CA LEU A 449 -18.18 8.22 -13.73
C LEU A 449 -18.36 7.22 -12.58
N ALA A 450 -18.93 6.05 -12.84
CA ALA A 450 -19.09 5.00 -11.82
C ALA A 450 -17.74 4.51 -11.25
N VAL A 451 -16.73 4.36 -12.12
CA VAL A 451 -15.34 4.08 -11.74
C VAL A 451 -14.79 5.24 -10.90
N ALA A 452 -14.87 6.49 -11.37
CA ALA A 452 -14.40 7.68 -10.64
C ALA A 452 -14.91 7.71 -9.19
N TRP A 453 -16.19 7.42 -9.01
CA TRP A 453 -16.90 7.47 -7.73
C TRP A 453 -16.75 6.22 -6.85
N ASN A 454 -16.11 5.17 -7.37
CA ASN A 454 -15.95 3.88 -6.71
C ASN A 454 -17.29 3.18 -6.36
N ARG A 455 -18.30 3.28 -7.24
CA ARG A 455 -19.64 2.66 -7.07
C ARG A 455 -19.80 1.41 -7.94
N VAL A 456 -19.14 0.34 -7.50
CA VAL A 456 -19.13 -0.99 -8.13
C VAL A 456 -20.52 -1.62 -8.12
N ASP A 457 -21.29 -1.35 -7.07
CA ASP A 457 -22.68 -1.79 -6.90
C ASP A 457 -23.56 -1.33 -8.06
N ILE A 458 -23.50 -0.03 -8.39
CA ILE A 458 -24.32 0.58 -9.45
C ILE A 458 -23.83 0.14 -10.83
N ALA A 459 -22.51 0.11 -11.05
CA ALA A 459 -21.94 -0.41 -12.30
C ALA A 459 -22.37 -1.87 -12.55
N ASN A 460 -22.32 -2.73 -11.53
CA ASN A 460 -22.74 -4.12 -11.69
C ASN A 460 -24.26 -4.21 -11.95
N SER A 461 -25.10 -3.51 -11.17
CA SER A 461 -26.55 -3.62 -11.31
C SER A 461 -27.12 -2.98 -12.58
N GLU A 462 -26.59 -1.85 -13.05
CA GLU A 462 -27.17 -1.09 -14.17
C GLU A 462 -26.40 -1.28 -15.49
N LEU A 463 -25.07 -1.42 -15.47
CA LEU A 463 -24.25 -1.45 -16.69
C LEU A 463 -23.90 -2.87 -17.19
N PHE A 464 -23.64 -3.81 -16.26
CA PHE A 464 -23.22 -5.17 -16.61
C PHE A 464 -24.33 -6.22 -16.55
N ASN A 465 -25.37 -6.01 -15.72
CA ASN A 465 -26.57 -6.86 -15.70
C ASN A 465 -27.68 -6.40 -16.68
N GLY A 466 -27.44 -5.33 -17.46
CA GLY A 466 -28.37 -4.84 -18.49
C GLY A 466 -28.10 -5.44 -19.87
N ASP A 467 -28.89 -5.04 -20.87
CA ASP A 467 -28.81 -5.53 -22.26
C ASP A 467 -27.59 -5.00 -23.06
N ILE A 468 -26.54 -4.51 -22.39
CA ILE A 468 -25.39 -3.82 -23.03
C ILE A 468 -24.32 -4.83 -23.45
N GLN A 469 -24.03 -4.88 -24.75
CA GLN A 469 -22.91 -5.66 -25.29
C GLN A 469 -21.63 -4.83 -25.30
N TRP A 470 -20.82 -4.99 -24.25
CA TRP A 470 -19.52 -4.34 -24.11
C TRP A 470 -18.51 -4.83 -25.14
N ARG A 471 -17.82 -3.90 -25.83
CA ARG A 471 -16.63 -4.25 -26.61
C ARG A 471 -15.39 -4.09 -25.76
N TYR A 472 -14.32 -4.73 -26.22
CA TYR A 472 -13.02 -4.68 -25.59
C TYR A 472 -12.44 -3.25 -25.53
N GLU A 473 -12.51 -2.53 -26.65
CA GLU A 473 -12.01 -1.14 -26.81
C GLU A 473 -12.66 -0.17 -25.80
N ASP A 474 -13.96 -0.33 -25.55
CA ASP A 474 -14.75 0.51 -24.63
C ASP A 474 -14.28 0.43 -23.16
N LEU A 475 -13.65 -0.68 -22.78
CA LEU A 475 -13.25 -0.99 -21.41
C LEU A 475 -11.78 -0.66 -21.09
N GLU A 476 -10.92 -0.48 -22.09
CA GLU A 476 -9.46 -0.34 -21.88
C GLU A 476 -9.07 0.91 -21.09
N ASP A 477 -9.67 2.05 -21.40
CA ASP A 477 -9.42 3.32 -20.69
C ASP A 477 -9.95 3.26 -19.26
N SER A 478 -11.14 2.70 -19.07
CA SER A 478 -11.79 2.51 -17.76
C SER A 478 -10.98 1.56 -16.87
N MET A 479 -10.40 0.50 -17.45
CA MET A 479 -9.46 -0.39 -16.78
C MET A 479 -8.18 0.35 -16.37
N THR A 480 -7.64 1.21 -17.23
CA THR A 480 -6.45 2.02 -16.93
C THR A 480 -6.70 2.97 -15.75
N ASP A 481 -7.85 3.66 -15.71
CA ASP A 481 -8.21 4.52 -14.56
C ASP A 481 -8.41 3.71 -13.27
N ALA A 482 -9.11 2.57 -13.34
CA ALA A 482 -9.33 1.69 -12.19
C ALA A 482 -8.01 1.15 -11.60
N LEU A 483 -7.04 0.83 -12.47
CA LEU A 483 -5.67 0.51 -12.07
C LEU A 483 -5.03 1.70 -11.37
N ILE A 484 -4.90 2.86 -12.01
CA ILE A 484 -4.20 4.04 -11.46
C ILE A 484 -4.78 4.43 -10.09
N ASN A 485 -6.11 4.54 -9.99
CA ASN A 485 -6.83 4.98 -8.79
C ASN A 485 -7.01 3.90 -7.70
N ASN A 486 -6.39 2.72 -7.85
CA ASN A 486 -6.40 1.64 -6.85
C ASN A 486 -7.81 1.10 -6.52
N LYS A 487 -8.59 0.74 -7.54
CA LYS A 487 -9.98 0.25 -7.42
C LYS A 487 -10.08 -1.25 -7.73
N PRO A 488 -9.65 -2.16 -6.82
CA PRO A 488 -9.55 -3.60 -7.09
C PRO A 488 -10.87 -4.29 -7.46
N GLN A 489 -11.99 -3.77 -6.95
CA GLN A 489 -13.31 -4.34 -7.23
C GLN A 489 -13.77 -4.09 -8.67
N PHE A 490 -13.45 -2.93 -9.27
CA PHE A 490 -13.68 -2.68 -10.70
C PHE A 490 -12.78 -3.54 -11.58
N VAL A 491 -11.51 -3.69 -11.19
CA VAL A 491 -10.54 -4.55 -11.90
C VAL A 491 -11.00 -6.02 -11.93
N ARG A 492 -11.63 -6.51 -10.86
CA ARG A 492 -12.30 -7.83 -10.84
C ARG A 492 -13.50 -7.87 -11.79
N LEU A 493 -14.40 -6.89 -11.69
CA LEU A 493 -15.60 -6.78 -12.52
C LEU A 493 -15.29 -6.74 -14.03
N PHE A 494 -14.24 -6.04 -14.46
CA PHE A 494 -13.85 -5.99 -15.88
C PHE A 494 -13.31 -7.32 -16.41
N ASN A 495 -12.56 -8.06 -15.59
CA ASN A 495 -12.06 -9.37 -15.97
C ASN A 495 -13.16 -10.44 -15.96
N GLU A 496 -14.11 -10.34 -15.02
CA GLU A 496 -15.32 -11.19 -14.98
C GLU A 496 -16.21 -10.97 -16.22
N ASN A 497 -16.28 -9.73 -16.72
CA ASN A 497 -17.04 -9.37 -17.93
C ASN A 497 -16.22 -9.41 -19.23
N GLY A 498 -15.10 -10.15 -19.26
CA GLY A 498 -14.43 -10.55 -20.51
C GLY A 498 -13.25 -9.71 -21.00
N LEU A 499 -12.75 -8.74 -20.22
CA LEU A 499 -11.51 -8.03 -20.59
C LEU A 499 -10.29 -8.95 -20.46
N ASN A 500 -9.65 -9.26 -21.59
CA ASN A 500 -8.42 -10.07 -21.59
C ASN A 500 -7.18 -9.20 -21.30
N ILE A 501 -6.54 -9.45 -20.15
CA ILE A 501 -5.30 -8.77 -19.74
C ILE A 501 -4.09 -9.12 -20.62
N LEU A 502 -4.11 -10.26 -21.33
CA LEU A 502 -3.03 -10.63 -22.26
C LEU A 502 -2.93 -9.62 -23.41
N ASP A 503 -4.08 -9.25 -23.98
CA ASP A 503 -4.15 -8.33 -25.12
C ASP A 503 -3.98 -6.87 -24.66
N TYR A 504 -4.41 -6.56 -23.42
CA TYR A 504 -4.45 -5.21 -22.88
C TYR A 504 -3.07 -4.64 -22.53
N LEU A 505 -2.17 -5.50 -22.01
CA LEU A 505 -0.90 -5.04 -21.46
C LEU A 505 0.22 -5.02 -22.50
N THR A 506 0.24 -3.98 -23.33
CA THR A 506 1.41 -3.60 -24.14
C THR A 506 2.53 -3.02 -23.25
N TYR A 507 3.78 -3.11 -23.72
CA TYR A 507 4.90 -2.47 -23.02
C TYR A 507 4.77 -0.94 -22.93
N GLN A 508 4.10 -0.29 -23.89
CA GLN A 508 3.75 1.13 -23.81
C GLN A 508 2.84 1.47 -22.62
N ARG A 509 1.75 0.70 -22.43
CA ARG A 509 0.83 0.90 -21.30
C ARG A 509 1.51 0.59 -19.97
N LEU A 510 2.36 -0.43 -19.91
CA LEU A 510 3.16 -0.73 -18.72
C LEU A 510 4.13 0.41 -18.37
N GLU A 511 4.79 1.05 -19.35
CA GLU A 511 5.56 2.28 -19.09
C GLU A 511 4.67 3.42 -18.56
N GLY A 512 3.45 3.58 -19.07
CA GLY A 512 2.46 4.53 -18.56
C GLY A 512 2.10 4.29 -17.09
N LEU A 513 1.82 3.04 -16.72
CA LEU A 513 1.51 2.64 -15.33
C LEU A 513 2.70 2.84 -14.38
N TYR A 514 3.95 2.72 -14.86
CA TYR A 514 5.14 3.06 -14.06
C TYR A 514 5.40 4.58 -13.98
N ARG A 515 4.90 5.38 -14.93
CA ARG A 515 4.94 6.86 -14.85
C ARG A 515 3.89 7.41 -13.88
N SER A 516 2.74 6.75 -13.73
CA SER A 516 1.67 7.13 -12.80
C SER A 516 1.91 6.71 -11.34
N LEU A 517 3.14 6.35 -10.95
CA LEU A 517 3.50 6.04 -9.57
C LEU A 517 3.41 7.30 -8.70
N SER A 518 3.03 7.15 -7.42
CA SER A 518 3.00 8.29 -6.51
C SER A 518 4.41 8.81 -6.20
N ASN A 519 4.62 10.14 -6.30
CA ASN A 519 5.85 10.82 -5.87
C ASN A 519 6.23 10.55 -4.39
N SER A 520 5.25 10.16 -3.56
CA SER A 520 5.45 9.74 -2.16
C SER A 520 5.92 8.29 -2.00
N SER A 521 5.85 7.46 -3.04
CA SER A 521 6.29 6.07 -2.96
C SER A 521 7.82 5.94 -3.05
N LEU A 522 8.38 5.10 -2.17
CA LEU A 522 9.81 4.79 -2.20
C LEU A 522 10.26 4.23 -3.56
N ALA A 523 9.44 3.40 -4.21
CA ALA A 523 9.71 2.88 -5.55
C ALA A 523 9.92 4.00 -6.59
N TYR A 524 9.09 5.03 -6.60
CA TYR A 524 9.26 6.18 -7.50
C TYR A 524 10.57 6.94 -7.21
N THR A 525 10.90 7.19 -5.93
CA THR A 525 12.16 7.88 -5.59
C THR A 525 13.41 7.13 -6.05
N LEU A 526 13.39 5.79 -6.00
CA LEU A 526 14.48 4.94 -6.50
C LEU A 526 14.54 4.94 -8.04
N LEU A 527 13.39 4.84 -8.72
CA LEU A 527 13.32 4.93 -10.18
C LEU A 527 13.83 6.28 -10.69
N GLN A 528 13.43 7.39 -10.06
CA GLN A 528 13.91 8.73 -10.39
C GLN A 528 15.42 8.90 -10.16
N ARG A 529 15.97 8.23 -9.14
CA ARG A 529 17.43 8.15 -8.95
C ARG A 529 18.12 7.41 -10.10
N HIS A 530 17.62 6.27 -10.55
CA HIS A 530 18.22 5.56 -11.70
C HIS A 530 18.09 6.34 -13.01
N LEU A 531 16.98 7.06 -13.20
CA LEU A 531 16.76 7.96 -14.33
C LEU A 531 17.76 9.12 -14.33
N THR A 532 18.01 9.77 -13.19
CA THR A 532 19.04 10.83 -13.09
C THR A 532 20.46 10.29 -13.30
N GLU A 533 20.77 9.07 -12.83
CA GLU A 533 22.02 8.39 -13.17
C GLU A 533 22.16 8.21 -14.70
N ARG A 534 21.15 7.68 -15.41
CA ARG A 534 21.17 7.54 -16.88
C ARG A 534 21.35 8.88 -17.59
N GLN A 535 20.59 9.90 -17.19
CA GLN A 535 20.66 11.24 -17.79
C GLN A 535 22.05 11.90 -17.58
N SER A 536 22.68 11.69 -16.43
CA SER A 536 24.02 12.23 -16.14
C SER A 536 25.10 11.63 -17.06
N LEU A 537 25.01 10.33 -17.39
CA LEU A 537 25.90 9.68 -18.36
C LEU A 537 25.52 9.98 -19.82
N ALA A 538 24.26 10.21 -20.13
CA ALA A 538 23.86 10.62 -21.49
C ALA A 538 24.43 12.01 -21.85
N ARG A 539 24.50 12.94 -20.88
CA ARG A 539 25.03 14.30 -21.08
C ARG A 539 26.56 14.38 -21.21
N SER A 540 27.31 13.30 -20.93
CA SER A 540 28.77 13.25 -21.08
C SER A 540 29.26 12.62 -22.39
N LEU A 541 28.36 12.17 -23.26
CA LEU A 541 28.67 11.67 -24.60
C LEU A 541 28.63 12.83 -25.62
N PRO A 542 29.72 13.15 -26.32
CA PRO A 542 29.69 14.15 -27.39
C PRO A 542 28.87 13.62 -28.58
N THR A 543 27.97 14.45 -29.09
CA THR A 543 27.15 14.17 -30.27
C THR A 543 28.04 14.21 -31.51
N VAL A 544 28.53 13.06 -31.96
CA VAL A 544 29.19 12.94 -33.27
C VAL A 544 28.11 12.90 -34.34
N PRO A 545 28.08 13.85 -35.30
CA PRO A 545 27.14 13.78 -36.42
C PRO A 545 27.50 12.58 -37.31
N CYS A 546 26.55 11.67 -37.50
CA CYS A 546 26.69 10.63 -38.52
C CYS A 546 26.54 11.24 -39.92
N SER A 547 27.24 10.66 -40.89
CA SER A 547 27.26 11.09 -42.29
C SER A 547 25.87 11.06 -42.93
N PRO A 548 25.54 12.01 -43.84
CA PRO A 548 24.41 11.86 -44.73
C PRO A 548 24.78 10.86 -45.84
N ASP A 549 23.98 9.81 -46.03
CA ASP A 549 23.77 9.09 -47.31
C ASP A 549 22.90 7.83 -47.06
N GLU A 550 21.58 8.02 -46.89
CA GLU A 550 20.55 7.06 -47.33
C GLU A 550 19.16 7.75 -47.28
N PRO A 551 18.24 7.51 -48.26
CA PRO A 551 16.97 8.21 -48.33
C PRO A 551 15.89 7.56 -47.45
N THR A 552 15.31 8.34 -46.54
CA THR A 552 14.21 7.90 -45.67
C THR A 552 12.85 7.94 -46.38
N PRO A 553 11.99 6.92 -46.22
CA PRO A 553 10.57 7.07 -46.50
C PRO A 553 9.87 7.91 -45.41
N LEU A 554 8.80 8.57 -45.83
CA LEU A 554 7.91 9.51 -45.13
C LEU A 554 7.79 9.34 -43.59
N LYS A 555 8.09 10.42 -42.84
CA LYS A 555 7.84 10.49 -41.39
C LYS A 555 6.36 10.76 -41.09
N SER A 556 5.78 10.02 -40.15
CA SER A 556 4.60 10.47 -39.39
C SER A 556 5.03 11.39 -38.22
N PRO A 557 4.22 12.38 -37.80
CA PRO A 557 4.68 13.43 -36.89
C PRO A 557 4.20 13.25 -35.43
N ILE A 558 4.71 12.23 -34.69
CA ILE A 558 4.26 12.00 -33.28
C ILE A 558 5.41 11.85 -32.25
N SER A 559 6.59 11.31 -32.59
CA SER A 559 7.67 11.06 -31.61
C SER A 559 8.76 12.15 -31.56
N GLY A 560 8.54 13.19 -30.74
CA GLY A 560 9.56 14.22 -30.47
C GLY A 560 10.71 13.76 -29.54
N PRO A 561 11.83 14.50 -29.47
CA PRO A 561 13.00 14.17 -28.64
C PRO A 561 12.79 14.34 -27.11
N SER A 562 11.54 14.49 -26.65
CA SER A 562 11.15 14.50 -25.23
C SER A 562 11.19 13.10 -24.61
N SER A 563 10.82 12.07 -25.37
CA SER A 563 10.67 10.68 -24.90
C SER A 563 11.92 10.10 -24.24
N ALA A 564 13.12 10.50 -24.70
CA ALA A 564 14.39 10.02 -24.16
C ALA A 564 14.68 10.49 -22.72
N LYS A 565 13.97 11.52 -22.23
CA LYS A 565 14.08 12.02 -20.84
C LYS A 565 13.13 11.34 -19.87
N GLU A 566 12.11 10.64 -20.37
CA GLU A 566 11.08 9.99 -19.57
C GLU A 566 11.55 8.65 -18.97
N LEU A 567 10.76 8.10 -18.05
CA LEU A 567 10.97 6.76 -17.49
C LEU A 567 10.73 5.69 -18.55
N SER A 568 11.62 4.70 -18.62
CA SER A 568 11.51 3.52 -19.50
C SER A 568 11.52 2.21 -18.70
N LEU A 569 11.23 1.09 -19.35
CA LEU A 569 11.37 -0.24 -18.73
C LEU A 569 12.81 -0.57 -18.29
N TYR A 570 13.83 0.12 -18.82
CA TYR A 570 15.21 -0.11 -18.39
C TYR A 570 15.45 0.30 -16.93
N GLU A 571 14.95 1.47 -16.48
CA GLU A 571 15.06 1.87 -15.07
C GLU A 571 14.35 0.86 -14.15
N VAL A 572 13.19 0.34 -14.57
CA VAL A 572 12.44 -0.69 -13.84
C VAL A 572 13.21 -2.00 -13.77
N SER A 573 13.79 -2.47 -14.88
CA SER A 573 14.61 -3.69 -14.90
C SER A 573 15.81 -3.61 -13.95
N ARG A 574 16.41 -2.42 -13.83
CA ARG A 574 17.57 -2.18 -12.96
C ARG A 574 17.15 -2.10 -11.49
N LEU A 575 16.03 -1.45 -11.18
CA LEU A 575 15.43 -1.47 -9.84
C LEU A 575 15.14 -2.92 -9.39
N LEU A 576 14.52 -3.72 -10.25
CA LEU A 576 14.19 -5.12 -9.96
C LEU A 576 15.45 -5.96 -9.80
N TRP A 577 16.51 -5.72 -10.58
CA TRP A 577 17.80 -6.37 -10.40
C TRP A 577 18.45 -6.01 -9.06
N ASP A 578 18.44 -4.73 -8.66
CA ASP A 578 19.00 -4.29 -7.37
C ASP A 578 18.21 -4.85 -6.16
N ILE A 579 16.90 -5.14 -6.32
CA ILE A 579 16.04 -5.76 -5.29
C ILE A 579 16.12 -7.30 -5.27
N LEU A 580 16.10 -7.95 -6.43
CA LEU A 580 16.10 -9.41 -6.53
C LEU A 580 17.51 -10.01 -6.53
N GLY A 581 18.54 -9.22 -6.84
CA GLY A 581 19.94 -9.65 -6.92
C GLY A 581 20.15 -10.77 -7.96
N ASP A 582 21.25 -11.50 -7.81
CA ASP A 582 21.71 -12.52 -8.78
C ASP A 582 20.82 -13.79 -8.88
N VAL A 583 19.65 -13.81 -8.24
CA VAL A 583 18.74 -14.98 -8.19
C VAL A 583 17.90 -15.11 -9.45
N CYS A 584 17.50 -13.98 -10.04
CA CYS A 584 16.68 -13.93 -11.25
C CYS A 584 17.51 -13.31 -12.36
N GLN A 585 17.37 -13.77 -13.60
CA GLN A 585 17.83 -13.00 -14.77
C GLN A 585 17.13 -11.63 -14.82
N PRO A 586 17.77 -10.59 -15.41
CA PRO A 586 17.21 -9.24 -15.41
C PRO A 586 15.94 -9.17 -16.27
N PHE A 587 14.84 -8.73 -15.66
CA PHE A 587 13.53 -8.60 -16.31
C PHE A 587 13.59 -7.63 -17.50
N TYR A 588 12.78 -7.87 -18.51
CA TYR A 588 12.64 -7.02 -19.71
C TYR A 588 13.90 -6.83 -20.58
N TYR A 589 15.02 -7.52 -20.32
CA TYR A 589 16.20 -7.44 -21.19
C TYR A 589 15.97 -8.06 -22.58
N GLY A 590 15.13 -9.10 -22.67
CA GLY A 590 14.71 -9.73 -23.93
C GLY A 590 14.08 -8.75 -24.95
N PRO A 591 12.95 -8.08 -24.63
CA PRO A 591 12.33 -7.10 -25.53
C PRO A 591 13.20 -5.86 -25.80
N LEU A 592 14.15 -5.54 -24.90
CA LEU A 592 15.15 -4.47 -25.12
C LEU A 592 16.36 -4.92 -25.97
N GLY A 593 16.48 -6.20 -26.32
CA GLY A 593 17.61 -6.75 -27.10
C GLY A 593 18.96 -6.66 -26.38
N LEU A 594 18.97 -6.81 -25.05
CA LEU A 594 20.16 -6.63 -24.19
C LEU A 594 20.75 -7.97 -23.70
N ASP A 595 22.05 -8.18 -23.98
CA ASP A 595 22.79 -9.34 -23.48
C ASP A 595 23.36 -9.13 -22.06
N GLN A 596 23.07 -10.07 -21.16
CA GLN A 596 23.53 -10.09 -19.76
C GLN A 596 25.08 -10.07 -19.62
N SER A 597 25.82 -10.49 -20.65
CA SER A 597 27.29 -10.50 -20.63
C SER A 597 27.94 -9.13 -20.86
N THR A 598 27.15 -8.11 -21.23
CA THR A 598 27.68 -6.78 -21.55
C THR A 598 27.82 -5.89 -20.32
N SER A 599 28.92 -5.14 -20.23
CA SER A 599 29.16 -4.20 -19.14
C SER A 599 28.09 -3.11 -19.09
N THR A 600 27.75 -2.62 -17.89
CA THR A 600 26.69 -1.61 -17.64
C THR A 600 26.79 -0.34 -18.50
N TRP A 601 27.99 0.05 -18.93
CA TRP A 601 28.20 1.18 -19.84
C TRP A 601 27.79 0.88 -21.29
N ARG A 602 28.00 -0.36 -21.76
CA ARG A 602 27.61 -0.81 -23.11
C ARG A 602 26.10 -0.96 -23.23
N THR A 603 25.44 -1.56 -22.21
CA THR A 603 23.97 -1.62 -22.16
C THR A 603 23.37 -0.22 -22.18
N LEU A 604 23.86 0.70 -21.34
CA LEU A 604 23.35 2.09 -21.31
C LEU A 604 23.50 2.81 -22.66
N LYS A 605 24.60 2.58 -23.38
CA LYS A 605 24.83 3.15 -24.73
C LYS A 605 23.85 2.57 -25.76
N GLN A 606 23.56 1.27 -25.70
CA GLN A 606 22.61 0.60 -26.57
C GLN A 606 21.17 1.06 -26.28
N VAL A 607 20.77 1.14 -25.00
CA VAL A 607 19.46 1.67 -24.57
C VAL A 607 19.27 3.12 -25.00
N ASN A 608 20.24 4.00 -24.77
CA ASN A 608 20.11 5.39 -25.21
C ASN A 608 20.02 5.51 -26.75
N LYS A 609 20.68 4.61 -27.52
CA LYS A 609 20.51 4.56 -28.99
C LYS A 609 19.09 4.10 -29.38
N LEU A 610 18.52 3.11 -28.69
CA LEU A 610 17.16 2.63 -28.92
C LEU A 610 16.10 3.70 -28.58
N LEU A 611 16.23 4.36 -27.43
CA LEU A 611 15.32 5.43 -26.99
C LEU A 611 15.39 6.72 -27.84
N LEU A 612 16.42 6.87 -28.68
CA LEU A 612 16.56 7.96 -29.65
C LEU A 612 15.99 7.61 -31.05
N GLY A 613 15.57 6.37 -31.27
CA GLY A 613 14.92 5.90 -32.50
C GLY A 613 13.50 5.39 -32.25
N ASP A 614 12.91 4.79 -33.27
CA ASP A 614 11.56 4.23 -33.18
C ASP A 614 11.54 2.99 -32.27
N CYS A 615 10.87 3.12 -31.13
CA CYS A 615 10.89 2.15 -30.03
C CYS A 615 9.93 0.98 -30.29
N LEU A 616 10.22 0.16 -31.31
CA LEU A 616 9.37 -0.97 -31.75
C LEU A 616 8.94 -1.94 -30.63
N TYR A 617 9.70 -2.05 -29.53
CA TYR A 617 9.33 -2.90 -28.39
C TYR A 617 8.05 -2.41 -27.67
N ARG A 618 7.64 -1.16 -27.83
CA ARG A 618 6.48 -0.56 -27.13
C ARG A 618 5.14 -1.14 -27.58
N GLU A 619 5.04 -1.48 -28.86
CA GLU A 619 3.86 -2.07 -29.49
C GLU A 619 3.75 -3.58 -29.21
N GLN A 620 4.82 -4.21 -28.71
CA GLN A 620 4.81 -5.63 -28.38
C GLN A 620 4.00 -5.89 -27.09
N GLY A 621 3.16 -6.93 -27.13
CA GLY A 621 2.44 -7.43 -25.97
C GLY A 621 3.38 -8.02 -24.91
N CYS A 622 3.04 -7.84 -23.63
CA CYS A 622 3.87 -8.34 -22.54
C CYS A 622 3.77 -9.88 -22.41
N VAL A 623 4.91 -10.58 -22.44
CA VAL A 623 4.98 -12.05 -22.38
C VAL A 623 4.33 -12.64 -21.11
N HIS A 624 4.43 -11.93 -19.97
CA HIS A 624 3.88 -12.36 -18.68
C HIS A 624 3.18 -11.18 -17.97
N PRO A 625 1.96 -10.82 -18.38
CA PRO A 625 1.34 -9.55 -17.98
C PRO A 625 0.86 -9.56 -16.53
N TRP A 626 0.27 -10.67 -16.07
CA TRP A 626 -0.11 -10.84 -14.66
C TRP A 626 1.07 -10.70 -13.70
N ALA A 627 2.25 -11.24 -14.05
CA ALA A 627 3.47 -11.09 -13.25
C ALA A 627 3.96 -9.63 -13.24
N SER A 628 3.88 -8.92 -14.37
CA SER A 628 4.25 -7.51 -14.45
C SER A 628 3.31 -6.60 -13.65
N LEU A 629 1.99 -6.82 -13.73
CA LEU A 629 0.99 -6.12 -12.92
C LEU A 629 1.13 -6.44 -11.43
N PHE A 630 1.43 -7.70 -11.08
CA PHE A 630 1.74 -8.10 -9.70
C PHE A 630 2.96 -7.34 -9.16
N ILE A 631 4.08 -7.30 -9.90
CA ILE A 631 5.27 -6.53 -9.53
C ILE A 631 4.93 -5.03 -9.35
N TRP A 632 4.18 -4.44 -10.28
CA TRP A 632 3.75 -3.05 -10.23
C TRP A 632 2.87 -2.72 -9.00
N ALA A 633 1.97 -3.64 -8.61
CA ALA A 633 1.14 -3.47 -7.41
C ALA A 633 1.94 -3.66 -6.11
N VAL A 634 2.84 -4.64 -6.07
CA VAL A 634 3.73 -4.92 -4.93
C VAL A 634 4.68 -3.76 -4.65
N LEU A 635 5.28 -3.16 -5.68
CA LEU A 635 6.16 -1.98 -5.56
C LEU A 635 5.46 -0.75 -4.95
N GLN A 636 4.13 -0.67 -5.02
CA GLN A 636 3.31 0.41 -4.47
C GLN A 636 2.66 0.08 -3.12
N ASN A 637 2.92 -1.09 -2.53
CA ASN A 637 2.26 -1.55 -1.30
C ASN A 637 0.72 -1.65 -1.42
N ARG A 638 0.19 -1.94 -2.63
CA ARG A 638 -1.26 -2.08 -2.89
C ARG A 638 -1.72 -3.51 -2.58
N SER A 639 -2.04 -3.78 -1.31
CA SER A 639 -2.29 -5.12 -0.79
C SER A 639 -3.39 -5.90 -1.51
N GLU A 640 -4.58 -5.33 -1.70
CA GLU A 640 -5.72 -6.00 -2.35
C GLU A 640 -5.46 -6.29 -3.83
N MET A 641 -4.91 -5.31 -4.56
CA MET A 641 -4.51 -5.46 -5.97
C MET A 641 -3.45 -6.55 -6.14
N ALA A 642 -2.42 -6.55 -5.28
CA ALA A 642 -1.34 -7.53 -5.35
C ALA A 642 -1.82 -8.96 -5.04
N VAL A 643 -2.78 -9.12 -4.11
CA VAL A 643 -3.41 -10.43 -3.86
C VAL A 643 -4.22 -10.88 -5.08
N TYR A 644 -5.02 -10.00 -5.71
CA TYR A 644 -5.77 -10.38 -6.89
C TYR A 644 -4.89 -10.74 -8.10
N PHE A 645 -3.84 -9.98 -8.37
CA PHE A 645 -2.90 -10.33 -9.45
C PHE A 645 -2.11 -11.62 -9.16
N TRP A 646 -1.91 -11.96 -7.88
CA TRP A 646 -1.37 -13.26 -7.48
C TRP A 646 -2.39 -14.40 -7.66
N GLU A 647 -3.66 -14.19 -7.31
CA GLU A 647 -4.76 -15.14 -7.55
C GLU A 647 -4.83 -15.53 -9.04
N MET A 648 -4.58 -14.57 -9.94
CA MET A 648 -4.59 -14.79 -11.40
C MET A 648 -3.23 -15.24 -11.98
N ALA A 649 -2.13 -15.18 -11.22
CA ALA A 649 -0.82 -15.61 -11.70
C ALA A 649 -0.72 -17.15 -11.82
N GLY A 650 -0.03 -17.63 -12.86
CA GLY A 650 0.12 -19.07 -13.12
C GLY A 650 1.05 -19.78 -12.13
N GLU A 651 2.23 -19.20 -11.84
CA GLU A 651 3.20 -19.76 -10.90
C GLU A 651 3.02 -19.19 -9.49
N SER A 652 2.04 -19.75 -8.79
CA SER A 652 1.54 -19.28 -7.49
C SER A 652 2.60 -19.27 -6.38
N VAL A 653 3.26 -20.40 -6.10
CA VAL A 653 4.22 -20.53 -4.98
C VAL A 653 5.42 -19.59 -5.20
N LEU A 654 5.98 -19.58 -6.40
CA LEU A 654 7.14 -18.75 -6.72
C LEU A 654 6.81 -17.26 -6.75
N SER A 655 5.65 -16.87 -7.30
CA SER A 655 5.24 -15.45 -7.34
C SER A 655 4.98 -14.90 -5.94
N ALA A 656 4.41 -15.69 -5.02
CA ALA A 656 4.26 -15.30 -3.62
C ALA A 656 5.62 -15.11 -2.93
N LEU A 657 6.58 -16.03 -3.12
CA LEU A 657 7.94 -15.91 -2.58
C LEU A 657 8.68 -14.69 -3.16
N ALA A 658 8.52 -14.41 -4.45
CA ALA A 658 9.09 -13.23 -5.10
C ALA A 658 8.50 -11.92 -4.56
N GLY A 659 7.17 -11.86 -4.38
CA GLY A 659 6.50 -10.72 -3.72
C GLY A 659 6.98 -10.51 -2.29
N CYS A 660 7.09 -11.58 -1.50
CA CYS A 660 7.65 -11.57 -0.15
C CYS A 660 9.07 -10.99 -0.12
N LYS A 661 9.94 -11.40 -1.05
CA LYS A 661 11.31 -10.89 -1.19
C LYS A 661 11.34 -9.39 -1.52
N ILE A 662 10.60 -8.95 -2.53
CA ILE A 662 10.53 -7.54 -2.95
C ILE A 662 10.11 -6.67 -1.77
N LEU A 663 9.02 -7.03 -1.08
CA LEU A 663 8.51 -6.29 0.08
C LEU A 663 9.49 -6.26 1.25
N ARG A 664 10.24 -7.36 1.49
CA ARG A 664 11.26 -7.41 2.54
C ARG A 664 12.43 -6.48 2.25
N GLU A 665 12.97 -6.46 1.03
CA GLU A 665 14.05 -5.53 0.68
C GLU A 665 13.57 -4.07 0.69
N LEU A 666 12.38 -3.77 0.15
CA LEU A 666 11.77 -2.44 0.27
C LEU A 666 11.62 -2.03 1.74
N SER A 667 11.16 -2.93 2.63
CA SER A 667 11.06 -2.64 4.07
C SER A 667 12.41 -2.38 4.76
N LYS A 668 13.55 -2.75 4.17
CA LYS A 668 14.87 -2.39 4.69
C LYS A 668 15.28 -0.98 4.26
N LEU A 669 14.93 -0.59 3.04
CA LEU A 669 15.18 0.75 2.48
C LEU A 669 14.23 1.81 3.06
N GLU A 670 13.02 1.41 3.47
CA GLU A 670 12.00 2.31 4.01
C GLU A 670 12.40 2.92 5.36
N SER A 671 12.25 4.25 5.44
CA SER A 671 12.55 5.05 6.64
C SER A 671 11.31 5.29 7.50
N GLU A 672 10.12 5.37 6.91
CA GLU A 672 8.88 5.58 7.65
C GLU A 672 8.43 4.30 8.36
N THR A 673 8.16 4.39 9.67
CA THR A 673 7.81 3.22 10.49
C THR A 673 6.47 2.58 10.12
N ALA A 674 5.45 3.37 9.76
CA ALA A 674 4.13 2.88 9.39
C ALA A 674 4.14 2.15 8.03
N ALA A 675 4.74 2.76 6.99
CA ALA A 675 4.96 2.12 5.70
C ALA A 675 5.79 0.83 5.83
N LYS A 676 6.86 0.86 6.64
CA LYS A 676 7.72 -0.29 6.92
C LYS A 676 7.00 -1.46 7.62
N LEU A 677 6.01 -1.18 8.48
CA LEU A 677 5.19 -2.22 9.12
C LEU A 677 4.22 -2.86 8.13
N SER A 678 3.45 -2.06 7.38
CA SER A 678 2.51 -2.58 6.37
C SER A 678 3.19 -3.40 5.27
N LEU A 679 4.39 -2.99 4.80
CA LEU A 679 5.22 -3.78 3.88
C LEU A 679 5.58 -5.17 4.45
N LYS A 680 5.89 -5.24 5.76
CA LYS A 680 6.22 -6.51 6.43
C LYS A 680 5.01 -7.41 6.64
N GLU A 681 3.87 -6.83 7.01
CA GLU A 681 2.59 -7.54 7.13
C GLU A 681 2.19 -8.16 5.79
N LEU A 682 2.29 -7.39 4.70
CA LEU A 682 2.02 -7.88 3.35
C LEU A 682 3.03 -8.95 2.91
N ALA A 683 4.32 -8.80 3.25
CA ALA A 683 5.33 -9.82 2.96
C ALA A 683 5.04 -11.15 3.69
N GLN A 684 4.59 -11.08 4.95
CA GLN A 684 4.22 -12.26 5.71
C GLN A 684 2.90 -12.88 5.24
N LYS A 685 1.95 -12.08 4.75
CA LYS A 685 0.74 -12.58 4.06
C LYS A 685 1.13 -13.42 2.83
N PHE A 686 2.06 -12.95 2.00
CA PHE A 686 2.53 -13.74 0.86
C PHE A 686 3.34 -14.99 1.25
N GLU A 687 4.14 -14.95 2.32
CA GLU A 687 4.82 -16.16 2.83
C GLU A 687 3.81 -17.23 3.29
N ASN A 688 2.75 -16.82 3.98
CA ASN A 688 1.67 -17.73 4.40
C ASN A 688 0.94 -18.33 3.19
N LEU A 689 0.59 -17.51 2.18
CA LEU A 689 -0.05 -17.99 0.94
C LEU A 689 0.84 -19.00 0.18
N ALA A 690 2.15 -18.74 0.09
CA ALA A 690 3.10 -19.69 -0.51
C ALA A 690 3.14 -21.02 0.24
N ASN A 691 3.12 -20.98 1.57
CA ASN A 691 3.13 -22.15 2.44
C ASN A 691 1.83 -22.96 2.35
N GLU A 692 0.67 -22.30 2.34
CA GLU A 692 -0.64 -22.94 2.17
C GLU A 692 -0.77 -23.63 0.81
N VAL A 693 -0.38 -22.97 -0.29
CA VAL A 693 -0.38 -23.58 -1.63
C VAL A 693 0.57 -24.76 -1.73
N PHE A 694 1.76 -24.67 -1.15
CA PHE A 694 2.68 -25.80 -1.12
C PHE A 694 2.17 -26.96 -0.25
N SER A 695 1.45 -26.68 0.85
CA SER A 695 0.88 -27.70 1.74
C SER A 695 -0.13 -28.59 1.02
N GLU A 696 -1.04 -28.01 0.22
CA GLU A 696 -2.03 -28.76 -0.56
C GLU A 696 -1.37 -29.52 -1.73
N CYS A 697 -0.42 -28.89 -2.43
CA CYS A 697 0.38 -29.56 -3.46
C CYS A 697 1.10 -30.80 -2.90
N TYR A 698 1.63 -30.72 -1.68
CA TYR A 698 2.30 -31.82 -1.01
C TYR A 698 1.33 -32.94 -0.59
N GLN A 699 0.16 -32.59 -0.06
CA GLN A 699 -0.90 -33.55 0.28
C GLN A 699 -1.45 -34.27 -0.96
N SER A 700 -1.59 -33.57 -2.09
CA SER A 700 -2.01 -34.16 -3.37
C SER A 700 -0.95 -35.09 -3.96
N SER A 701 0.34 -34.71 -3.99
CA SER A 701 1.42 -35.65 -4.34
C SER A 701 2.83 -35.18 -3.92
N GLU A 702 3.55 -36.02 -3.17
CA GLU A 702 4.95 -35.78 -2.77
C GLU A 702 5.89 -35.66 -3.99
N SER A 703 5.73 -36.52 -5.01
CA SER A 703 6.65 -36.53 -6.17
C SER A 703 6.54 -35.30 -7.07
N ARG A 704 5.33 -34.78 -7.33
CA ARG A 704 5.15 -33.57 -8.16
C ARG A 704 5.49 -32.31 -7.39
N SER A 705 5.14 -32.23 -6.10
CA SER A 705 5.52 -31.11 -5.24
C SER A 705 7.04 -31.00 -5.05
N PHE A 706 7.78 -32.11 -5.06
CA PHE A 706 9.25 -32.07 -5.10
C PHE A 706 9.79 -31.48 -6.41
N ASN A 707 9.27 -31.91 -7.57
CA ASN A 707 9.64 -31.33 -8.86
C ASN A 707 9.29 -29.84 -8.94
N LEU A 708 8.19 -29.41 -8.30
CA LEU A 708 7.78 -28.01 -8.19
C LEU A 708 8.80 -27.12 -7.46
N LEU A 709 9.52 -27.65 -6.46
CA LEU A 709 10.50 -26.89 -5.70
C LEU A 709 11.84 -26.69 -6.43
N ILE A 710 12.24 -27.66 -7.25
CA ILE A 710 13.53 -27.69 -7.96
C ILE A 710 13.46 -27.23 -9.42
N ARG A 711 12.25 -26.97 -9.95
CA ARG A 711 12.08 -26.47 -11.33
C ARG A 711 12.66 -25.07 -11.50
N GLN A 712 13.19 -24.78 -12.68
CA GLN A 712 13.48 -23.41 -13.09
C GLN A 712 12.23 -22.75 -13.69
N SER A 713 11.93 -21.53 -13.26
CA SER A 713 10.84 -20.73 -13.81
C SER A 713 11.30 -19.89 -15.00
N LEU A 714 10.53 -19.89 -16.09
CA LEU A 714 10.73 -18.93 -17.19
C LEU A 714 10.18 -17.54 -16.85
N VAL A 715 9.17 -17.45 -15.98
CA VAL A 715 8.52 -16.19 -15.58
C VAL A 715 9.44 -15.34 -14.70
N TRP A 716 10.15 -15.98 -13.77
CA TRP A 716 11.01 -15.33 -12.79
C TRP A 716 12.51 -15.47 -13.10
N GLY A 717 12.86 -15.56 -14.39
CA GLY A 717 14.25 -15.44 -14.87
C GLY A 717 15.16 -16.62 -14.50
N GLU A 718 14.72 -17.85 -14.80
CA GLU A 718 15.39 -19.13 -14.53
C GLU A 718 15.64 -19.48 -13.05
N ALA A 719 15.09 -18.70 -12.11
CA ALA A 719 15.16 -18.94 -10.67
C ALA A 719 14.40 -20.21 -10.25
N THR A 720 14.89 -20.91 -9.22
CA THR A 720 14.16 -21.99 -8.53
C THR A 720 13.39 -21.47 -7.30
N CYS A 721 12.35 -22.21 -6.89
CA CYS A 721 11.58 -21.89 -5.68
C CYS A 721 12.45 -21.89 -4.41
N LEU A 722 13.43 -22.80 -4.31
CA LEU A 722 14.36 -22.87 -3.19
C LEU A 722 15.30 -21.67 -3.15
N GLU A 723 15.89 -21.26 -4.28
CA GLU A 723 16.75 -20.07 -4.35
C GLU A 723 15.98 -18.79 -4.02
N MET A 724 14.76 -18.64 -4.56
CA MET A 724 13.89 -17.51 -4.22
C MET A 724 13.55 -17.47 -2.73
N ALA A 725 13.15 -18.60 -2.14
CA ALA A 725 12.83 -18.70 -0.71
C ALA A 725 14.03 -18.36 0.18
N THR A 726 15.25 -18.83 -0.16
CA THR A 726 16.45 -18.49 0.64
C THR A 726 16.75 -17.00 0.60
N ALA A 727 16.68 -16.39 -0.59
CA ALA A 727 16.94 -14.97 -0.77
C ALA A 727 15.85 -14.08 -0.17
N ALA A 728 14.64 -14.62 0.02
CA ALA A 728 13.55 -13.97 0.76
C ALA A 728 13.67 -14.10 2.30
N ASP A 729 14.55 -14.96 2.82
CA ASP A 729 14.59 -15.37 4.24
C ASP A 729 13.22 -15.97 4.71
N ALA A 730 12.59 -16.78 3.86
CA ALA A 730 11.25 -17.35 4.06
C ALA A 730 11.23 -18.52 5.07
N ARG A 731 11.46 -18.22 6.35
CA ARG A 731 11.62 -19.20 7.44
C ARG A 731 10.40 -20.09 7.69
N LEU A 732 9.17 -19.58 7.53
CA LEU A 732 7.96 -20.38 7.69
C LEU A 732 7.87 -21.40 6.56
N PHE A 733 8.14 -20.99 5.32
CA PHE A 733 8.18 -21.87 4.16
C PHE A 733 9.23 -22.98 4.31
N PHE A 734 10.45 -22.65 4.80
CA PHE A 734 11.46 -23.68 5.10
C PHE A 734 11.11 -24.57 6.28
N SER A 735 10.23 -24.14 7.19
CA SER A 735 9.82 -24.95 8.33
C SER A 735 8.81 -26.07 8.00
N HIS A 736 8.17 -25.99 6.82
CA HIS A 736 7.17 -26.94 6.33
C HIS A 736 7.74 -28.36 6.15
N ASP A 737 7.00 -29.36 6.65
CA ASP A 737 7.49 -30.73 6.74
C ASP A 737 7.73 -31.38 5.36
N GLY A 738 6.94 -31.05 4.35
CA GLY A 738 7.18 -31.52 2.97
C GLY A 738 8.49 -31.00 2.38
N LEU A 739 8.91 -29.78 2.74
CA LEU A 739 10.19 -29.23 2.27
C LEU A 739 11.36 -29.84 3.06
N GLN A 740 11.17 -30.11 4.35
CA GLN A 740 12.11 -30.89 5.15
C GLN A 740 12.18 -32.37 4.72
N SER A 741 11.12 -32.94 4.14
CA SER A 741 11.08 -34.27 3.49
C SER A 741 11.99 -34.27 2.25
N LEU A 742 11.83 -33.28 1.36
CA LEU A 742 12.71 -33.10 0.20
C LEU A 742 14.18 -32.92 0.60
N LEU A 743 14.46 -32.06 1.58
CA LEU A 743 15.85 -31.84 2.04
C LEU A 743 16.46 -33.08 2.68
N SER A 744 15.64 -33.91 3.33
CA SER A 744 16.09 -35.22 3.82
C SER A 744 16.37 -36.17 2.66
N GLN A 745 15.55 -36.17 1.60
CA GLN A 745 15.84 -36.93 0.38
C GLN A 745 17.14 -36.48 -0.30
N ILE A 746 17.35 -35.18 -0.47
CA ILE A 746 18.60 -34.64 -1.06
C ILE A 746 19.82 -35.01 -0.18
N TRP A 747 19.66 -35.06 1.14
CA TRP A 747 20.71 -35.45 2.08
C TRP A 747 21.13 -36.93 1.96
N TRP A 748 20.15 -37.84 1.81
CA TRP A 748 20.39 -39.27 1.62
C TRP A 748 20.79 -39.62 0.17
N GLY A 749 20.43 -38.78 -0.81
CA GLY A 749 20.74 -38.99 -2.22
C GLY A 749 20.01 -40.19 -2.80
N ASP A 750 20.75 -41.10 -3.44
CA ASP A 750 20.23 -42.33 -4.05
C ASP A 750 19.95 -43.44 -3.00
N MET A 751 20.28 -43.21 -1.73
CA MET A 751 20.06 -44.16 -0.62
C MET A 751 18.66 -43.99 0.01
N GLU A 752 18.11 -45.07 0.57
CA GLU A 752 16.81 -45.01 1.23
C GLU A 752 16.88 -44.34 2.62
N ARG A 753 15.87 -43.54 2.96
CA ARG A 753 15.80 -42.76 4.22
C ARG A 753 15.74 -43.64 5.49
N SER A 754 15.43 -44.92 5.36
CA SER A 754 15.26 -45.89 6.45
C SER A 754 16.58 -46.46 7.00
N THR A 755 17.71 -46.21 6.33
CA THR A 755 19.00 -46.78 6.77
C THR A 755 19.53 -46.11 8.04
N GLU A 756 19.82 -46.91 9.07
CA GLU A 756 20.31 -46.42 10.35
C GLU A 756 21.79 -46.00 10.27
N VAL A 757 22.17 -44.96 11.02
CA VAL A 757 23.52 -44.35 10.96
C VAL A 757 24.64 -45.34 11.33
N TRP A 758 24.38 -46.32 12.20
CA TRP A 758 25.39 -47.33 12.52
C TRP A 758 25.70 -48.26 11.33
N LYS A 759 24.73 -48.53 10.44
CA LYS A 759 24.94 -49.29 9.19
C LYS A 759 25.82 -48.51 8.22
N LEU A 760 25.62 -47.18 8.14
CA LEU A 760 26.51 -46.27 7.40
C LEU A 760 27.94 -46.30 7.94
N ILE A 761 28.13 -46.21 9.26
CA ILE A 761 29.47 -46.24 9.88
C ILE A 761 30.16 -47.57 9.61
N LEU A 762 29.45 -48.69 9.78
CA LEU A 762 30.00 -50.03 9.53
C LEU A 762 30.42 -50.21 8.05
N THR A 763 29.59 -49.76 7.11
CA THR A 763 29.89 -49.85 5.67
C THR A 763 30.95 -48.85 5.20
N PHE A 764 31.13 -47.73 5.89
CA PHE A 764 32.24 -46.80 5.64
C PHE A 764 33.60 -47.43 6.00
N PHE A 765 33.71 -48.11 7.15
CA PHE A 765 34.94 -48.81 7.55
C PHE A 765 35.16 -50.13 6.80
N LEU A 766 34.10 -50.79 6.33
CA LEU A 766 34.15 -52.04 5.56
C LEU A 766 33.49 -51.89 4.18
N PRO A 767 34.17 -51.27 3.19
CA PRO A 767 33.60 -51.01 1.87
C PRO A 767 33.01 -52.23 1.11
N PRO A 768 33.47 -53.49 1.29
CA PRO A 768 32.81 -54.64 0.67
C PRO A 768 31.34 -54.83 1.07
N LEU A 769 30.92 -54.33 2.25
CA LEU A 769 29.53 -54.44 2.71
C LEU A 769 28.53 -53.64 1.87
N ILE A 770 28.98 -52.64 1.09
CA ILE A 770 28.14 -51.86 0.16
C ILE A 770 27.44 -52.76 -0.88
N TYR A 771 28.02 -53.92 -1.21
CA TYR A 771 27.45 -54.87 -2.17
C TYR A 771 26.42 -55.84 -1.56
N THR A 772 26.32 -55.89 -0.24
CA THR A 772 25.32 -56.70 0.49
C THR A 772 24.00 -55.95 0.62
N ASN A 773 22.91 -56.66 0.98
CA ASN A 773 21.59 -56.06 1.19
C ASN A 773 21.46 -55.29 2.53
N LEU A 774 22.58 -54.90 3.16
CA LEU A 774 22.58 -54.13 4.41
C LEU A 774 22.15 -52.66 4.20
N ILE A 775 22.29 -52.16 2.97
CA ILE A 775 21.86 -50.84 2.52
C ILE A 775 20.80 -51.01 1.43
N SER A 776 19.67 -50.32 1.59
CA SER A 776 18.67 -50.16 0.53
C SER A 776 19.00 -48.92 -0.32
N PHE A 777 18.91 -49.10 -1.63
CA PHE A 777 19.11 -48.04 -2.63
C PHE A 777 17.81 -47.86 -3.40
N ARG A 778 17.48 -46.61 -3.75
CA ARG A 778 16.26 -46.30 -4.49
C ARG A 778 16.45 -46.68 -5.96
N LEU A 779 15.88 -47.81 -6.37
CA LEU A 779 15.85 -48.19 -7.77
C LEU A 779 15.07 -47.14 -8.58
N VAL A 780 15.68 -46.69 -9.68
CA VAL A 780 14.97 -45.90 -10.69
C VAL A 780 14.11 -46.87 -11.48
N GLU A 781 12.79 -46.77 -11.33
CA GLU A 781 11.84 -47.48 -12.19
C GLU A 781 11.84 -46.86 -13.58
N GLU A 782 12.71 -47.36 -14.46
CA GLU A 782 12.56 -47.20 -15.90
C GLU A 782 11.36 -48.03 -16.38
N GLY A 783 10.18 -47.42 -16.36
CA GLY A 783 9.02 -47.78 -17.18
C GLY A 783 8.56 -49.23 -17.09
N LYS A 784 7.88 -49.59 -15.99
CA LYS A 784 6.89 -50.68 -16.00
C LYS A 784 5.54 -50.17 -15.56
N THR A 785 4.53 -50.47 -16.36
CA THR A 785 3.12 -50.21 -16.07
C THR A 785 2.74 -50.85 -14.74
N GLU A 786 2.13 -50.09 -13.83
CA GLU A 786 1.55 -50.64 -12.60
C GLU A 786 0.41 -51.61 -12.96
N GLN A 787 0.66 -52.92 -12.84
CA GLN A 787 -0.40 -53.90 -12.71
C GLN A 787 -0.68 -54.09 -11.22
N VAL A 788 -1.76 -53.48 -10.74
CA VAL A 788 -2.30 -53.70 -9.40
C VAL A 788 -2.80 -55.15 -9.31
N PRO A 789 -2.45 -55.92 -8.27
CA PRO A 789 -3.05 -57.24 -8.05
C PRO A 789 -4.49 -57.07 -7.56
N HIS A 790 -5.46 -57.55 -8.35
CA HIS A 790 -6.86 -57.58 -7.95
C HIS A 790 -7.08 -58.52 -6.76
N GLY A 791 -7.78 -58.02 -5.74
CA GLY A 791 -8.35 -58.80 -4.63
C GLY A 791 -9.79 -58.37 -4.38
N GLN A 792 -10.71 -59.21 -4.84
CA GLN A 792 -12.11 -59.35 -4.43
C GLN A 792 -12.30 -59.31 -2.90
N ASP A 793 -13.43 -58.90 -2.27
CA ASP A 793 -14.73 -58.36 -2.71
C ASP A 793 -15.26 -57.46 -1.56
N THR A 794 -16.20 -56.53 -1.83
CA THR A 794 -17.53 -56.44 -1.15
C THR A 794 -18.33 -55.24 -1.69
N ASP A 795 -19.44 -55.53 -2.36
CA ASP A 795 -20.44 -54.54 -2.75
C ASP A 795 -21.35 -54.12 -1.57
N SER A 796 -21.77 -52.84 -1.55
CA SER A 796 -23.13 -52.45 -1.17
C SER A 796 -23.51 -51.10 -1.81
N LEU A 797 -24.68 -51.05 -2.43
CA LEU A 797 -25.15 -49.94 -3.27
C LEU A 797 -25.80 -48.78 -2.49
N ASP A 798 -25.54 -47.56 -2.98
CA ASP A 798 -26.50 -46.54 -3.48
C ASP A 798 -25.62 -45.34 -3.95
N GLY A 799 -25.69 -44.77 -5.18
CA GLY A 799 -26.84 -44.42 -6.02
C GLY A 799 -27.39 -43.05 -5.59
N VAL A 800 -27.57 -41.97 -6.38
CA VAL A 800 -27.46 -41.61 -7.83
C VAL A 800 -27.36 -40.05 -7.85
N ASP A 801 -26.66 -39.30 -8.73
CA ASP A 801 -25.92 -39.52 -9.99
C ASP A 801 -24.69 -38.56 -10.12
N ALA A 802 -23.77 -38.86 -11.06
CA ALA A 802 -22.94 -37.90 -11.81
C ALA A 802 -22.29 -38.64 -13.00
N THR A 803 -22.83 -38.49 -14.21
CA THR A 803 -22.50 -39.35 -15.36
C THR A 803 -21.09 -39.17 -15.89
N MET A 804 -20.27 -40.21 -15.67
CA MET A 804 -19.02 -40.46 -16.38
C MET A 804 -19.31 -40.76 -17.86
N PHE A 805 -18.86 -39.90 -18.78
CA PHE A 805 -18.78 -40.25 -20.19
C PHE A 805 -17.43 -40.91 -20.50
N SER A 806 -17.55 -42.07 -21.16
CA SER A 806 -16.51 -43.06 -21.45
C SER A 806 -15.17 -42.53 -21.95
N LEU A 807 -14.08 -43.17 -21.51
CA LEU A 807 -12.70 -42.92 -21.94
C LEU A 807 -12.18 -44.04 -22.87
N THR A 808 -13.04 -44.49 -23.80
CA THR A 808 -12.71 -45.43 -24.89
C THR A 808 -13.36 -44.94 -26.17
N ASP A 809 -12.61 -44.16 -26.97
CA ASP A 809 -12.70 -44.01 -28.44
C ASP A 809 -11.90 -42.76 -28.90
N MET A 810 -10.58 -42.76 -28.72
CA MET A 810 -9.59 -41.95 -29.47
C MET A 810 -8.19 -42.61 -29.39
N MET A 811 -8.11 -43.91 -29.69
CA MET A 811 -6.85 -44.67 -29.77
C MET A 811 -6.58 -45.24 -31.17
N ASP A 812 -7.14 -44.61 -32.21
CA ASP A 812 -6.77 -44.82 -33.61
C ASP A 812 -6.76 -43.45 -34.33
N GLU A 813 -5.57 -42.98 -34.74
CA GLU A 813 -5.24 -42.41 -36.08
C GLU A 813 -3.83 -41.75 -36.11
N ASP A 814 -3.35 -41.13 -35.02
CA ASP A 814 -2.10 -40.32 -35.04
C ASP A 814 -0.79 -41.11 -34.77
N ALA A 815 -0.61 -42.27 -35.40
CA ALA A 815 0.58 -43.11 -35.21
C ALA A 815 1.74 -42.84 -36.19
N GLU A 816 1.52 -42.15 -37.31
CA GLU A 816 2.51 -42.07 -38.40
C GLU A 816 3.36 -40.78 -38.47
N GLU A 817 2.96 -39.66 -37.85
CA GLU A 817 3.68 -38.37 -38.03
C GLU A 817 4.80 -38.06 -37.00
N TYR A 818 5.29 -39.07 -36.26
CA TYR A 818 6.49 -38.92 -35.39
C TYR A 818 7.74 -39.66 -35.90
N ALA A 819 7.66 -40.37 -37.03
CA ALA A 819 8.80 -41.08 -37.62
C ALA A 819 9.69 -40.21 -38.53
N ALA A 820 9.16 -39.13 -39.12
CA ALA A 820 9.79 -38.43 -40.25
C ALA A 820 10.91 -37.43 -39.88
N VAL A 821 10.98 -36.93 -38.64
CA VAL A 821 11.94 -35.85 -38.25
C VAL A 821 13.24 -36.39 -37.62
N ARG A 822 13.56 -37.68 -37.80
CA ARG A 822 14.87 -38.25 -37.39
C ARG A 822 15.85 -38.49 -38.55
N VAL A 823 15.57 -37.98 -39.75
CA VAL A 823 16.48 -38.01 -40.89
C VAL A 823 17.12 -36.63 -41.08
N ASN A 824 18.18 -36.35 -40.29
CA ASN A 824 19.38 -35.58 -40.66
C ASN A 824 20.14 -35.02 -39.44
N LEU A 825 20.85 -35.88 -38.71
CA LEU A 825 22.19 -35.53 -38.18
C LEU A 825 23.00 -36.80 -37.90
N LYS A 826 23.52 -37.42 -38.96
CA LYS A 826 24.31 -38.65 -38.90
C LYS A 826 25.77 -38.30 -38.55
N GLY A 827 26.16 -38.37 -37.27
CA GLY A 827 27.46 -37.82 -36.86
C GLY A 827 28.06 -38.19 -35.49
N ALA A 828 27.50 -39.15 -34.72
CA ALA A 828 28.17 -39.72 -33.54
C ALA A 828 27.61 -41.12 -33.21
N PRO A 829 28.45 -42.12 -32.86
CA PRO A 829 27.98 -43.45 -32.51
C PRO A 829 27.35 -43.46 -31.12
N SER A 830 26.10 -43.91 -31.03
CA SER A 830 25.38 -44.16 -29.78
C SER A 830 25.93 -45.40 -29.06
N SER A 831 27.07 -45.25 -28.40
CA SER A 831 27.59 -46.28 -27.49
C SER A 831 26.88 -46.19 -26.14
N ASN A 832 25.93 -47.09 -25.90
CA ASN A 832 25.47 -47.43 -24.56
C ASN A 832 26.44 -48.44 -23.92
N PRO A 833 27.17 -48.10 -22.84
CA PRO A 833 27.67 -49.10 -21.92
C PRO A 833 26.69 -49.23 -20.75
N LYS A 834 26.07 -50.41 -20.60
CA LYS A 834 25.56 -50.84 -19.30
C LYS A 834 26.75 -50.80 -18.33
N ARG A 835 26.77 -49.82 -17.41
CA ARG A 835 27.83 -49.77 -16.39
C ARG A 835 27.70 -51.01 -15.50
N PRO A 836 28.80 -51.68 -15.12
CA PRO A 836 28.71 -52.83 -14.23
C PRO A 836 28.11 -52.39 -12.90
N PHE A 837 27.15 -53.18 -12.40
CA PHE A 837 26.40 -52.99 -11.14
C PHE A 837 27.29 -52.55 -9.97
N VAL A 838 28.49 -53.11 -9.89
CA VAL A 838 29.55 -52.77 -8.92
C VAL A 838 29.94 -51.28 -8.95
N LEU A 839 30.27 -50.74 -10.14
CA LEU A 839 30.65 -49.33 -10.29
C LEU A 839 29.47 -48.37 -10.13
N LEU A 840 28.24 -48.87 -10.33
CA LEU A 840 27.03 -48.08 -10.13
C LEU A 840 26.76 -47.87 -8.63
N ARG A 841 26.66 -48.96 -7.84
CA ARG A 841 26.49 -48.91 -6.38
C ARG A 841 27.63 -48.17 -5.67
N TRP A 842 28.88 -48.37 -6.10
CA TRP A 842 30.02 -47.65 -5.57
C TRP A 842 29.87 -46.13 -5.79
N ARG A 843 29.42 -45.71 -6.97
CA ARG A 843 29.17 -44.29 -7.24
C ARG A 843 28.02 -43.75 -6.40
N GLU A 844 26.90 -44.45 -6.33
CA GLU A 844 25.70 -44.02 -5.59
C GLU A 844 26.00 -43.79 -4.10
N PHE A 845 26.70 -44.74 -3.46
CA PHE A 845 27.10 -44.61 -2.05
C PHE A 845 28.04 -43.41 -1.82
N TRP A 846 29.12 -43.27 -2.61
CA TRP A 846 30.11 -42.20 -2.40
C TRP A 846 29.70 -40.83 -2.95
N PHE A 847 28.61 -40.72 -3.71
CA PHE A 847 28.06 -39.42 -4.15
C PHE A 847 26.99 -38.87 -3.21
N ALA A 848 26.44 -39.67 -2.30
CA ALA A 848 25.47 -39.23 -1.30
C ALA A 848 26.08 -38.18 -0.34
N PRO A 849 25.40 -37.06 -0.03
CA PRO A 849 25.92 -36.06 0.89
C PRO A 849 26.18 -36.59 2.31
N VAL A 850 25.35 -37.50 2.79
CA VAL A 850 25.50 -38.11 4.13
C VAL A 850 26.81 -38.88 4.31
N THR A 851 27.30 -39.58 3.27
CA THR A 851 28.57 -40.33 3.34
C THR A 851 29.77 -39.39 3.26
N ALA A 852 29.69 -38.34 2.44
CA ALA A 852 30.70 -37.28 2.38
C ALA A 852 30.77 -36.49 3.71
N PHE A 853 29.64 -36.21 4.35
CA PHE A 853 29.60 -35.60 5.69
C PHE A 853 30.24 -36.52 6.74
N LEU A 854 29.82 -37.79 6.82
CA LEU A 854 30.37 -38.74 7.78
C LEU A 854 31.89 -38.91 7.61
N GLY A 855 32.37 -38.99 6.37
CA GLY A 855 33.80 -39.03 6.06
C GLY A 855 34.55 -37.78 6.53
N ASN A 856 33.97 -36.58 6.31
CA ASN A 856 34.55 -35.33 6.83
C ASN A 856 34.59 -35.30 8.36
N VAL A 857 33.54 -35.75 9.06
CA VAL A 857 33.49 -35.82 10.53
C VAL A 857 34.59 -36.74 11.07
N LEU A 858 34.68 -37.97 10.54
CA LEU A 858 35.67 -38.96 10.98
C LEU A 858 37.11 -38.50 10.74
N MET A 859 37.38 -37.93 9.55
CA MET A 859 38.70 -37.39 9.22
C MET A 859 39.04 -36.13 10.04
N TYR A 860 38.05 -35.32 10.41
CA TYR A 860 38.28 -34.16 11.28
C TYR A 860 38.60 -34.56 12.73
N PHE A 861 37.96 -35.61 13.26
CA PHE A 861 38.36 -36.20 14.54
C PHE A 861 39.80 -36.74 14.50
N LEU A 862 40.18 -37.44 13.42
CA LEU A 862 41.54 -37.93 13.24
C LEU A 862 42.57 -36.78 13.16
N PHE A 863 42.22 -35.69 12.48
CA PHE A 863 43.01 -34.45 12.46
C PHE A 863 43.22 -33.87 13.86
N LEU A 864 42.16 -33.74 14.66
CA LEU A 864 42.27 -33.23 16.03
C LEU A 864 43.12 -34.16 16.92
N SER A 865 42.95 -35.48 16.81
CA SER A 865 43.78 -36.45 17.54
C SER A 865 45.25 -36.38 17.13
N LEU A 866 45.54 -36.23 15.83
CA LEU A 866 46.91 -36.03 15.33
C LEU A 866 47.51 -34.70 15.83
N PHE A 867 46.74 -33.61 15.83
CA PHE A 867 47.20 -32.32 16.32
C PHE A 867 47.49 -32.35 17.82
N ALA A 868 46.59 -32.94 18.62
CA ALA A 868 46.82 -33.15 20.05
C ALA A 868 48.06 -34.01 20.34
N TYR A 869 48.25 -35.10 19.57
CA TYR A 869 49.44 -35.95 19.68
C TYR A 869 50.73 -35.17 19.39
N VAL A 870 50.77 -34.42 18.28
CA VAL A 870 51.91 -33.57 17.90
C VAL A 870 52.21 -32.53 18.98
N LEU A 871 51.20 -31.83 19.50
CA LEU A 871 51.37 -30.78 20.51
C LEU A 871 51.85 -31.29 21.87
N LEU A 872 51.42 -32.50 22.28
CA LEU A 872 51.72 -33.07 23.59
C LEU A 872 53.03 -33.88 23.63
N LEU A 873 53.33 -34.65 22.57
CA LEU A 873 54.41 -35.65 22.59
C LEU A 873 55.54 -35.36 21.61
N ASP A 874 55.25 -34.78 20.44
CA ASP A 874 56.20 -34.72 19.32
C ASP A 874 56.69 -33.30 18.97
N PHE A 875 56.26 -32.28 19.73
CA PHE A 875 56.66 -30.88 19.60
C PHE A 875 58.11 -30.69 20.06
N LYS A 876 59.06 -30.81 19.13
CA LYS A 876 60.51 -30.81 19.38
C LYS A 876 61.15 -29.47 19.00
N PRO A 877 62.14 -28.97 19.78
CA PRO A 877 62.82 -27.70 19.51
C PRO A 877 63.84 -27.83 18.37
N PRO A 878 63.97 -26.82 17.50
CA PRO A 878 65.00 -26.77 16.46
C PRO A 878 66.31 -26.13 16.97
N PRO A 879 67.48 -26.45 16.38
CA PRO A 879 68.04 -27.75 15.99
C PRO A 879 68.66 -28.48 17.23
N PRO A 880 69.22 -29.71 17.12
CA PRO A 880 69.64 -30.44 15.91
C PRO A 880 68.53 -31.22 15.20
N HIS A 881 67.36 -31.39 15.80
CA HIS A 881 66.22 -32.04 15.16
C HIS A 881 65.30 -31.00 14.51
N GLY A 882 65.05 -31.15 13.21
CA GLY A 882 64.02 -30.37 12.51
C GLY A 882 62.60 -30.87 12.80
N PRO A 883 61.58 -30.34 12.11
CA PRO A 883 60.21 -30.83 12.17
C PRO A 883 60.10 -32.36 12.12
N SER A 884 59.24 -32.93 12.96
CA SER A 884 58.92 -34.35 12.89
C SER A 884 58.14 -34.69 11.60
N THR A 885 58.19 -35.94 11.16
CA THR A 885 57.41 -36.39 10.00
C THR A 885 55.90 -36.21 10.23
N LEU A 886 55.42 -36.33 11.47
CA LEU A 886 54.03 -36.12 11.84
C LEU A 886 53.64 -34.63 11.86
N GLU A 887 54.55 -33.72 12.22
CA GLU A 887 54.34 -32.27 12.03
C GLU A 887 54.14 -31.92 10.54
N PHE A 888 54.94 -32.50 9.64
CA PHE A 888 54.75 -32.29 8.20
C PHE A 888 53.41 -32.82 7.68
N VAL A 889 52.92 -33.96 8.20
CA VAL A 889 51.57 -34.46 7.87
C VAL A 889 50.49 -33.49 8.37
N LEU A 890 50.63 -32.93 9.57
CA LEU A 890 49.73 -31.91 10.10
C LEU A 890 49.73 -30.63 9.25
N TYR A 891 50.91 -30.15 8.82
CA TYR A 891 51.03 -28.98 7.95
C TYR A 891 50.38 -29.20 6.59
N PHE A 892 50.60 -30.37 5.98
CA PHE A 892 49.93 -30.77 4.75
C PHE A 892 48.41 -30.83 4.93
N TRP A 893 47.93 -31.32 6.07
CA TRP A 893 46.50 -31.38 6.39
C TRP A 893 45.88 -29.98 6.46
N VAL A 894 46.46 -29.04 7.20
CA VAL A 894 45.93 -27.66 7.28
C VAL A 894 46.03 -26.96 5.93
N PHE A 895 47.09 -27.19 5.15
CA PHE A 895 47.15 -26.73 3.76
C PHE A 895 45.97 -27.24 2.90
N THR A 896 45.54 -28.49 3.09
CA THR A 896 44.35 -29.02 2.39
C THR A 896 43.05 -28.32 2.81
N LEU A 897 42.93 -27.90 4.08
CA LEU A 897 41.79 -27.10 4.56
C LEU A 897 41.81 -25.69 3.96
N VAL A 898 42.97 -25.04 3.89
CA VAL A 898 43.13 -23.72 3.22
C VAL A 898 42.72 -23.79 1.75
N CYS A 899 43.03 -24.89 1.05
CA CYS A 899 42.59 -25.10 -0.34
C CYS A 899 41.07 -25.22 -0.48
N GLU A 900 40.37 -25.79 0.51
CA GLU A 900 38.91 -25.92 0.51
C GLU A 900 38.21 -24.59 0.83
N GLU A 901 38.72 -23.80 1.80
CA GLU A 901 38.22 -22.44 2.07
C GLU A 901 38.43 -21.51 0.86
N PHE A 902 39.56 -21.66 0.16
CA PHE A 902 39.81 -21.00 -1.11
C PHE A 902 38.77 -21.45 -2.16
N ARG A 903 38.54 -22.76 -2.36
CA ARG A 903 37.49 -23.26 -3.27
C ARG A 903 36.11 -22.66 -2.92
N GLN A 904 35.74 -22.63 -1.65
CA GLN A 904 34.48 -22.08 -1.15
C GLN A 904 34.30 -20.60 -1.56
N THR A 905 35.38 -19.82 -1.48
CA THR A 905 35.42 -18.41 -1.90
C THR A 905 35.30 -18.23 -3.42
N PHE A 906 35.95 -19.09 -4.22
CA PHE A 906 35.97 -18.95 -5.69
C PHE A 906 34.77 -19.55 -6.41
N PHE A 907 34.16 -20.62 -5.90
CA PHE A 907 33.09 -21.36 -6.61
C PHE A 907 31.67 -20.82 -6.37
N ARG A 908 31.47 -19.91 -5.40
CA ARG A 908 30.16 -19.31 -5.11
C ARG A 908 29.85 -18.13 -6.06
N GLY A 909 29.15 -18.43 -7.16
CA GLY A 909 28.54 -17.44 -8.06
C GLY A 909 29.39 -16.91 -9.23
N SER A 910 28.80 -15.98 -9.99
CA SER A 910 29.38 -15.27 -11.15
C SER A 910 29.83 -13.83 -10.85
N THR A 911 29.54 -13.32 -9.65
CA THR A 911 29.76 -11.92 -9.19
C THR A 911 31.23 -11.49 -9.10
N THR A 912 31.49 -10.20 -8.83
CA THR A 912 32.86 -9.69 -8.63
C THR A 912 33.51 -10.25 -7.36
N LEU A 913 34.82 -10.54 -7.40
CA LEU A 913 35.56 -11.17 -6.29
C LEU A 913 35.42 -10.42 -4.95
N TYR A 914 35.35 -9.09 -4.98
CA TYR A 914 35.23 -8.26 -3.78
C TYR A 914 33.88 -8.46 -3.06
N GLN A 915 32.78 -8.54 -3.80
CA GLN A 915 31.45 -8.81 -3.22
C GLN A 915 31.39 -10.21 -2.59
N ARG A 916 32.01 -11.22 -3.22
CA ARG A 916 32.12 -12.58 -2.67
C ARG A 916 32.90 -12.61 -1.36
N MET A 917 34.05 -11.96 -1.32
CA MET A 917 34.88 -11.89 -0.12
C MET A 917 34.15 -11.17 1.03
N LYS A 918 33.40 -10.09 0.72
CA LYS A 918 32.53 -9.42 1.70
C LYS A 918 31.45 -10.35 2.26
N LEU A 919 30.77 -11.12 1.42
CA LEU A 919 29.74 -12.10 1.83
C LEU A 919 30.35 -13.23 2.68
N TYR A 920 31.50 -13.78 2.28
CA TYR A 920 32.20 -14.81 3.05
C TYR A 920 32.60 -14.31 4.45
N ILE A 921 33.15 -13.09 4.54
CA ILE A 921 33.55 -12.45 5.81
C ILE A 921 32.35 -12.05 6.68
N GLN A 922 31.12 -12.01 6.17
CA GLN A 922 29.96 -11.67 7.03
C GLN A 922 29.56 -12.80 7.98
N ASP A 923 29.80 -14.05 7.61
CA ASP A 923 29.50 -15.24 8.41
C ASP A 923 30.35 -15.31 9.70
N MET A 924 29.76 -15.75 10.82
CA MET A 924 30.47 -15.96 12.08
C MET A 924 31.43 -17.16 12.00
N TRP A 925 31.04 -18.23 11.31
CA TRP A 925 31.84 -19.46 11.27
C TRP A 925 33.06 -19.31 10.36
N ASN A 926 32.91 -18.67 9.20
CA ASN A 926 34.03 -18.36 8.31
C ASN A 926 35.06 -17.41 8.99
N LYS A 927 34.62 -16.49 9.86
CA LYS A 927 35.54 -15.69 10.69
C LYS A 927 36.34 -16.55 11.66
N CYS A 928 35.71 -17.53 12.30
CA CYS A 928 36.37 -18.49 13.17
C CYS A 928 37.43 -19.29 12.39
N ASP A 929 37.08 -19.77 11.20
CA ASP A 929 37.97 -20.55 10.33
C ASP A 929 39.16 -19.72 9.79
N ILE A 930 38.94 -18.47 9.36
CA ILE A 930 40.04 -17.53 9.04
C ILE A 930 40.93 -17.31 10.27
N THR A 931 40.33 -17.15 11.46
CA THR A 931 41.09 -16.90 12.70
C THR A 931 41.97 -18.09 13.05
N ALA A 932 41.45 -19.32 13.02
CA ALA A 932 42.22 -20.54 13.22
C ALA A 932 43.38 -20.66 12.21
N ILE A 933 43.09 -20.51 10.90
CA ILE A 933 44.14 -20.57 9.87
C ILE A 933 45.23 -19.51 10.10
N SER A 934 44.86 -18.30 10.55
CA SER A 934 45.82 -17.23 10.86
C SER A 934 46.65 -17.50 12.12
N LEU A 935 46.06 -18.10 13.15
CA LEU A 935 46.75 -18.49 14.39
C LEU A 935 47.71 -19.67 14.14
N PHE A 936 47.29 -20.67 13.37
CA PHE A 936 48.15 -21.77 12.93
C PHE A 936 49.34 -21.27 12.10
N ALA A 937 49.12 -20.35 11.16
CA ALA A 937 50.19 -19.75 10.37
C ALA A 937 51.17 -18.94 11.25
N LEU A 938 50.65 -18.18 12.22
CA LEU A 938 51.47 -17.45 13.20
C LEU A 938 52.27 -18.41 14.09
N GLY A 939 51.65 -19.47 14.62
CA GLY A 939 52.29 -20.49 15.45
C GLY A 939 53.38 -21.24 14.69
N MET A 940 53.13 -21.61 13.43
CA MET A 940 54.13 -22.18 12.52
C MET A 940 55.32 -21.23 12.33
N CYS A 941 55.08 -19.95 12.06
CA CYS A 941 56.15 -18.95 11.89
C CYS A 941 56.97 -18.77 13.18
N CYS A 942 56.31 -18.59 14.34
CA CYS A 942 56.97 -18.41 15.64
C CYS A 942 57.80 -19.64 16.05
N ARG A 943 57.40 -20.86 15.63
CA ARG A 943 58.16 -22.09 15.90
C ARG A 943 59.48 -22.18 15.12
N MET A 944 59.60 -21.51 13.98
CA MET A 944 60.83 -21.52 13.17
C MET A 944 61.98 -20.73 13.81
N PHE A 945 61.69 -19.85 14.79
CA PHE A 945 62.70 -19.05 15.47
C PHE A 945 62.90 -19.54 16.92
N PRO A 946 64.14 -19.82 17.36
CA PRO A 946 64.40 -20.34 18.70
C PRO A 946 64.01 -19.36 19.82
N TRP A 947 64.08 -18.04 19.56
CA TRP A 947 63.68 -17.01 20.55
C TRP A 947 62.17 -17.01 20.87
N SER A 948 61.33 -17.57 19.99
CA SER A 948 59.87 -17.58 20.12
C SER A 948 59.28 -18.98 20.21
N TYR A 949 60.09 -20.00 20.51
CA TYR A 949 59.64 -21.39 20.55
C TYR A 949 58.49 -21.64 21.55
N GLU A 950 58.64 -21.21 22.81
CA GLU A 950 57.59 -21.34 23.84
C GLU A 950 56.34 -20.51 23.51
N PHE A 951 56.54 -19.34 22.88
CA PHE A 951 55.42 -18.53 22.39
C PHE A 951 54.67 -19.23 21.24
N GLY A 952 55.41 -19.86 20.31
CA GLY A 952 54.85 -20.69 19.25
C GLY A 952 54.06 -21.87 19.82
N ARG A 953 54.59 -22.55 20.86
CA ARG A 953 53.87 -23.62 21.58
C ARG A 953 52.56 -23.12 22.20
N ALA A 954 52.58 -21.97 22.87
CA ALA A 954 51.40 -21.36 23.46
C ALA A 954 50.36 -20.96 22.40
N VAL A 955 50.79 -20.37 21.28
CA VAL A 955 49.91 -20.04 20.14
C VAL A 955 49.28 -21.29 19.54
N MET A 956 50.05 -22.35 19.29
CA MET A 956 49.53 -23.62 18.75
C MET A 956 48.55 -24.32 19.73
N ALA A 957 48.73 -24.14 21.05
CA ALA A 957 47.80 -24.66 22.05
C ALA A 957 46.46 -23.91 22.07
N VAL A 958 46.48 -22.57 21.95
CA VAL A 958 45.26 -21.76 21.77
C VAL A 958 44.59 -22.09 20.44
N ASP A 959 45.37 -22.25 19.37
CA ASP A 959 44.88 -22.60 18.04
C ASP A 959 44.16 -23.97 18.03
N TYR A 960 44.71 -24.98 18.71
CA TYR A 960 44.02 -26.25 18.94
C TYR A 960 42.63 -26.06 19.59
N MET A 961 42.49 -25.15 20.57
CA MET A 961 41.17 -24.82 21.13
C MET A 961 40.23 -24.24 20.06
N VAL A 962 40.70 -23.34 19.19
CA VAL A 962 39.86 -22.78 18.11
C VAL A 962 39.44 -23.86 17.11
N PHE A 963 40.34 -24.76 16.71
CA PHE A 963 39.99 -25.91 15.87
C PHE A 963 39.01 -26.88 16.55
N THR A 964 39.07 -27.09 17.87
CA THR A 964 38.04 -27.89 18.57
C THR A 964 36.66 -27.21 18.60
N LEU A 965 36.59 -25.87 18.72
CA LEU A 965 35.31 -25.14 18.64
C LEU A 965 34.60 -25.33 17.29
N ARG A 966 35.33 -25.56 16.19
CA ARG A 966 34.75 -25.87 14.87
C ARG A 966 33.87 -27.13 14.86
N LEU A 967 34.05 -28.07 15.81
CA LEU A 967 33.15 -29.23 15.97
C LEU A 967 31.69 -28.82 16.23
N ILE A 968 31.46 -27.69 16.92
CA ILE A 968 30.11 -27.19 17.22
C ILE A 968 29.36 -26.89 15.92
N HIS A 969 30.03 -26.29 14.94
CA HIS A 969 29.45 -26.03 13.62
C HIS A 969 29.06 -27.32 12.88
N ILE A 970 29.93 -28.34 12.94
CA ILE A 970 29.68 -29.64 12.31
C ILE A 970 28.45 -30.32 12.93
N PHE A 971 28.29 -30.26 14.26
CA PHE A 971 27.14 -30.84 14.96
C PHE A 971 25.84 -30.03 14.84
N ALA A 972 25.87 -28.80 14.30
CA ALA A 972 24.67 -27.98 14.08
C ALA A 972 23.66 -28.61 13.11
N ILE A 973 24.09 -29.55 12.25
CA ILE A 973 23.19 -30.29 11.35
C ILE A 973 22.32 -31.33 12.08
N HIS A 974 22.66 -31.71 13.32
CA HIS A 974 21.93 -32.75 14.05
C HIS A 974 20.62 -32.23 14.67
N LYS A 975 19.51 -32.95 14.41
CA LYS A 975 18.13 -32.55 14.78
C LYS A 975 17.93 -32.12 16.24
N GLN A 976 18.64 -32.75 17.18
CA GLN A 976 18.50 -32.45 18.61
C GLN A 976 19.50 -31.41 19.15
N LEU A 977 20.58 -31.13 18.42
CA LEU A 977 21.67 -30.24 18.87
C LEU A 977 21.62 -28.87 18.18
N GLY A 978 21.25 -28.83 16.90
CA GLY A 978 21.19 -27.60 16.11
C GLY A 978 20.35 -26.48 16.73
N PRO A 979 19.08 -26.71 17.12
CA PRO A 979 18.27 -25.68 17.78
C PRO A 979 18.90 -25.14 19.06
N LYS A 980 19.61 -25.99 19.83
CA LYS A 980 20.31 -25.59 21.06
C LYS A 980 21.52 -24.68 20.76
N ILE A 981 22.25 -24.94 19.68
CA ILE A 981 23.39 -24.12 19.25
C ILE A 981 22.92 -22.70 18.85
N ILE A 982 21.78 -22.58 18.16
CA ILE A 982 21.19 -21.28 17.79
C ILE A 982 20.75 -20.46 19.02
N ILE A 983 20.27 -21.14 20.07
CA ILE A 983 19.93 -20.48 21.35
C ILE A 983 21.20 -19.91 21.99
N VAL A 984 22.27 -20.71 22.07
CA VAL A 984 23.57 -20.26 22.60
C VAL A 984 24.10 -19.06 21.81
N GLU A 985 24.10 -19.11 20.47
CA GLU A 985 24.54 -18.01 19.61
C GLU A 985 23.82 -16.69 19.94
N LYS A 986 22.49 -16.74 20.14
CA LYS A 986 21.70 -15.56 20.49
C LYS A 986 21.98 -15.06 21.91
N MET A 987 22.16 -15.96 22.88
CA MET A 987 22.47 -15.62 24.28
C MET A 987 23.84 -14.96 24.48
N VAL A 988 24.84 -15.29 23.65
CA VAL A 988 26.21 -14.72 23.76
C VAL A 988 26.20 -13.18 23.73
N ARG A 989 25.22 -12.56 23.07
CA ARG A 989 25.06 -11.09 23.08
C ARG A 989 24.77 -10.55 24.47
N ASP A 990 23.91 -11.22 25.23
CA ASP A 990 23.52 -10.80 26.58
C ASP A 990 24.64 -11.11 27.59
N VAL A 991 25.39 -12.20 27.37
CA VAL A 991 26.65 -12.50 28.09
C VAL A 991 27.64 -11.34 27.95
N PHE A 992 27.80 -10.78 26.75
CA PHE A 992 28.75 -9.69 26.50
C PHE A 992 28.39 -8.41 27.28
N PHE A 993 27.11 -8.03 27.33
CA PHE A 993 26.66 -6.91 28.16
C PHE A 993 26.87 -7.17 29.66
N PHE A 994 26.65 -8.40 30.12
CA PHE A 994 26.92 -8.79 31.50
C PHE A 994 28.42 -8.72 31.85
N LEU A 995 29.29 -9.28 31.00
CA LEU A 995 30.74 -9.27 31.20
C LEU A 995 31.30 -7.84 31.29
N PHE A 996 30.72 -6.88 30.58
CA PHE A 996 31.08 -5.46 30.72
C PHE A 996 30.81 -4.92 32.14
N PHE A 997 29.61 -5.15 32.70
CA PHE A 997 29.30 -4.73 34.08
C PHE A 997 30.19 -5.45 35.10
N LEU A 998 30.42 -6.75 34.92
CA LEU A 998 31.30 -7.53 35.78
C LEU A 998 32.74 -7.00 35.76
N ALA A 999 33.29 -6.69 34.58
CA ALA A 999 34.65 -6.17 34.44
C ALA A 999 34.83 -4.80 35.10
N VAL A 1000 33.85 -3.90 35.00
CA VAL A 1000 33.88 -2.59 35.68
C VAL A 1000 33.86 -2.76 37.20
N TRP A 1001 33.00 -3.64 37.72
CA TRP A 1001 32.91 -3.90 39.17
C TRP A 1001 34.17 -4.59 39.72
N LEU A 1002 34.68 -5.57 38.97
CA LEU A 1002 35.89 -6.32 39.31
C LEU A 1002 37.13 -5.42 39.32
N MET A 1003 37.27 -4.50 38.36
CA MET A 1003 38.31 -3.46 38.37
C MET A 1003 38.24 -2.61 39.64
N ALA A 1004 37.06 -2.10 40.00
CA ALA A 1004 36.89 -1.22 41.16
C ALA A 1004 37.28 -1.92 42.47
N TYR A 1005 36.81 -3.14 42.69
CA TYR A 1005 37.19 -3.94 43.87
C TYR A 1005 38.67 -4.34 43.83
N GLY A 1006 39.20 -4.77 42.68
CA GLY A 1006 40.58 -5.22 42.54
C GLY A 1006 41.62 -4.13 42.81
N VAL A 1007 41.37 -2.91 42.32
CA VAL A 1007 42.23 -1.74 42.60
C VAL A 1007 42.14 -1.35 44.07
N ALA A 1008 40.94 -1.31 44.65
CA ALA A 1008 40.75 -1.00 46.07
C ALA A 1008 41.44 -2.02 46.99
N ASN A 1009 41.30 -3.31 46.69
CA ASN A 1009 41.91 -4.40 47.45
C ASN A 1009 43.45 -4.37 47.36
N GLN A 1010 44.00 -4.15 46.15
CA GLN A 1010 45.45 -4.00 45.96
C GLN A 1010 46.01 -2.79 46.72
N ALA A 1011 45.29 -1.66 46.74
CA ALA A 1011 45.72 -0.43 47.42
C ALA A 1011 45.64 -0.51 48.95
N LEU A 1012 44.74 -1.34 49.51
CA LEU A 1012 44.64 -1.57 50.96
C LEU A 1012 45.65 -2.61 51.46
N LEU A 1013 45.89 -3.68 50.69
CA LEU A 1013 46.80 -4.76 51.10
C LEU A 1013 48.28 -4.42 50.91
N TYR A 1014 48.67 -3.72 49.85
CA TYR A 1014 50.07 -3.45 49.53
C TYR A 1014 50.35 -1.95 49.38
N SER A 1015 51.23 -1.42 50.24
CA SER A 1015 51.65 -0.02 50.17
C SER A 1015 52.49 0.31 48.94
N TYR A 1016 53.25 -0.66 48.41
CA TYR A 1016 54.08 -0.49 47.21
C TYR A 1016 54.46 -1.86 46.61
N ASP A 1017 54.24 -2.06 45.30
CA ASP A 1017 54.83 -3.16 44.51
C ASP A 1017 55.22 -2.58 43.14
N PRO A 1018 56.51 -2.60 42.75
CA PRO A 1018 56.96 -1.99 41.49
C PRO A 1018 56.71 -2.88 40.25
N ARG A 1019 56.24 -4.12 40.40
CA ARG A 1019 56.21 -5.11 39.31
C ARG A 1019 54.86 -5.11 38.58
N PRO A 1020 54.74 -4.51 37.38
CA PRO A 1020 53.44 -4.31 36.73
C PRO A 1020 52.69 -5.63 36.46
N GLY A 1021 53.38 -6.69 36.04
CA GLY A 1021 52.77 -8.00 35.80
C GLY A 1021 52.12 -8.64 37.04
N TRP A 1022 52.69 -8.39 38.23
CA TRP A 1022 52.12 -8.87 39.50
C TRP A 1022 50.92 -8.02 39.93
N ILE A 1023 50.96 -6.71 39.72
CA ILE A 1023 49.81 -5.82 39.93
C ILE A 1023 48.63 -6.26 39.05
N PHE A 1024 48.83 -6.47 37.74
CA PHE A 1024 47.77 -6.95 36.85
C PHE A 1024 47.19 -8.30 37.32
N ARG A 1025 48.04 -9.23 37.76
CA ARG A 1025 47.59 -10.53 38.32
C ARG A 1025 46.79 -10.37 39.63
N ARG A 1026 47.18 -9.46 40.51
CA ARG A 1026 46.45 -9.22 41.79
C ARG A 1026 45.16 -8.43 41.59
N VAL A 1027 45.13 -7.43 40.71
CA VAL A 1027 43.96 -6.57 40.46
C VAL A 1027 42.87 -7.30 39.66
N PHE A 1028 43.21 -8.11 38.66
CA PHE A 1028 42.20 -8.77 37.81
C PHE A 1028 42.01 -10.25 38.14
N TYR A 1029 43.09 -11.03 38.13
CA TYR A 1029 42.99 -12.48 38.17
C TYR A 1029 42.56 -13.03 39.54
N ARG A 1030 43.01 -12.43 40.65
CA ARG A 1030 42.58 -12.84 42.01
C ARG A 1030 41.08 -12.54 42.26
N PRO A 1031 40.57 -11.30 42.13
CA PRO A 1031 39.15 -11.00 42.21
C PRO A 1031 38.24 -11.84 41.31
N TYR A 1032 38.71 -12.21 40.12
CA TYR A 1032 37.97 -13.12 39.25
C TYR A 1032 37.76 -14.50 39.88
N LEU A 1033 38.80 -15.07 40.49
CA LEU A 1033 38.72 -16.36 41.20
C LEU A 1033 37.84 -16.31 42.46
N HIS A 1034 37.75 -15.16 43.14
CA HIS A 1034 36.88 -15.01 44.31
C HIS A 1034 35.40 -15.25 43.97
N ILE A 1035 34.96 -14.88 42.75
CA ILE A 1035 33.58 -15.12 42.26
C ILE A 1035 33.26 -16.62 42.23
N PHE A 1036 34.25 -17.46 41.85
CA PHE A 1036 34.14 -18.92 41.82
C PHE A 1036 34.34 -19.59 43.18
N GLY A 1037 34.43 -18.83 44.28
CA GLY A 1037 34.61 -19.35 45.63
C GLY A 1037 36.06 -19.69 46.01
N HIS A 1038 37.04 -19.47 45.13
CA HIS A 1038 38.45 -19.57 45.48
C HIS A 1038 38.91 -18.30 46.18
N ILE A 1039 38.64 -18.23 47.49
CA ILE A 1039 39.02 -17.11 48.36
C ILE A 1039 40.24 -17.52 49.21
N PRO A 1040 41.45 -17.00 48.93
CA PRO A 1040 42.65 -17.28 49.72
C PRO A 1040 42.64 -16.46 51.02
N ILE A 1041 41.80 -16.86 51.98
CA ILE A 1041 41.61 -16.15 53.26
C ILE A 1041 42.97 -15.96 53.98
N HIS A 1042 43.85 -16.95 53.92
CA HIS A 1042 45.19 -16.95 54.52
C HIS A 1042 46.15 -15.88 53.95
N GLU A 1043 45.88 -15.34 52.77
CA GLU A 1043 46.67 -14.26 52.17
C GLU A 1043 46.02 -12.87 52.33
N MET A 1044 44.78 -12.83 52.82
CA MET A 1044 43.99 -11.60 52.99
C MET A 1044 43.85 -11.19 54.46
N ASP A 1045 43.64 -12.14 55.37
CA ASP A 1045 43.62 -11.90 56.81
C ASP A 1045 45.05 -11.87 57.37
N ALA A 1046 45.59 -10.68 57.65
CA ALA A 1046 46.93 -10.54 58.24
C ALA A 1046 47.08 -11.24 59.61
N ASP A 1047 45.98 -11.42 60.34
CA ASP A 1047 45.95 -12.07 61.66
C ASP A 1047 46.06 -13.61 61.61
N LYS A 1048 46.06 -14.20 60.41
CA LYS A 1048 46.19 -15.67 60.17
C LYS A 1048 47.43 -16.04 59.38
N LEU A 1049 48.38 -15.11 59.21
CA LEU A 1049 49.66 -15.42 58.61
C LEU A 1049 50.46 -16.31 59.57
N GLU A 1050 50.65 -17.58 59.22
CA GLU A 1050 51.55 -18.47 59.96
C GLU A 1050 52.97 -17.88 59.98
N GLU A 1051 53.71 -18.07 61.07
CA GLU A 1051 54.97 -17.39 61.42
C GLU A 1051 56.19 -17.80 60.54
N GLY A 1052 56.01 -18.01 59.23
CA GLY A 1052 56.98 -18.69 58.36
C GLY A 1052 57.20 -18.12 56.94
N ILE A 1053 56.66 -16.94 56.60
CA ILE A 1053 56.90 -16.29 55.29
C ILE A 1053 57.86 -15.11 55.44
N GLU A 1054 59.06 -15.21 54.85
CA GLU A 1054 60.06 -14.12 54.79
C GLU A 1054 59.62 -12.98 53.85
N CYS A 1055 58.71 -12.13 54.31
CA CYS A 1055 58.30 -10.92 53.57
C CYS A 1055 59.32 -9.77 53.75
N THR A 1056 59.43 -8.89 52.76
CA THR A 1056 60.42 -7.79 52.77
C THR A 1056 59.86 -6.51 52.17
N ASN A 1057 60.13 -5.37 52.83
CA ASN A 1057 59.70 -4.03 52.38
C ASN A 1057 60.76 -3.27 51.54
N ASN A 1058 61.96 -3.85 51.34
CA ASN A 1058 63.02 -3.24 50.56
C ASN A 1058 62.78 -3.37 49.05
N VAL A 1059 62.66 -2.23 48.37
CA VAL A 1059 62.35 -2.12 46.92
C VAL A 1059 63.25 -3.00 46.05
N THR A 1060 64.57 -2.97 46.29
CA THR A 1060 65.55 -3.73 45.50
C THR A 1060 65.43 -5.25 45.66
N LEU A 1061 64.98 -5.73 46.82
CA LEU A 1061 64.74 -7.16 47.06
C LEU A 1061 63.39 -7.61 46.47
N ILE A 1062 62.38 -6.73 46.45
CA ILE A 1062 61.09 -6.98 45.79
C ILE A 1062 61.27 -7.09 44.26
N GLU A 1063 62.10 -6.23 43.67
CA GLU A 1063 62.49 -6.32 42.24
C GLU A 1063 63.27 -7.61 41.93
N ALA A 1064 64.15 -8.04 42.84
CA ALA A 1064 64.89 -9.30 42.73
C ALA A 1064 64.02 -10.57 42.91
N GLY A 1065 62.77 -10.44 43.39
CA GLY A 1065 61.78 -11.51 43.45
C GLY A 1065 61.14 -11.78 44.82
N ALA A 1066 61.58 -11.10 45.89
CA ALA A 1066 61.00 -11.29 47.23
C ALA A 1066 59.52 -10.87 47.29
N GLU A 1067 58.79 -11.39 48.29
CA GLU A 1067 57.38 -11.06 48.51
C GLU A 1067 57.23 -9.80 49.38
N PRO A 1068 56.43 -8.80 48.95
CA PRO A 1068 56.16 -7.61 49.76
C PRO A 1068 55.23 -7.96 50.93
N CYS A 1069 55.50 -7.40 52.10
CA CYS A 1069 54.62 -7.57 53.28
C CYS A 1069 53.25 -6.90 53.06
N THR A 1070 52.21 -7.46 53.66
CA THR A 1070 50.85 -6.88 53.68
C THR A 1070 50.72 -5.80 54.75
N SER A 1071 49.85 -4.81 54.51
CA SER A 1071 49.57 -3.74 55.47
C SER A 1071 48.48 -4.13 56.47
N THR A 1072 48.78 -4.05 57.76
CA THR A 1072 47.82 -4.34 58.85
C THR A 1072 46.87 -3.18 59.16
N TYR A 1073 47.12 -1.97 58.63
CA TYR A 1073 46.47 -0.73 59.07
C TYR A 1073 44.94 -0.70 58.93
N ALA A 1074 44.39 -1.34 57.89
CA ALA A 1074 42.97 -1.31 57.56
C ALA A 1074 42.39 -2.68 57.18
N ASN A 1075 42.91 -3.78 57.76
CA ASN A 1075 42.51 -5.15 57.42
C ASN A 1075 40.98 -5.37 57.52
N TRP A 1076 40.33 -4.84 58.56
CA TRP A 1076 38.88 -4.91 58.75
C TRP A 1076 38.07 -4.38 57.54
N LEU A 1077 38.59 -3.37 56.83
CA LEU A 1077 37.94 -2.80 55.65
C LEU A 1077 38.09 -3.72 54.42
N VAL A 1078 39.21 -4.45 54.31
CA VAL A 1078 39.41 -5.47 53.27
C VAL A 1078 38.39 -6.60 53.40
N VAL A 1079 38.14 -7.08 54.62
CA VAL A 1079 37.12 -8.10 54.92
C VAL A 1079 35.72 -7.59 54.57
N ILE A 1080 35.37 -6.35 54.94
CA ILE A 1080 34.08 -5.75 54.58
C ILE A 1080 33.92 -5.60 53.05
N LEU A 1081 34.95 -5.12 52.35
CA LEU A 1081 34.93 -4.99 50.90
C LEU A 1081 34.80 -6.35 50.19
N LEU A 1082 35.42 -7.40 50.72
CA LEU A 1082 35.24 -8.78 50.24
C LEU A 1082 33.78 -9.25 50.40
N VAL A 1083 33.15 -9.01 51.56
CA VAL A 1083 31.75 -9.37 51.79
C VAL A 1083 30.80 -8.59 50.87
N ILE A 1084 31.01 -7.28 50.70
CA ILE A 1084 30.23 -6.44 49.77
C ILE A 1084 30.43 -6.91 48.33
N PHE A 1085 31.67 -7.20 47.92
CA PHE A 1085 31.98 -7.72 46.59
C PHE A 1085 31.26 -9.03 46.30
N LEU A 1086 31.31 -10.00 47.22
CA LEU A 1086 30.64 -11.30 47.09
C LEU A 1086 29.10 -11.17 47.08
N LEU A 1087 28.54 -10.28 47.90
CA LEU A 1087 27.10 -10.01 47.88
C LEU A 1087 26.65 -9.43 46.53
N VAL A 1088 27.35 -8.40 46.03
CA VAL A 1088 27.01 -7.77 44.74
C VAL A 1088 27.24 -8.71 43.56
N THR A 1089 28.34 -9.48 43.55
CA THR A 1089 28.61 -10.41 42.45
C THR A 1089 27.68 -11.63 42.48
N ASN A 1090 27.60 -12.35 43.60
CA ASN A 1090 26.97 -13.66 43.62
C ASN A 1090 25.45 -13.60 43.89
N ILE A 1091 24.98 -12.63 44.69
CA ILE A 1091 23.54 -12.50 45.00
C ILE A 1091 22.82 -11.58 44.00
N LEU A 1092 23.46 -10.49 43.54
CA LEU A 1092 22.84 -9.57 42.59
C LEU A 1092 23.20 -9.89 41.13
N LEU A 1093 24.48 -9.83 40.75
CA LEU A 1093 24.88 -9.94 39.34
C LEU A 1093 24.63 -11.33 38.75
N VAL A 1094 25.03 -12.42 39.42
CA VAL A 1094 24.82 -13.79 38.92
C VAL A 1094 23.33 -14.15 38.83
N ASN A 1095 22.50 -13.77 39.80
CA ASN A 1095 21.05 -14.02 39.73
C ASN A 1095 20.37 -13.19 38.63
N LEU A 1096 20.83 -11.95 38.39
CA LEU A 1096 20.38 -11.14 37.26
C LEU A 1096 20.76 -11.79 35.92
N LEU A 1097 21.95 -12.39 35.80
CA LEU A 1097 22.33 -13.15 34.62
C LEU A 1097 21.41 -14.37 34.39
N ILE A 1098 21.10 -15.13 35.45
CA ILE A 1098 20.16 -16.26 35.38
C ILE A 1098 18.77 -15.78 34.92
N ALA A 1099 18.28 -14.63 35.42
CA ALA A 1099 17.01 -14.06 34.99
C ALA A 1099 17.02 -13.62 33.51
N MET A 1100 18.08 -12.95 33.05
CA MET A 1100 18.24 -12.57 31.64
C MET A 1100 18.31 -13.79 30.73
N PHE A 1101 19.06 -14.84 31.11
CA PHE A 1101 19.10 -16.10 30.36
C PHE A 1101 17.75 -16.81 30.35
N SER A 1102 17.00 -16.84 31.46
CA SER A 1102 15.68 -17.47 31.50
C SER A 1102 14.67 -16.78 30.57
N TYR A 1103 14.65 -15.43 30.56
CA TYR A 1103 13.81 -14.65 29.66
C TYR A 1103 14.18 -14.87 28.18
N THR A 1104 15.47 -14.78 27.86
CA THR A 1104 15.97 -14.93 26.49
C THR A 1104 15.86 -16.36 25.99
N PHE A 1105 16.09 -17.37 26.83
CA PHE A 1105 15.84 -18.79 26.54
C PHE A 1105 14.39 -19.00 26.12
N SER A 1106 13.45 -18.57 26.97
CA SER A 1106 12.02 -18.79 26.74
C SER A 1106 11.55 -18.14 25.44
N LYS A 1107 11.99 -16.91 25.18
CA LYS A 1107 11.67 -16.15 23.96
C LYS A 1107 12.32 -16.70 22.68
N VAL A 1108 13.54 -17.26 22.77
CA VAL A 1108 14.24 -17.80 21.60
C VAL A 1108 13.81 -19.24 21.30
N GLN A 1109 13.45 -20.02 22.32
CA GLN A 1109 13.06 -21.43 22.20
C GLN A 1109 11.79 -21.62 21.35
N GLU A 1110 10.82 -20.70 21.43
CA GLU A 1110 9.58 -20.74 20.64
C GLU A 1110 9.83 -20.73 19.12
N HIS A 1111 10.92 -20.09 18.67
CA HIS A 1111 11.25 -19.96 17.25
C HIS A 1111 12.57 -20.66 16.86
N SER A 1112 13.24 -21.37 17.77
CA SER A 1112 14.57 -21.96 17.53
C SER A 1112 14.54 -23.05 16.45
N ASP A 1113 13.50 -23.89 16.42
CA ASP A 1113 13.33 -24.96 15.42
C ASP A 1113 13.13 -24.40 13.99
N THR A 1114 12.33 -23.35 13.80
CA THR A 1114 12.12 -22.75 12.47
C THR A 1114 13.42 -22.12 11.92
N HIS A 1115 14.18 -21.45 12.79
CA HIS A 1115 15.52 -20.95 12.47
C HIS A 1115 16.50 -22.08 12.11
N TRP A 1116 16.46 -23.21 12.85
CA TRP A 1116 17.30 -24.37 12.56
C TRP A 1116 16.94 -25.04 11.24
N LYS A 1117 15.64 -25.26 10.97
CA LYS A 1117 15.14 -25.82 9.71
C LYS A 1117 15.56 -24.99 8.49
N PHE A 1118 15.63 -23.66 8.63
CA PHE A 1118 16.20 -22.75 7.62
C PHE A 1118 17.73 -22.92 7.47
N GLN A 1119 18.50 -22.86 8.57
CA GLN A 1119 19.96 -23.04 8.51
C GLN A 1119 20.38 -24.42 7.96
N ARG A 1120 19.60 -25.46 8.26
CA ARG A 1120 19.78 -26.83 7.76
C ARG A 1120 19.81 -26.87 6.22
N TYR A 1121 19.00 -26.07 5.53
CA TYR A 1121 19.07 -25.97 4.06
C TYR A 1121 20.45 -25.53 3.60
N ASN A 1122 20.95 -24.42 4.15
CA ASN A 1122 22.23 -23.82 3.73
C ASN A 1122 23.40 -24.80 3.94
N LEU A 1123 23.40 -25.51 5.08
CA LEU A 1123 24.39 -26.55 5.38
C LEU A 1123 24.30 -27.74 4.41
N ILE A 1124 23.10 -28.24 4.10
CA ILE A 1124 22.92 -29.35 3.15
C ILE A 1124 23.37 -28.95 1.74
N ALA A 1125 23.00 -27.76 1.28
CA ALA A 1125 23.43 -27.23 -0.02
C ALA A 1125 24.95 -27.08 -0.09
N GLU A 1126 25.58 -26.62 0.99
CA GLU A 1126 27.04 -26.55 1.11
C GLU A 1126 27.67 -27.94 1.00
N TYR A 1127 27.30 -28.90 1.85
CA TYR A 1127 27.88 -30.26 1.84
C TYR A 1127 27.63 -31.01 0.52
N HIS A 1128 26.47 -30.85 -0.12
CA HIS A 1128 26.21 -31.44 -1.44
C HIS A 1128 27.13 -30.85 -2.53
N SER A 1129 27.47 -29.56 -2.43
CA SER A 1129 28.41 -28.88 -3.35
C SER A 1129 29.87 -29.32 -3.18
N ARG A 1130 30.26 -29.80 -1.99
CA ARG A 1130 31.63 -30.24 -1.68
C ARG A 1130 32.03 -31.48 -2.51
N PRO A 1131 33.33 -31.67 -2.78
CA PRO A 1131 33.83 -32.95 -3.30
C PRO A 1131 33.63 -34.08 -2.29
N CYS A 1132 33.53 -35.32 -2.76
CA CYS A 1132 33.24 -36.48 -1.91
C CYS A 1132 34.47 -37.01 -1.13
N LEU A 1133 35.68 -36.60 -1.53
CA LEU A 1133 36.91 -36.96 -0.84
C LEU A 1133 37.15 -35.99 0.32
N ALA A 1134 37.19 -36.52 1.54
CA ALA A 1134 37.55 -35.77 2.72
C ALA A 1134 39.03 -35.31 2.69
N PRO A 1135 39.40 -34.22 3.40
CA PRO A 1135 40.79 -33.89 3.71
C PRO A 1135 41.50 -35.11 4.33
N PRO A 1136 42.75 -35.44 3.95
CA PRO A 1136 43.66 -34.68 3.08
C PRO A 1136 43.56 -35.03 1.58
N PHE A 1137 42.81 -36.09 1.21
CA PHE A 1137 42.73 -36.58 -0.18
C PHE A 1137 41.97 -35.64 -1.13
N ILE A 1138 41.33 -34.60 -0.59
CA ILE A 1138 40.59 -33.57 -1.32
C ILE A 1138 41.41 -32.89 -2.43
N ILE A 1139 42.74 -32.79 -2.31
CA ILE A 1139 43.64 -32.22 -3.35
C ILE A 1139 43.50 -32.94 -4.69
N LEU A 1140 43.33 -34.28 -4.70
CA LEU A 1140 43.11 -35.04 -5.93
C LEU A 1140 41.80 -34.63 -6.62
N SER A 1141 40.76 -34.32 -5.83
CA SER A 1141 39.48 -33.83 -6.36
C SER A 1141 39.59 -32.40 -6.91
N HIS A 1142 40.35 -31.52 -6.24
CA HIS A 1142 40.61 -30.16 -6.72
C HIS A 1142 41.39 -30.18 -8.03
N LEU A 1143 42.43 -31.00 -8.13
CA LEU A 1143 43.22 -31.17 -9.37
C LEU A 1143 42.33 -31.65 -10.53
N HIS A 1144 41.50 -32.66 -10.29
CA HIS A 1144 40.55 -33.18 -11.28
C HIS A 1144 39.49 -32.14 -11.69
N LEU A 1145 38.94 -31.37 -10.75
CA LEU A 1145 38.00 -30.28 -11.03
C LEU A 1145 38.65 -29.14 -11.82
N PHE A 1146 39.89 -28.76 -11.46
CA PHE A 1146 40.66 -27.73 -12.14
C PHE A 1146 40.96 -28.13 -13.59
N ILE A 1147 41.46 -29.35 -13.82
CA ILE A 1147 41.68 -29.93 -15.15
C ILE A 1147 40.36 -29.96 -15.95
N LYS A 1148 39.27 -30.46 -15.37
CA LYS A 1148 37.98 -30.56 -16.06
C LYS A 1148 37.41 -29.19 -16.46
N ARG A 1149 37.60 -28.15 -15.64
CA ARG A 1149 37.00 -26.83 -15.84
C ARG A 1149 37.88 -25.89 -16.67
N HIS A 1150 39.18 -25.79 -16.39
CA HIS A 1150 40.10 -24.92 -17.14
C HIS A 1150 40.60 -25.55 -18.45
N ILE A 1151 40.93 -26.85 -18.46
CA ILE A 1151 41.52 -27.50 -19.64
C ILE A 1151 40.43 -28.08 -20.57
N ARG A 1152 39.36 -28.69 -20.01
CA ARG A 1152 38.30 -29.34 -20.82
C ARG A 1152 37.01 -28.52 -20.98
N ARG A 1153 36.83 -27.40 -20.27
CA ARG A 1153 35.62 -26.54 -20.28
C ARG A 1153 34.27 -27.27 -20.05
N ILE A 1154 34.27 -28.43 -19.39
CA ILE A 1154 33.03 -29.21 -19.18
C ILE A 1154 32.30 -28.69 -17.92
N PRO A 1155 31.01 -28.34 -17.98
CA PRO A 1155 30.24 -27.88 -16.82
C PRO A 1155 30.09 -28.95 -15.72
N SER A 1156 29.75 -28.49 -14.51
CA SER A 1156 29.55 -29.35 -13.34
C SER A 1156 28.22 -30.10 -13.43
N VAL A 1157 28.26 -31.42 -13.25
CA VAL A 1157 27.05 -32.27 -13.27
C VAL A 1157 26.32 -32.25 -11.91
N LYS A 1158 27.01 -31.92 -10.81
CA LYS A 1158 26.44 -31.94 -9.44
C LYS A 1158 25.28 -30.96 -9.22
N ILE A 1159 25.10 -29.94 -10.07
CA ILE A 1159 24.07 -28.90 -9.86
C ILE A 1159 22.63 -29.46 -10.08
N LYS A 1160 22.49 -30.57 -10.81
CA LYS A 1160 21.20 -31.12 -11.27
C LYS A 1160 20.23 -31.64 -10.20
N HIS A 1161 20.65 -31.81 -8.93
CA HIS A 1161 19.73 -32.21 -7.85
C HIS A 1161 18.97 -31.03 -7.22
N PHE A 1162 19.48 -29.81 -7.37
CA PHE A 1162 18.80 -28.58 -6.91
C PHE A 1162 18.11 -27.84 -8.05
N VAL A 1163 18.45 -28.15 -9.31
CA VAL A 1163 18.00 -27.45 -10.51
C VAL A 1163 17.54 -28.48 -11.55
N LEU A 1164 16.24 -28.49 -11.84
CA LEU A 1164 15.60 -29.34 -12.83
C LEU A 1164 15.02 -28.47 -13.95
N ASP A 1165 15.61 -28.58 -15.14
CA ASP A 1165 15.12 -27.92 -16.35
C ASP A 1165 14.02 -28.77 -16.99
N ILE A 1166 12.75 -28.43 -16.72
CA ILE A 1166 11.58 -29.04 -17.36
C ILE A 1166 11.07 -28.05 -18.41
N ARG A 1167 11.07 -28.45 -19.70
CA ARG A 1167 10.58 -27.61 -20.80
C ARG A 1167 9.35 -28.20 -21.50
N GLY A 1168 8.57 -27.32 -22.12
CA GLY A 1168 7.42 -27.70 -22.95
C GLY A 1168 6.28 -28.38 -22.19
N ARG A 1169 5.70 -29.43 -22.78
CA ARG A 1169 4.43 -30.06 -22.35
C ARG A 1169 4.44 -30.55 -20.89
N GLN A 1170 5.58 -30.97 -20.35
CA GLN A 1170 5.70 -31.39 -18.95
C GLN A 1170 5.60 -30.23 -17.97
N ALA A 1171 6.24 -29.09 -18.26
CA ALA A 1171 6.15 -27.89 -17.44
C ALA A 1171 4.73 -27.30 -17.46
N SER A 1172 4.09 -27.29 -18.63
CA SER A 1172 2.68 -26.89 -18.75
C SER A 1172 1.76 -27.74 -17.87
N ARG A 1173 1.93 -29.08 -17.88
CA ARG A 1173 1.14 -29.99 -17.03
C ARG A 1173 1.37 -29.77 -15.54
N LEU A 1174 2.59 -29.42 -15.13
CA LEU A 1174 2.91 -29.11 -13.74
C LEU A 1174 2.29 -27.78 -13.30
N ASN A 1175 2.36 -26.75 -14.16
CA ASN A 1175 1.74 -25.44 -13.91
C ASN A 1175 0.21 -25.53 -13.86
N THR A 1176 -0.44 -26.31 -14.73
CA THR A 1176 -1.90 -26.53 -14.66
C THR A 1176 -2.30 -27.29 -13.40
N TRP A 1177 -1.49 -28.26 -12.96
CA TRP A 1177 -1.74 -28.95 -11.69
C TRP A 1177 -1.57 -28.03 -10.48
N GLU A 1178 -0.53 -27.18 -10.46
CA GLU A 1178 -0.34 -26.14 -9.44
C GLU A 1178 -1.54 -25.16 -9.40
N ALA A 1179 -2.02 -24.71 -10.56
CA ALA A 1179 -3.17 -23.81 -10.67
C ALA A 1179 -4.46 -24.44 -10.10
N ILE A 1180 -4.72 -25.72 -10.40
CA ILE A 1180 -5.87 -26.46 -9.83
C ILE A 1180 -5.77 -26.54 -8.30
N GLN A 1181 -4.58 -26.82 -7.73
CA GLN A 1181 -4.43 -26.84 -6.26
C GLN A 1181 -4.62 -25.45 -5.63
N LYS A 1182 -4.14 -24.38 -6.29
CA LYS A 1182 -4.43 -22.99 -5.89
C LYS A 1182 -5.93 -22.72 -5.88
N GLU A 1183 -6.68 -23.10 -6.91
CA GLU A 1183 -8.13 -22.90 -6.99
C GLU A 1183 -8.90 -23.69 -5.93
N ASN A 1184 -8.48 -24.92 -5.64
CA ASN A 1184 -9.01 -25.71 -4.52
C ASN A 1184 -8.81 -24.99 -3.18
N ILE A 1185 -7.64 -24.38 -2.94
CA ILE A 1185 -7.39 -23.60 -1.73
C ILE A 1185 -8.20 -22.30 -1.72
N LEU A 1186 -8.24 -21.54 -2.80
CA LEU A 1186 -8.98 -20.27 -2.85
C LEU A 1186 -10.47 -20.51 -2.65
N SER A 1187 -11.04 -21.57 -3.22
CA SER A 1187 -12.44 -21.95 -2.97
C SER A 1187 -12.65 -22.44 -1.53
N ALA A 1188 -11.73 -23.21 -0.94
CA ALA A 1188 -11.79 -23.63 0.45
C ALA A 1188 -11.62 -22.47 1.45
N GLN A 1189 -10.73 -21.52 1.19
CA GLN A 1189 -10.57 -20.27 1.94
C GLN A 1189 -11.84 -19.44 1.86
N ASN A 1190 -12.34 -19.16 0.66
CA ASN A 1190 -13.60 -18.43 0.45
C ASN A 1190 -14.78 -19.12 1.15
N LYS A 1191 -14.84 -20.46 1.17
CA LYS A 1191 -15.84 -21.22 1.92
C LYS A 1191 -15.68 -21.02 3.43
N ARG A 1192 -14.48 -21.18 3.98
CA ARG A 1192 -14.18 -20.92 5.40
C ARG A 1192 -14.52 -19.49 5.79
N GLU A 1193 -14.20 -18.50 4.96
CA GLU A 1193 -14.57 -17.09 5.18
C GLU A 1193 -16.09 -16.89 5.15
N ARG A 1194 -16.80 -17.59 4.25
CA ARG A 1194 -18.27 -17.59 4.22
C ARG A 1194 -18.89 -18.27 5.44
N GLU A 1195 -18.19 -19.22 6.06
CA GLU A 1195 -18.60 -19.97 7.24
C GLU A 1195 -18.21 -19.30 8.58
N LYS A 1196 -17.32 -18.29 8.58
CA LYS A 1196 -17.01 -17.49 9.78
C LYS A 1196 -18.29 -16.89 10.38
N ASP A 1197 -18.52 -17.10 11.66
CA ASP A 1197 -19.74 -16.63 12.35
C ASP A 1197 -19.93 -15.10 12.26
N SER A 1198 -18.85 -14.33 12.20
CA SER A 1198 -18.89 -12.89 11.96
C SER A 1198 -19.46 -12.51 10.59
N GLU A 1199 -19.09 -13.23 9.53
CA GLU A 1199 -19.61 -13.02 8.18
C GLU A 1199 -21.04 -13.56 8.02
N ARG A 1200 -21.36 -14.67 8.70
CA ARG A 1200 -22.75 -15.15 8.80
C ARG A 1200 -23.64 -14.12 9.49
N LEU A 1201 -23.18 -13.54 10.60
CA LEU A 1201 -23.88 -12.49 11.35
C LEU A 1201 -24.08 -11.21 10.50
N LYS A 1202 -23.05 -10.77 9.76
CA LYS A 1202 -23.18 -9.66 8.80
C LYS A 1202 -24.25 -9.95 7.73
N ARG A 1203 -24.24 -11.16 7.14
CA ARG A 1203 -25.26 -11.54 6.14
C ARG A 1203 -26.66 -11.64 6.74
N THR A 1204 -26.82 -12.12 7.99
CA THR A 1204 -28.11 -12.08 8.66
C THR A 1204 -28.55 -10.65 8.96
N SER A 1205 -27.64 -9.75 9.33
CA SER A 1205 -27.94 -8.31 9.48
C SER A 1205 -28.46 -7.75 8.16
N VAL A 1206 -27.68 -7.82 7.08
CA VAL A 1206 -28.08 -7.29 5.75
C VAL A 1206 -29.41 -7.88 5.26
N LYS A 1207 -29.67 -9.17 5.52
CA LYS A 1207 -30.97 -9.79 5.21
C LYS A 1207 -32.11 -9.27 6.09
N VAL A 1208 -31.87 -9.07 7.39
CA VAL A 1208 -32.85 -8.45 8.31
C VAL A 1208 -33.12 -7.00 7.89
N ASP A 1209 -32.10 -6.23 7.55
CA ASP A 1209 -32.22 -4.86 7.05
C ASP A 1209 -33.04 -4.80 5.75
N SER A 1210 -32.81 -5.73 4.82
CA SER A 1210 -33.63 -5.89 3.60
C SER A 1210 -35.08 -6.26 3.89
N VAL A 1211 -35.34 -7.15 4.85
CA VAL A 1211 -36.69 -7.54 5.28
C VAL A 1211 -37.39 -6.38 6.00
N LEU A 1212 -36.67 -5.58 6.79
CA LEU A 1212 -37.19 -4.38 7.43
C LEU A 1212 -37.59 -3.32 6.40
N LYS A 1213 -36.81 -3.13 5.32
CA LYS A 1213 -37.17 -2.24 4.20
C LYS A 1213 -38.46 -2.70 3.51
N GLN A 1214 -38.54 -3.98 3.12
CA GLN A 1214 -39.76 -4.56 2.53
C GLN A 1214 -40.98 -4.48 3.48
N MET A 1215 -40.79 -4.71 4.78
CA MET A 1215 -41.86 -4.59 5.77
C MET A 1215 -42.37 -3.15 5.93
N ALA A 1216 -41.49 -2.14 5.80
CA ALA A 1216 -41.89 -0.74 5.79
C ALA A 1216 -42.74 -0.41 4.55
N GLU A 1217 -42.30 -0.85 3.35
CA GLU A 1217 -43.05 -0.67 2.10
C GLU A 1217 -44.46 -1.30 2.18
N ILE A 1218 -44.56 -2.54 2.66
CA ILE A 1218 -45.85 -3.25 2.85
C ILE A 1218 -46.76 -2.52 3.86
N ARG A 1219 -46.20 -2.02 4.96
CA ARG A 1219 -46.96 -1.25 5.97
C ARG A 1219 -47.53 0.03 5.37
N ASP A 1220 -46.75 0.73 4.55
CA ASP A 1220 -47.15 1.98 3.95
C ASP A 1220 -48.20 1.76 2.83
N HIS A 1221 -48.12 0.64 2.09
CA HIS A 1221 -49.18 0.18 1.19
C HIS A 1221 -50.48 -0.12 1.95
N GLY A 1222 -50.39 -0.81 3.09
CA GLY A 1222 -51.54 -1.05 3.98
C GLY A 1222 -52.15 0.23 4.53
N HIS A 1223 -51.36 1.30 4.74
CA HIS A 1223 -51.87 2.60 5.15
C HIS A 1223 -52.56 3.34 3.98
N ARG A 1224 -52.02 3.27 2.76
CA ARG A 1224 -52.64 3.84 1.55
C ARG A 1224 -53.99 3.17 1.25
N LEU A 1225 -54.07 1.84 1.36
CA LEU A 1225 -55.31 1.09 1.16
C LEU A 1225 -56.41 1.51 2.15
N ARG A 1226 -56.11 1.66 3.45
CA ARG A 1226 -57.11 2.14 4.44
C ARG A 1226 -57.61 3.56 4.17
N ILE A 1227 -56.76 4.44 3.61
CA ILE A 1227 -57.18 5.78 3.21
C ILE A 1227 -58.16 5.69 2.04
N LEU A 1228 -57.84 4.88 1.01
CA LEU A 1228 -58.73 4.65 -0.12
C LEU A 1228 -60.05 3.98 0.28
N GLU A 1229 -60.03 3.01 1.20
CA GLU A 1229 -61.23 2.40 1.78
C GLU A 1229 -62.09 3.45 2.49
N ALA A 1230 -61.51 4.32 3.32
CA ALA A 1230 -62.22 5.39 4.01
C ALA A 1230 -62.79 6.46 3.04
N GLU A 1231 -62.06 6.79 1.96
CA GLU A 1231 -62.57 7.68 0.90
C GLU A 1231 -63.69 7.04 0.07
N LEU A 1232 -63.63 5.72 -0.16
CA LEU A 1232 -64.67 4.98 -0.89
C LEU A 1232 -65.92 4.78 -0.03
N GLU A 1233 -65.79 4.49 1.27
CA GLU A 1233 -66.87 4.54 2.25
C GLU A 1233 -67.48 5.95 2.35
N TYR A 1234 -66.65 7.00 2.30
CA TYR A 1234 -67.12 8.38 2.27
C TYR A 1234 -67.92 8.67 0.99
N CYS A 1235 -67.42 8.29 -0.18
CA CYS A 1235 -68.14 8.46 -1.45
C CYS A 1235 -69.45 7.66 -1.46
N SER A 1236 -69.46 6.43 -0.96
CA SER A 1236 -70.66 5.59 -0.84
C SER A 1236 -71.70 6.18 0.12
N SER A 1237 -71.26 6.69 1.28
CA SER A 1237 -72.15 7.36 2.24
C SER A 1237 -72.64 8.73 1.73
N ALA A 1238 -71.83 9.47 0.97
CA ALA A 1238 -72.22 10.71 0.32
C ALA A 1238 -73.22 10.47 -0.82
N LEU A 1239 -72.98 9.48 -1.69
CA LEU A 1239 -73.90 9.09 -2.76
C LEU A 1239 -75.25 8.61 -2.19
N SER A 1240 -75.24 7.76 -1.18
CA SER A 1240 -76.48 7.31 -0.53
C SER A 1240 -77.20 8.44 0.21
N TRP A 1241 -76.48 9.38 0.84
CA TRP A 1241 -77.08 10.61 1.39
C TRP A 1241 -77.70 11.49 0.30
N MET A 1242 -77.02 11.70 -0.84
CA MET A 1242 -77.59 12.47 -1.97
C MET A 1242 -78.83 11.80 -2.54
N VAL A 1243 -78.83 10.47 -2.73
CA VAL A 1243 -80.01 9.73 -3.20
C VAL A 1243 -81.17 9.85 -2.19
N GLN A 1244 -80.90 9.77 -0.89
CA GLN A 1244 -81.94 9.99 0.13
C GLN A 1244 -82.44 11.44 0.15
N ALA A 1245 -81.56 12.43 0.03
CA ALA A 1245 -81.92 13.85 -0.01
C ALA A 1245 -82.74 14.20 -1.26
N LEU A 1246 -82.42 13.62 -2.42
CA LEU A 1246 -83.15 13.81 -3.68
C LEU A 1246 -84.50 13.07 -3.68
N SER A 1247 -84.63 11.95 -2.96
CA SER A 1247 -85.90 11.22 -2.84
C SER A 1247 -86.92 11.90 -1.90
N GLN A 1248 -86.48 12.85 -1.07
CA GLN A 1248 -87.34 13.64 -0.19
C GLN A 1248 -87.79 14.93 -0.89
N SER A 1249 -88.98 14.92 -1.48
CA SER A 1249 -89.50 16.01 -2.32
C SER A 1249 -89.71 17.35 -1.57
N ASN A 1250 -88.86 18.33 -1.87
CA ASN A 1250 -89.04 19.80 -1.86
C ASN A 1250 -89.68 20.56 -0.67
N LEU A 1251 -90.18 19.93 0.39
CA LEU A 1251 -90.91 20.64 1.47
C LEU A 1251 -90.45 20.37 2.91
N ILE A 1252 -89.43 19.54 3.14
CA ILE A 1252 -88.88 19.28 4.48
C ILE A 1252 -87.35 19.38 4.43
N LYS A 1253 -86.75 20.14 5.35
CA LYS A 1253 -85.28 20.18 5.50
C LYS A 1253 -84.76 18.77 5.83
N PRO A 1254 -83.67 18.29 5.19
CA PRO A 1254 -83.18 16.93 5.40
C PRO A 1254 -82.84 16.70 6.87
N THR A 1255 -83.36 15.61 7.44
CA THR A 1255 -83.24 15.26 8.87
C THR A 1255 -81.87 14.70 9.27
N ARG A 1256 -80.95 14.53 8.32
CA ARG A 1256 -79.56 14.13 8.57
C ARG A 1256 -78.58 15.13 7.94
N PRO A 1257 -77.56 15.62 8.69
CA PRO A 1257 -76.49 16.40 8.10
C PRO A 1257 -75.73 15.59 7.04
N PRO A 1258 -75.09 16.23 6.05
CA PRO A 1258 -74.26 15.54 5.09
C PRO A 1258 -73.12 14.80 5.79
N PRO A 1259 -72.68 13.63 5.29
CA PRO A 1259 -71.52 12.95 5.84
C PRO A 1259 -70.30 13.88 5.74
N THR A 1260 -69.61 14.03 6.86
CA THR A 1260 -68.33 14.74 6.95
C THR A 1260 -67.19 13.74 6.91
N LEU A 1261 -66.15 14.05 6.13
CA LEU A 1261 -64.96 13.20 6.02
C LEU A 1261 -64.30 13.08 7.41
N ARG A 1262 -64.41 11.89 8.04
CA ARG A 1262 -63.85 11.65 9.37
C ARG A 1262 -62.33 11.53 9.29
N GLY A 1263 -61.66 12.67 9.46
CA GLY A 1263 -60.24 12.71 9.83
C GLY A 1263 -59.28 13.18 8.74
N LYS A 1264 -59.22 14.50 8.52
CA LYS A 1264 -57.91 15.15 8.36
C LYS A 1264 -57.30 15.33 9.75
N VAL A 1265 -56.77 14.24 10.32
CA VAL A 1265 -55.78 14.37 11.39
C VAL A 1265 -54.49 14.81 10.70
N ILE A 1266 -54.21 16.11 10.79
CA ILE A 1266 -52.97 16.69 10.27
C ILE A 1266 -51.84 16.20 11.18
N SER A 1267 -50.94 15.39 10.63
CA SER A 1267 -49.65 15.02 11.21
C SER A 1267 -48.58 16.06 10.86
#